data_AF-A0A3M1W4P9-F1
#
_entry.id   AF-A0A3M1W4P9-F1
#
_cell.length_a   1.000
_cell.length_b   1.000
_cell.length_c   1.000
_cell.angle_alpha   90.00
_cell.angle_beta   90.00
_cell.angle_gamma   90.00
#
_symmetry.space_group_name_H-M   'P 1'
#
loop_
_entity.id
_entity.type
_entity.pdbx_description
1 polymer ?
#
loop_
_entity_poly.entity_id
_entity_poly.type
_entity_poly.pdbx_seq_one_letter_code
_entity_poly.pdbx_strand_id
1 'polypeptide(L)'
;MEGRGIPWVAGRGNDLDRPASLETLERLAREFVERHEVLLGRWGKQLVLDRDASGPAGEGRWRVVFRQMAGGVPVDGARFVFEVVEGNLVSFGTSRWAPLTIDPTPRLDEAAARAALARYLDLDPDDPVLSGAEASLHIVPIDPRRASALPWNGPRGKGYGHVLVWRLRFRVPGEPATWVGEIDAHTGEPFAFWDDTHYDAIRGGVFPITNDGDCANDGCETAGFPMPFADYSVDGTAAGYSGDHGQYTCTELGAPVETTLNGQYVRVHDNCGAISEQTTCDLTLDLGTSPGTNCNVASGASSGNTRAARTSFYHLNVVKQKARFYLPDNTWLQGKLTDNVNIANTCNAYWNGSVNFYREGGGCRNTGEIQGVVVHEWGHGLDSNDGGGMDNPSEAYADVVAIFESRESCIGRGFYINGTCSGYGDPCLECTGIREMDWDKRQSHTPATPAGFTANNCGGGGGPCGKEVHCESYVPSEAIWDLATRDLPASGLDPDTSWQIAEKLWYMSRDGSGGNVENCSLPDSDGCGVDNWFHKLRVADDDDGNLDNGTPHAAAIFAAFDRHGIACGTASDPSNQNHSSCPSLSAPTLNARGVSEAVELTWDEVPNAAEYIIYRNDVGCERGQVPIARVSAPAGRYLDEGLINDFPVYYRIQARGSNPACDGPVSNCVEATPIARAGSVSFATDVLSCRQTANMDLVDSDLNTDPDVVETVVLPVTSTTEPDPEMVLFTETGPSTGRFTGSIGLAPGPPVAGDGVLQASDGDVLTVTYVDADDGFGEQRTVFDTAHADCVEPRIKNLRVEQITDQRMTVRFETDEPGDTVVEWGDTPALGNRFSDSTLTTVHEVLINTLDICRPYYLKVSSTDAYGNVAVSGGGGKPHAVHTYDIPGLYYRETFENGTNGWTLTGEWQVGAPQGLGATQAGNPDPSAAYNNAAVLGNDLTGLGDNPGDYEMFADETATMPTQDASSWTNTKLLLYRHLNVDSADTASISVVAGGETEVFSNAGSAITDSDYSLMTLDLSAQMDGKPQAALRFRLTAGNHSVLPNGSIINGEYSGWNIDDVILKDGSLPDYAACGGCGQAPAFRGATSAVDNDACGASGVTVTWDPALSWGTGNGGTYAVYRDTSPGFTPGPGNLIAAGLTGTSYTDTTAPPDQTVYYLVRAENDETCGSGPNNGGLLDDNTVYVSATESTSPPAVGPVESVTVRIVNRAHVRLEWPAVAGADHYNVYRSTDPHPETFTLIGGDERTFFEDENTGTDGTTYFYFVRAVDACGREGP
;
A
#
# COMPACT_ATOMS: atom_id res chain seq x y z
N MET A 1 54.02 16.00 -2.12
CA MET A 1 55.06 16.84 -1.49
C MET A 1 54.55 18.27 -1.57
N GLU A 2 54.57 19.00 -0.47
CA GLU A 2 54.07 20.38 -0.40
C GLU A 2 55.21 21.30 0.07
N GLY A 3 55.34 22.48 -0.54
CA GLY A 3 56.49 23.36 -0.31
C GLY A 3 56.29 24.80 -0.76
N ARG A 4 57.37 25.60 -0.69
CA ARG A 4 57.38 27.08 -0.85
C ARG A 4 56.99 27.62 -2.25
N GLY A 5 56.38 26.81 -3.12
CA GLY A 5 56.00 27.17 -4.48
C GLY A 5 57.18 27.21 -5.45
N ILE A 6 57.12 26.46 -6.56
CA ILE A 6 58.11 26.52 -7.64
C ILE A 6 57.50 27.32 -8.81
N PRO A 7 58.07 28.47 -9.21
CA PRO A 7 57.51 29.27 -10.31
C PRO A 7 57.42 28.51 -11.64
N TRP A 8 56.22 28.41 -12.21
CA TRP A 8 55.94 27.69 -13.46
C TRP A 8 55.39 28.60 -14.56
N VAL A 9 54.39 29.42 -14.24
CA VAL A 9 53.72 30.37 -15.15
C VAL A 9 53.46 31.70 -14.43
N ALA A 10 53.07 32.72 -15.19
CA ALA A 10 52.70 34.03 -14.68
C ALA A 10 51.52 33.92 -13.71
N GLY A 11 51.64 34.59 -12.57
CA GLY A 11 50.62 34.66 -11.53
C GLY A 11 51.13 35.50 -10.36
N ARG A 12 50.27 35.83 -9.39
CA ARG A 12 50.62 36.80 -8.34
C ARG A 12 51.72 36.32 -7.38
N GLY A 13 52.08 35.03 -7.44
CA GLY A 13 53.08 34.40 -6.59
C GLY A 13 54.52 34.43 -7.13
N ASN A 14 54.78 34.96 -8.33
CA ASN A 14 56.12 35.07 -8.93
C ASN A 14 56.18 36.14 -10.06
N ASP A 15 57.38 36.42 -10.57
CA ASP A 15 57.61 37.44 -11.63
C ASP A 15 57.81 36.83 -13.04
N LEU A 16 57.31 35.62 -13.30
CA LEU A 16 57.38 35.02 -14.65
C LEU A 16 56.36 35.67 -15.60
N ASP A 17 56.71 35.75 -16.88
CA ASP A 17 55.90 36.33 -17.95
C ASP A 17 55.23 35.27 -18.85
N ARG A 18 55.41 33.98 -18.52
CA ARG A 18 54.87 32.86 -19.31
C ARG A 18 53.37 32.67 -19.05
N PRO A 19 52.49 32.63 -20.08
CA PRO A 19 51.03 32.54 -19.87
C PRO A 19 50.57 31.19 -19.31
N ALA A 20 49.52 31.20 -18.48
CA ALA A 20 48.87 30.01 -17.97
C ALA A 20 47.86 29.46 -19.00
N SER A 21 48.11 28.24 -19.47
CA SER A 21 47.19 27.46 -20.30
C SER A 21 47.43 25.98 -20.00
N LEU A 22 46.42 25.13 -20.22
CA LEU A 22 46.55 23.69 -19.99
C LEU A 22 47.72 23.10 -20.80
N GLU A 23 47.89 23.52 -22.06
CA GLU A 23 48.99 23.06 -22.92
C GLU A 23 50.37 23.49 -22.37
N THR A 24 50.48 24.71 -21.85
CA THR A 24 51.73 25.19 -21.25
C THR A 24 52.04 24.48 -19.93
N LEU A 25 51.04 24.26 -19.09
CA LEU A 25 51.20 23.61 -17.79
C LEU A 25 51.47 22.10 -17.94
N GLU A 26 50.85 21.43 -18.90
CA GLU A 26 51.17 20.05 -19.27
C GLU A 26 52.65 19.91 -19.62
N ARG A 27 53.15 20.76 -20.53
CA ARG A 27 54.55 20.73 -20.95
C ARG A 27 55.51 20.93 -19.77
N LEU A 28 55.22 21.90 -18.90
CA LEU A 28 56.08 22.20 -17.74
C LEU A 28 56.10 21.08 -16.71
N ALA A 29 54.97 20.43 -16.47
CA ALA A 29 54.91 19.28 -15.59
C ALA A 29 55.74 18.10 -16.12
N ARG A 30 55.71 17.82 -17.43
CA ARG A 30 56.56 16.80 -18.06
C ARG A 30 58.05 17.13 -17.93
N GLU A 31 58.45 18.35 -18.28
CA GLU A 31 59.84 18.82 -18.14
C GLU A 31 60.33 18.74 -16.68
N PHE A 32 59.45 19.07 -15.72
CA PHE A 32 59.76 19.03 -14.30
C PHE A 32 60.06 17.60 -13.82
N VAL A 33 59.27 16.64 -14.28
CA VAL A 33 59.47 15.21 -13.99
C VAL A 33 60.79 14.71 -14.59
N GLU A 34 61.08 15.02 -15.86
CA GLU A 34 62.31 14.59 -16.53
C GLU A 34 63.58 15.16 -15.87
N ARG A 35 63.55 16.44 -15.50
CA ARG A 35 64.69 17.11 -14.87
C ARG A 35 65.03 16.55 -13.50
N HIS A 36 64.03 16.04 -12.76
CA HIS A 36 64.19 15.51 -11.41
C HIS A 36 64.06 13.99 -11.38
N GLU A 37 64.48 13.31 -12.45
CA GLU A 37 64.35 11.86 -12.63
C GLU A 37 64.92 11.01 -11.47
N VAL A 38 65.96 11.49 -10.78
CA VAL A 38 66.56 10.77 -9.63
C VAL A 38 65.59 10.73 -8.43
N LEU A 39 64.74 11.75 -8.29
CA LEU A 39 63.75 11.86 -7.22
C LEU A 39 62.38 11.32 -7.64
N LEU A 40 61.95 11.64 -8.86
CA LEU A 40 60.59 11.38 -9.31
C LEU A 40 60.48 10.14 -10.18
N GLY A 41 61.58 9.61 -10.72
CA GLY A 41 61.61 8.49 -11.66
C GLY A 41 61.63 8.92 -13.12
N ARG A 42 61.94 7.98 -14.02
CA ARG A 42 61.94 8.18 -15.49
C ARG A 42 60.68 7.56 -16.09
N TRP A 43 59.72 8.39 -16.53
CA TRP A 43 58.38 7.92 -16.96
C TRP A 43 58.08 8.05 -18.45
N GLY A 44 58.93 8.70 -19.24
CA GLY A 44 58.83 8.74 -20.72
C GLY A 44 57.41 8.99 -21.26
N LYS A 45 57.00 8.22 -22.28
CA LYS A 45 55.64 8.29 -22.90
C LYS A 45 54.51 7.77 -21.99
N GLN A 46 54.79 7.38 -20.74
CA GLN A 46 53.77 6.84 -19.84
C GLN A 46 52.92 7.92 -19.18
N LEU A 47 53.36 9.17 -19.18
CA LEU A 47 52.51 10.28 -18.74
C LEU A 47 51.53 10.63 -19.87
N VAL A 48 50.24 10.39 -19.69
CA VAL A 48 49.20 10.82 -20.64
C VAL A 48 48.29 11.81 -19.92
N LEU A 49 48.08 12.98 -20.53
CA LEU A 49 47.26 14.03 -19.93
C LEU A 49 45.81 13.57 -19.86
N ASP A 50 45.21 13.72 -18.69
CA ASP A 50 43.79 13.58 -18.48
C ASP A 50 43.12 14.93 -18.70
N ARG A 51 42.47 15.13 -19.86
CA ARG A 51 41.94 16.44 -20.24
C ARG A 51 40.72 16.84 -19.43
N ASP A 52 39.86 15.89 -19.08
CA ASP A 52 38.63 16.16 -18.33
C ASP A 52 38.93 16.45 -16.86
N ALA A 53 40.03 15.89 -16.32
CA ALA A 53 40.49 16.15 -14.96
C ALA A 53 41.51 17.30 -14.84
N SER A 54 41.85 17.98 -15.93
CA SER A 54 42.86 19.05 -15.96
C SER A 54 42.31 20.36 -16.51
N GLY A 55 42.54 21.46 -15.80
CA GLY A 55 42.00 22.76 -16.22
C GLY A 55 42.02 23.82 -15.12
N PRO A 56 41.33 24.96 -15.33
CA PRO A 56 41.11 25.97 -14.30
C PRO A 56 40.34 25.36 -13.13
N ALA A 57 40.79 25.59 -11.90
CA ALA A 57 40.20 25.06 -10.67
C ALA A 57 39.79 26.20 -9.71
N GLY A 58 39.20 27.25 -10.28
CA GLY A 58 38.91 28.53 -9.61
C GLY A 58 39.86 29.67 -9.99
N GLU A 59 39.57 30.90 -9.55
CA GLU A 59 40.40 32.07 -9.87
C GLU A 59 41.84 31.89 -9.37
N GLY A 60 42.83 32.08 -10.26
CA GLY A 60 44.26 31.97 -9.93
C GLY A 60 44.79 30.54 -9.71
N ARG A 61 43.98 29.49 -9.96
CA ARG A 61 44.34 28.08 -9.68
C ARG A 61 44.19 27.18 -10.90
N TRP A 62 45.14 26.26 -11.04
CA TRP A 62 45.18 25.29 -12.12
C TRP A 62 45.59 23.92 -11.60
N ARG A 63 44.96 22.89 -12.16
CA ARG A 63 45.29 21.49 -11.90
C ARG A 63 45.72 20.82 -13.20
N VAL A 64 46.82 20.08 -13.15
CA VAL A 64 47.25 19.19 -14.23
C VAL A 64 47.37 17.77 -13.70
N VAL A 65 46.61 16.87 -14.30
CA VAL A 65 46.58 15.45 -13.93
C VAL A 65 47.09 14.62 -15.11
N PHE A 66 48.12 13.82 -14.86
CA PHE A 66 48.51 12.75 -15.77
C PHE A 66 48.02 11.42 -15.24
N ARG A 67 47.48 10.59 -16.15
CA ARG A 67 47.34 9.15 -15.95
C ARG A 67 48.64 8.47 -16.36
N GLN A 68 48.97 7.36 -15.70
CA GLN A 68 50.03 6.49 -16.18
C GLN A 68 49.45 5.55 -17.25
N MET A 69 50.09 5.48 -18.41
CA MET A 69 49.75 4.55 -19.49
C MET A 69 50.98 3.74 -19.88
N ALA A 70 50.85 2.48 -20.24
CA ALA A 70 51.92 1.70 -20.85
C ALA A 70 51.41 0.93 -22.05
N GLY A 71 52.07 1.09 -23.20
CA GLY A 71 51.64 0.42 -24.44
C GLY A 71 50.24 0.82 -24.94
N GLY A 72 49.66 1.92 -24.46
CA GLY A 72 48.27 2.31 -24.74
C GLY A 72 47.26 1.84 -23.69
N VAL A 73 47.70 1.11 -22.66
CA VAL A 73 46.87 0.58 -21.58
C VAL A 73 46.96 1.49 -20.33
N PRO A 74 45.83 1.90 -19.72
CA PRO A 74 45.82 2.68 -18.47
C PRO A 74 46.26 1.88 -17.25
N VAL A 75 46.95 2.54 -16.32
CA VAL A 75 47.24 2.01 -14.98
C VAL A 75 46.24 2.59 -13.97
N ASP A 76 45.54 1.74 -13.25
CA ASP A 76 44.37 2.13 -12.47
C ASP A 76 44.71 2.90 -11.20
N GLY A 77 44.01 4.03 -11.03
CA GLY A 77 44.25 4.95 -9.91
C GLY A 77 45.65 5.57 -9.89
N ALA A 78 46.52 5.25 -10.86
CA ALA A 78 47.86 5.80 -10.99
C ALA A 78 47.77 7.20 -11.58
N ARG A 79 47.77 8.19 -10.69
CA ARG A 79 47.69 9.61 -11.05
C ARG A 79 48.93 10.35 -10.61
N PHE A 80 49.42 11.23 -11.47
CA PHE A 80 50.43 12.22 -11.12
C PHE A 80 49.77 13.60 -11.23
N VAL A 81 49.52 14.19 -10.06
CA VAL A 81 48.80 15.45 -9.94
C VAL A 81 49.79 16.58 -9.63
N PHE A 82 49.60 17.71 -10.32
CA PHE A 82 50.32 18.96 -10.11
C PHE A 82 49.33 20.09 -9.88
N GLU A 83 49.46 20.76 -8.73
CA GLU A 83 48.62 21.88 -8.33
C GLU A 83 49.41 23.19 -8.46
N VAL A 84 48.90 24.08 -9.30
CA VAL A 84 49.52 25.37 -9.59
C VAL A 84 48.60 26.47 -9.09
N VAL A 85 49.08 27.21 -8.09
CA VAL A 85 48.34 28.30 -7.46
C VAL A 85 49.15 29.58 -7.64
N GLU A 86 48.50 30.61 -8.16
CA GLU A 86 49.09 31.93 -8.41
C GLU A 86 50.42 31.86 -9.18
N GLY A 87 50.48 30.98 -10.18
CA GLY A 87 51.62 30.78 -11.07
C GLY A 87 52.73 29.85 -10.55
N ASN A 88 52.65 29.39 -9.30
CA ASN A 88 53.63 28.50 -8.69
C ASN A 88 53.09 27.07 -8.55
N LEU A 89 53.90 26.05 -8.85
CA LEU A 89 53.63 24.68 -8.41
C LEU A 89 53.78 24.60 -6.89
N VAL A 90 52.66 24.43 -6.18
CA VAL A 90 52.63 24.43 -4.71
C VAL A 90 52.53 23.03 -4.12
N SER A 91 51.91 22.11 -4.85
CA SER A 91 51.83 20.70 -4.48
C SER A 91 51.96 19.84 -5.71
N PHE A 92 52.69 18.74 -5.57
CA PHE A 92 52.62 17.66 -6.53
C PHE A 92 52.75 16.34 -5.83
N GLY A 93 52.05 15.34 -6.36
CA GLY A 93 51.95 14.06 -5.72
C GLY A 93 51.61 12.99 -6.72
N THR A 94 51.95 11.77 -6.35
CA THR A 94 51.52 10.60 -7.08
C THR A 94 50.71 9.71 -6.16
N SER A 95 49.66 9.10 -6.72
CA SER A 95 48.84 8.09 -6.05
C SER A 95 48.98 6.81 -6.84
N ARG A 96 49.21 5.68 -6.16
CA ARG A 96 49.37 4.33 -6.77
C ARG A 96 50.36 4.28 -7.95
N TRP A 97 51.37 5.16 -7.95
CA TRP A 97 52.34 5.31 -9.04
C TRP A 97 53.67 4.63 -8.72
N ALA A 98 54.13 3.75 -9.60
CA ALA A 98 55.37 3.02 -9.42
C ALA A 98 56.00 2.58 -10.77
N PRO A 99 57.30 2.21 -10.79
CA PRO A 99 57.93 1.64 -11.99
C PRO A 99 57.17 0.40 -12.47
N LEU A 100 56.69 0.45 -13.72
CA LEU A 100 56.05 -0.69 -14.35
C LEU A 100 57.11 -1.73 -14.72
N THR A 101 57.08 -2.86 -14.03
CA THR A 101 57.91 -4.03 -14.32
C THR A 101 57.16 -5.12 -15.08
N ILE A 102 55.85 -4.91 -15.30
CA ILE A 102 54.96 -5.81 -16.02
C ILE A 102 54.99 -5.46 -17.53
N ASP A 103 54.94 -6.48 -18.39
CA ASP A 103 54.79 -6.28 -19.85
C ASP A 103 53.36 -5.82 -20.15
N PRO A 104 53.12 -4.65 -20.76
CA PRO A 104 51.77 -4.15 -21.02
C PRO A 104 51.10 -4.85 -22.22
N THR A 105 51.83 -5.70 -22.94
CA THR A 105 51.25 -6.49 -24.04
C THR A 105 50.53 -7.69 -23.44
N PRO A 106 49.23 -7.86 -23.66
CA PRO A 106 48.53 -9.02 -23.13
C PRO A 106 48.99 -10.28 -23.87
N ARG A 107 49.17 -11.38 -23.13
CA ARG A 107 49.52 -12.69 -23.71
C ARG A 107 48.24 -13.45 -24.10
N LEU A 108 47.16 -13.18 -23.37
CA LEU A 108 45.80 -13.63 -23.65
C LEU A 108 45.05 -12.53 -24.39
N ASP A 109 44.36 -12.87 -25.46
CA ASP A 109 43.40 -11.96 -26.07
C ASP A 109 42.12 -11.88 -25.24
N GLU A 110 41.26 -10.95 -25.61
CA GLU A 110 39.98 -10.66 -24.94
C GLU A 110 39.11 -11.91 -24.79
N ALA A 111 39.01 -12.73 -25.83
CA ALA A 111 38.25 -13.97 -25.82
C ALA A 111 38.82 -15.00 -24.83
N ALA A 112 40.15 -15.15 -24.77
CA ALA A 112 40.78 -16.05 -23.80
C ALA A 112 40.63 -15.55 -22.35
N ALA A 113 40.51 -14.24 -22.14
CA ALA A 113 40.21 -13.66 -20.83
C ALA A 113 38.76 -13.89 -20.41
N ARG A 114 37.77 -13.67 -21.30
CA ARG A 114 36.35 -14.00 -21.04
C ARG A 114 36.19 -15.48 -20.69
N ALA A 115 36.83 -16.37 -21.44
CA ALA A 115 36.82 -17.81 -21.16
C ALA A 115 37.49 -18.19 -19.83
N ALA A 116 38.44 -17.38 -19.34
CA ALA A 116 39.06 -17.58 -18.04
C ALA A 116 38.17 -17.10 -16.88
N LEU A 117 37.46 -15.98 -17.07
CA LEU A 117 36.46 -15.50 -16.12
C LEU A 117 35.25 -16.42 -16.02
N ALA A 118 34.79 -16.96 -17.15
CA ALA A 118 33.74 -17.96 -17.20
C ALA A 118 34.07 -19.18 -16.34
N ARG A 119 35.25 -19.77 -16.53
CA ARG A 119 35.71 -20.90 -15.70
C ARG A 119 35.81 -20.57 -14.20
N TYR A 120 36.06 -19.32 -13.84
CA TYR A 120 36.13 -18.90 -12.44
C TYR A 120 34.77 -18.79 -11.79
N LEU A 121 33.80 -18.29 -12.56
CA LEU A 121 32.40 -18.17 -12.15
C LEU A 121 31.62 -19.48 -12.33
N ASP A 122 32.29 -20.55 -12.75
CA ASP A 122 31.71 -21.85 -13.12
C ASP A 122 30.63 -21.73 -14.21
N LEU A 123 30.84 -20.77 -15.12
CA LEU A 123 30.02 -20.44 -16.28
C LEU A 123 30.67 -20.95 -17.57
N ASP A 124 29.85 -21.10 -18.62
CA ASP A 124 30.33 -21.49 -19.95
C ASP A 124 31.23 -20.38 -20.54
N PRO A 125 32.37 -20.69 -21.19
CA PRO A 125 33.22 -19.69 -21.85
C PRO A 125 32.53 -18.75 -22.82
N ASP A 126 31.42 -19.18 -23.42
CA ASP A 126 30.59 -18.41 -24.34
C ASP A 126 29.31 -17.88 -23.65
N ASP A 127 29.27 -17.87 -22.31
CA ASP A 127 28.15 -17.38 -21.50
C ASP A 127 27.74 -15.96 -21.95
N PRO A 128 26.44 -15.72 -22.26
CA PRO A 128 25.96 -14.45 -22.79
C PRO A 128 26.36 -13.24 -21.95
N VAL A 129 26.35 -13.42 -20.62
CA VAL A 129 26.72 -12.40 -19.63
C VAL A 129 28.17 -11.96 -19.82
N LEU A 130 29.05 -12.92 -20.05
CA LEU A 130 30.48 -12.69 -20.22
C LEU A 130 30.90 -12.40 -21.66
N SER A 131 30.10 -12.79 -22.64
CA SER A 131 30.33 -12.49 -24.07
C SER A 131 29.94 -11.06 -24.44
N GLY A 132 28.92 -10.49 -23.76
CA GLY A 132 28.49 -9.10 -23.89
C GLY A 132 29.24 -8.11 -23.00
N ALA A 133 30.12 -8.58 -22.10
CA ALA A 133 30.86 -7.71 -21.19
C ALA A 133 31.66 -6.65 -21.96
N GLU A 134 31.69 -5.40 -21.53
CA GLU A 134 32.66 -4.44 -22.06
C GLU A 134 34.06 -4.85 -21.61
N ALA A 135 34.96 -5.02 -22.57
CA ALA A 135 36.32 -5.44 -22.28
C ALA A 135 37.32 -4.31 -22.52
N SER A 136 38.10 -4.03 -21.49
CA SER A 136 39.19 -3.09 -21.57
C SER A 136 40.43 -3.65 -20.87
N LEU A 137 41.60 -3.31 -21.40
CA LEU A 137 42.86 -3.63 -20.73
C LEU A 137 43.15 -2.58 -19.67
N HIS A 138 43.55 -3.04 -18.50
CA HIS A 138 43.95 -2.21 -17.37
C HIS A 138 45.21 -2.78 -16.72
N ILE A 139 46.06 -1.92 -16.17
CA ILE A 139 47.17 -2.34 -15.32
C ILE A 139 46.82 -1.98 -13.89
N VAL A 140 46.67 -2.98 -13.02
CA VAL A 140 46.23 -2.80 -11.64
C VAL A 140 47.43 -2.81 -10.70
N PRO A 141 47.63 -1.77 -9.87
CA PRO A 141 48.64 -1.77 -8.81
C PRO A 141 48.25 -2.69 -7.64
N ILE A 142 49.17 -3.52 -7.16
CA ILE A 142 48.91 -4.56 -6.14
C ILE A 142 49.95 -4.54 -5.01
N ASP A 143 49.66 -5.08 -3.82
CA ASP A 143 50.73 -5.44 -2.88
C ASP A 143 51.52 -6.61 -3.47
N PRO A 144 52.85 -6.50 -3.68
CA PRO A 144 53.63 -7.56 -4.30
C PRO A 144 53.72 -8.85 -3.46
N ARG A 145 53.22 -8.86 -2.21
CA ARG A 145 53.06 -10.05 -1.36
C ARG A 145 51.68 -10.72 -1.50
N ARG A 146 50.70 -10.09 -2.18
CA ARG A 146 49.31 -10.57 -2.36
C ARG A 146 48.58 -10.92 -1.04
N ALA A 147 48.76 -10.15 0.03
CA ALA A 147 48.08 -10.36 1.33
C ALA A 147 47.10 -9.21 1.64
N SER A 148 45.84 -9.51 1.97
CA SER A 148 44.73 -8.54 1.94
C SER A 148 44.57 -7.60 3.15
N ALA A 149 45.41 -7.64 4.21
CA ALA A 149 45.16 -6.78 5.38
C ALA A 149 46.36 -6.51 6.33
N LEU A 150 47.61 -6.37 5.85
CA LEU A 150 48.75 -6.03 6.73
C LEU A 150 49.46 -4.75 6.29
N PRO A 151 49.75 -3.79 7.21
CA PRO A 151 50.57 -2.62 6.87
C PRO A 151 51.92 -3.06 6.28
N TRP A 152 52.30 -2.47 5.15
CA TRP A 152 53.54 -2.79 4.45
C TRP A 152 54.75 -2.55 5.36
N ASN A 153 55.45 -3.62 5.73
CA ASN A 153 56.67 -3.57 6.55
C ASN A 153 57.95 -3.85 5.74
N GLY A 154 57.83 -3.95 4.41
CA GLY A 154 58.96 -4.22 3.51
C GLY A 154 59.75 -2.97 3.11
N PRO A 155 60.77 -3.12 2.24
CA PRO A 155 61.60 -2.00 1.79
C PRO A 155 60.77 -0.88 1.14
N ARG A 156 61.16 0.39 1.40
CA ARG A 156 60.50 1.56 0.80
C ARG A 156 60.67 1.52 -0.73
N GLY A 157 59.60 1.85 -1.47
CA GLY A 157 59.58 1.82 -2.94
C GLY A 157 59.37 0.43 -3.56
N LYS A 158 59.11 -0.60 -2.74
CA LYS A 158 58.76 -1.96 -3.18
C LYS A 158 57.36 -2.40 -2.75
N GLY A 159 56.53 -1.46 -2.29
CA GLY A 159 55.18 -1.73 -1.79
C GLY A 159 54.10 -1.90 -2.86
N TYR A 160 54.43 -1.65 -4.14
CA TYR A 160 53.54 -1.85 -5.27
C TYR A 160 54.17 -2.80 -6.29
N GLY A 161 53.49 -3.91 -6.56
CA GLY A 161 53.61 -4.68 -7.80
C GLY A 161 52.52 -4.23 -8.78
N HIS A 162 52.53 -4.78 -9.99
CA HIS A 162 51.50 -4.52 -10.99
C HIS A 162 51.12 -5.82 -11.67
N VAL A 163 49.85 -5.94 -12.03
CA VAL A 163 49.30 -7.00 -12.86
C VAL A 163 48.60 -6.35 -14.04
N LEU A 164 48.80 -6.88 -15.24
CA LEU A 164 48.01 -6.49 -16.41
C LEU A 164 46.74 -7.35 -16.39
N VAL A 165 45.57 -6.73 -16.45
CA VAL A 165 44.29 -7.44 -16.44
C VAL A 165 43.43 -7.06 -17.65
N TRP A 166 42.66 -8.02 -18.13
CA TRP A 166 41.44 -7.75 -18.85
C TRP A 166 40.35 -7.49 -17.83
N ARG A 167 39.83 -6.26 -17.81
CA ARG A 167 38.64 -5.90 -17.05
C ARG A 167 37.44 -6.12 -17.94
N LEU A 168 36.54 -6.98 -17.49
CA LEU A 168 35.31 -7.35 -18.16
C LEU A 168 34.18 -6.82 -17.29
N ARG A 169 33.47 -5.80 -17.77
CA ARG A 169 32.32 -5.20 -17.07
C ARG A 169 31.04 -5.74 -17.69
N PHE A 170 30.20 -6.37 -16.89
CA PHE A 170 28.98 -7.04 -17.34
C PHE A 170 27.93 -7.01 -16.25
N ARG A 171 26.67 -7.12 -16.66
CA ARG A 171 25.57 -7.31 -15.72
C ARG A 171 25.16 -8.77 -15.77
N VAL A 172 25.05 -9.38 -14.59
CA VAL A 172 24.47 -10.72 -14.46
C VAL A 172 22.96 -10.52 -14.44
N PRO A 173 22.20 -11.14 -15.36
CA PRO A 173 20.75 -11.05 -15.38
C PRO A 173 20.16 -11.44 -14.02
N GLY A 174 19.33 -10.56 -13.46
CA GLY A 174 18.72 -10.74 -12.14
C GLY A 174 19.52 -10.17 -10.97
N GLU A 175 20.72 -9.62 -11.19
CA GLU A 175 21.46 -8.88 -10.16
C GLU A 175 21.45 -7.38 -10.51
N PRO A 176 20.98 -6.49 -9.60
CA PRO A 176 20.95 -5.05 -9.86
C PRO A 176 22.37 -4.46 -10.03
N ALA A 177 23.34 -5.25 -9.60
CA ALA A 177 24.76 -5.03 -9.60
C ALA A 177 25.36 -4.90 -11.02
N THR A 178 26.27 -3.95 -11.21
CA THR A 178 27.15 -3.99 -12.39
C THR A 178 28.44 -4.70 -12.04
N TRP A 179 28.55 -5.98 -12.40
CA TRP A 179 29.70 -6.79 -12.08
C TRP A 179 30.92 -6.49 -12.93
N VAL A 180 32.09 -6.52 -12.29
CA VAL A 180 33.38 -6.31 -12.92
C VAL A 180 34.28 -7.47 -12.55
N GLY A 181 34.68 -8.26 -13.55
CA GLY A 181 35.67 -9.32 -13.41
C GLY A 181 37.00 -8.94 -14.05
N GLU A 182 38.08 -9.05 -13.30
CA GLU A 182 39.44 -8.82 -13.78
C GLU A 182 40.21 -10.12 -13.91
N ILE A 183 40.75 -10.39 -15.10
CA ILE A 183 41.57 -11.57 -15.39
C ILE A 183 43.00 -11.15 -15.70
N ASP A 184 43.98 -11.73 -15.02
CA ASP A 184 45.39 -11.52 -15.34
C ASP A 184 45.65 -11.87 -16.82
N ALA A 185 45.98 -10.85 -17.60
CA ALA A 185 46.10 -10.95 -19.06
C ALA A 185 47.35 -11.70 -19.53
N HIS A 186 48.22 -12.13 -18.61
CA HIS A 186 49.39 -12.96 -18.90
C HIS A 186 49.22 -14.42 -18.48
N THR A 187 48.58 -14.66 -17.34
CA THR A 187 48.46 -16.00 -16.74
C THR A 187 47.07 -16.61 -16.95
N GLY A 188 46.04 -15.78 -17.11
CA GLY A 188 44.64 -16.21 -17.16
C GLY A 188 44.05 -16.55 -15.80
N GLU A 189 44.75 -16.20 -14.71
CA GLU A 189 44.22 -16.35 -13.36
C GLU A 189 43.23 -15.21 -13.05
N PRO A 190 42.07 -15.51 -12.45
CA PRO A 190 41.14 -14.50 -11.93
C PRO A 190 41.80 -13.65 -10.87
N PHE A 191 41.73 -12.34 -11.06
CA PHE A 191 42.43 -11.36 -10.25
C PHE A 191 41.49 -10.70 -9.24
N ALA A 192 40.29 -10.29 -9.66
CA ALA A 192 39.24 -9.72 -8.80
C ALA A 192 37.85 -9.83 -9.45
N PHE A 193 36.77 -9.84 -8.65
CA PHE A 193 35.37 -9.86 -9.10
C PHE A 193 34.49 -9.10 -8.08
N TRP A 194 33.73 -8.06 -8.48
CA TRP A 194 32.93 -7.19 -7.59
C TRP A 194 31.78 -6.43 -8.32
N ASP A 195 30.85 -5.79 -7.57
CA ASP A 195 29.66 -5.01 -8.00
C ASP A 195 29.88 -3.45 -8.06
N ASP A 196 29.17 -2.68 -8.90
CA ASP A 196 29.42 -1.27 -9.29
C ASP A 196 28.17 -0.32 -9.59
N THR A 197 27.07 -0.14 -8.79
CA THR A 197 26.28 1.17 -8.49
C THR A 197 24.70 1.19 -8.32
N HIS A 198 24.11 1.94 -7.33
CA HIS A 198 22.65 2.30 -7.13
C HIS A 198 22.29 3.73 -6.57
N TYR A 199 21.13 4.29 -6.96
CA TYR A 199 20.50 5.53 -6.41
C TYR A 199 19.11 5.19 -5.82
N ASP A 200 18.78 5.72 -4.63
CA ASP A 200 17.45 5.55 -3.98
C ASP A 200 17.13 6.78 -3.10
N ALA A 201 16.00 6.83 -2.41
CA ALA A 201 15.59 7.96 -1.59
C ALA A 201 15.12 7.59 -0.19
N ILE A 202 15.32 8.53 0.74
CA ILE A 202 14.71 8.50 2.07
C ILE A 202 13.42 9.30 2.01
N ARG A 203 12.30 8.64 2.31
CA ARG A 203 10.95 9.23 2.28
C ARG A 203 10.10 8.80 3.48
N GLY A 204 8.96 9.45 3.72
CA GLY A 204 8.05 9.04 4.79
C GLY A 204 6.74 9.83 4.83
N GLY A 205 5.88 9.49 5.79
CA GLY A 205 4.61 10.16 6.02
C GLY A 205 4.77 11.52 6.72
N VAL A 206 4.22 12.58 6.14
CA VAL A 206 4.26 13.96 6.67
C VAL A 206 2.84 14.56 6.68
N PHE A 207 2.52 15.37 7.68
CA PHE A 207 1.38 16.29 7.60
C PHE A 207 1.80 17.56 6.85
N PRO A 208 1.30 17.81 5.62
CA PRO A 208 1.79 18.94 4.85
C PRO A 208 1.46 20.29 5.49
N ILE A 209 0.31 20.40 6.17
CA ILE A 209 -0.05 21.61 6.96
C ILE A 209 -0.30 21.27 8.43
N THR A 210 -1.19 20.31 8.71
CA THR A 210 -1.62 20.00 10.09
C THR A 210 -2.27 18.62 10.18
N ASN A 211 -2.65 18.20 11.40
CA ASN A 211 -3.25 16.92 11.72
C ASN A 211 -4.72 17.04 12.17
N ASP A 212 -5.47 17.99 11.61
CA ASP A 212 -6.87 18.25 11.96
C ASP A 212 -7.87 17.26 11.34
N GLY A 213 -7.43 16.45 10.38
CA GLY A 213 -8.25 15.46 9.67
C GLY A 213 -8.96 16.02 8.43
N ASP A 214 -8.74 17.28 8.06
CA ASP A 214 -9.28 17.88 6.85
C ASP A 214 -8.38 17.59 5.64
N CYS A 215 -8.47 16.37 5.10
CA CYS A 215 -7.59 15.93 4.02
C CYS A 215 -7.69 16.79 2.75
N ALA A 216 -8.83 17.43 2.51
CA ALA A 216 -9.03 18.29 1.34
C ALA A 216 -8.20 19.59 1.41
N ASN A 217 -7.80 19.99 2.61
CA ASN A 217 -6.99 21.18 2.87
C ASN A 217 -5.65 20.81 3.53
N ASP A 218 -5.07 19.64 3.18
CA ASP A 218 -3.76 19.18 3.66
C ASP A 218 -3.69 18.87 5.17
N GLY A 219 -4.81 18.47 5.76
CA GLY A 219 -4.99 18.13 7.18
C GLY A 219 -4.72 16.65 7.54
N CYS A 220 -4.25 15.86 6.58
CA CYS A 220 -4.02 14.42 6.72
C CYS A 220 -2.57 14.03 6.43
N GLU A 221 -2.12 12.95 7.06
CA GLU A 221 -0.76 12.43 6.84
C GLU A 221 -0.70 11.89 5.41
N THR A 222 0.28 12.37 4.64
CA THR A 222 0.49 11.98 3.25
C THR A 222 1.80 11.21 3.16
N ALA A 223 1.76 10.03 2.54
CA ALA A 223 2.92 9.16 2.36
C ALA A 223 3.87 9.70 1.29
N GLY A 224 5.10 9.19 1.27
CA GLY A 224 6.04 9.41 0.17
C GLY A 224 6.75 10.78 0.14
N PHE A 225 6.55 11.65 1.13
CA PHE A 225 7.26 12.93 1.22
C PHE A 225 8.77 12.72 1.37
N PRO A 226 9.61 13.53 0.68
CA PRO A 226 11.06 13.43 0.80
C PRO A 226 11.54 13.77 2.21
N MET A 227 12.62 13.13 2.67
CA MET A 227 13.32 13.51 3.89
C MET A 227 14.62 14.28 3.54
N PRO A 228 14.54 15.61 3.37
CA PRO A 228 15.65 16.44 2.91
C PRO A 228 16.84 16.41 3.89
N PHE A 229 18.04 16.18 3.36
CA PHE A 229 19.29 16.19 4.12
C PHE A 229 19.34 15.20 5.29
N ALA A 230 18.56 14.13 5.24
CA ALA A 230 18.58 13.03 6.20
C ALA A 230 19.94 12.33 6.20
N ASP A 231 20.41 11.89 7.36
CA ASP A 231 21.60 11.05 7.43
C ASP A 231 21.30 9.66 6.88
N TYR A 232 22.32 9.02 6.33
CA TYR A 232 22.27 7.61 6.04
C TYR A 232 23.60 6.92 6.33
N SER A 233 23.51 5.67 6.73
CA SER A 233 24.66 4.77 6.86
C SER A 233 24.47 3.57 5.96
N VAL A 234 25.57 3.03 5.45
CA VAL A 234 25.62 1.79 4.66
C VAL A 234 26.51 0.82 5.44
N ASP A 235 26.02 -0.38 5.74
CA ASP A 235 26.71 -1.38 6.56
C ASP A 235 27.15 -0.87 7.94
N GLY A 236 26.31 -0.04 8.56
CA GLY A 236 26.60 0.59 9.85
C GLY A 236 27.73 1.61 9.81
N THR A 237 28.23 1.98 8.62
CA THR A 237 29.20 3.06 8.43
C THR A 237 28.47 4.30 7.92
N ALA A 238 28.60 5.42 8.63
CA ALA A 238 28.01 6.68 8.19
C ALA A 238 28.50 7.04 6.79
N ALA A 239 27.58 7.09 5.83
CA ALA A 239 27.87 7.25 4.41
C ALA A 239 27.74 8.71 3.99
N GLY A 240 26.71 9.42 4.46
CA GLY A 240 26.52 10.83 4.14
C GLY A 240 25.18 11.40 4.58
N TYR A 241 24.75 12.43 3.86
CA TYR A 241 23.41 13.00 3.94
C TYR A 241 22.75 12.93 2.58
N SER A 242 21.45 12.74 2.55
CA SER A 242 20.66 12.79 1.33
C SER A 242 20.64 14.20 0.72
N GLY A 243 20.19 14.29 -0.53
CA GLY A 243 19.89 15.55 -1.21
C GLY A 243 18.72 16.30 -0.56
N ASP A 244 18.39 17.46 -1.13
CA ASP A 244 17.28 18.30 -0.68
C ASP A 244 15.90 17.74 -1.06
N HIS A 245 15.85 16.65 -1.84
CA HIS A 245 14.65 15.85 -2.08
C HIS A 245 14.83 14.38 -1.63
N GLY A 246 15.70 14.13 -0.64
CA GLY A 246 15.80 12.83 0.04
C GLY A 246 16.64 11.76 -0.66
N GLN A 247 17.12 11.98 -1.87
CA GLN A 247 17.95 11.02 -2.59
C GLN A 247 19.31 10.75 -1.94
N TYR A 248 19.77 9.49 -1.99
CA TYR A 248 21.10 9.06 -1.58
C TYR A 248 21.67 8.03 -2.55
N THR A 249 23.00 7.86 -2.50
CA THR A 249 23.72 6.88 -3.31
C THR A 249 24.13 5.69 -2.47
N CYS A 250 23.88 4.48 -2.95
CA CYS A 250 24.46 3.26 -2.40
C CYS A 250 25.28 2.48 -3.44
N THR A 251 26.34 1.83 -2.98
CA THR A 251 27.33 1.19 -3.86
C THR A 251 27.30 -0.33 -3.80
N GLU A 252 26.61 -0.95 -2.83
CA GLU A 252 26.56 -2.41 -2.65
C GLU A 252 25.12 -2.84 -2.32
N LEU A 253 24.52 -3.67 -3.17
CA LEU A 253 23.15 -4.16 -2.97
C LEU A 253 23.04 -5.10 -1.79
N GLY A 254 21.87 -5.15 -1.17
CA GLY A 254 21.68 -5.94 0.05
C GLY A 254 22.41 -5.39 1.27
N ALA A 255 23.30 -4.40 1.12
CA ALA A 255 23.93 -3.72 2.24
C ALA A 255 22.84 -2.98 3.04
N PRO A 256 22.72 -3.21 4.36
CA PRO A 256 21.78 -2.48 5.19
C PRO A 256 22.04 -0.97 5.13
N VAL A 257 20.99 -0.24 4.77
CA VAL A 257 20.92 1.21 4.84
C VAL A 257 20.09 1.60 6.04
N GLU A 258 20.58 2.55 6.83
CA GLU A 258 19.86 3.06 8.00
C GLU A 258 19.83 4.59 8.00
N THR A 259 18.69 5.17 8.37
CA THR A 259 18.58 6.58 8.78
C THR A 259 18.18 6.72 10.24
N THR A 260 18.71 7.75 10.90
CA THR A 260 18.37 8.10 12.29
C THR A 260 17.71 9.48 12.41
N LEU A 261 17.42 10.14 11.26
CA LEU A 261 17.00 11.54 11.18
C LEU A 261 17.90 12.51 11.97
N ASN A 262 19.19 12.19 12.06
CA ASN A 262 20.27 13.06 12.50
C ASN A 262 20.91 13.77 11.30
N GLY A 263 20.05 14.38 10.48
CA GLY A 263 20.40 15.03 9.22
C GLY A 263 21.39 16.19 9.33
N GLN A 264 21.74 16.76 8.18
CA GLN A 264 22.80 17.77 8.07
C GLN A 264 22.48 19.03 8.88
N TYR A 265 21.25 19.53 8.74
CA TYR A 265 20.82 20.81 9.32
C TYR A 265 19.86 20.68 10.50
N VAL A 266 19.23 19.52 10.67
CA VAL A 266 18.27 19.21 11.73
C VAL A 266 18.60 17.83 12.30
N ARG A 267 18.52 17.68 13.62
CA ARG A 267 18.55 16.38 14.30
C ARG A 267 17.30 16.23 15.15
N VAL A 268 16.53 15.19 14.88
CA VAL A 268 15.38 14.83 15.71
C VAL A 268 15.83 14.11 16.98
N HIS A 269 15.20 14.46 18.09
CA HIS A 269 15.24 13.74 19.35
C HIS A 269 13.80 13.47 19.79
N ASP A 270 13.33 12.25 19.54
CA ASP A 270 11.99 11.84 19.94
C ASP A 270 11.98 11.27 21.37
N ASN A 271 11.12 11.82 22.24
CA ASN A 271 10.96 11.34 23.61
C ASN A 271 10.24 9.98 23.70
N CYS A 272 9.74 9.44 22.59
CA CYS A 272 9.18 8.09 22.48
C CYS A 272 10.26 7.02 22.27
N GLY A 273 11.43 7.38 21.71
CA GLY A 273 12.53 6.45 21.46
C GLY A 273 13.50 6.91 20.38
N ALA A 274 14.46 6.04 20.04
CA ALA A 274 15.40 6.32 18.95
C ALA A 274 14.76 6.02 17.59
N ILE A 275 15.10 6.83 16.58
CA ILE A 275 14.84 6.54 15.18
C ILE A 275 15.97 5.65 14.66
N SER A 276 15.62 4.53 14.03
CA SER A 276 16.53 3.55 13.44
C SER A 276 15.76 2.78 12.38
N GLU A 277 15.44 3.45 11.27
CA GLU A 277 14.72 2.82 10.15
C GLU A 277 15.74 2.25 9.17
N GLN A 278 15.57 0.97 8.85
CA GLN A 278 16.51 0.21 8.07
C GLN A 278 15.85 -0.44 6.86
N THR A 279 16.59 -0.45 5.77
CA THR A 279 16.28 -1.20 4.56
C THR A 279 17.59 -1.77 4.01
N THR A 280 17.58 -2.27 2.79
CA THR A 280 18.79 -2.64 2.05
C THR A 280 18.91 -1.78 0.80
N CYS A 281 20.11 -1.65 0.24
CA CYS A 281 20.36 -0.75 -0.91
C CYS A 281 19.60 -1.07 -2.21
N ASP A 282 18.90 -2.20 -2.26
CA ASP A 282 17.97 -2.64 -3.30
C ASP A 282 16.53 -2.16 -3.08
N LEU A 283 16.25 -1.49 -1.96
CA LEU A 283 14.91 -1.09 -1.53
C LEU A 283 14.91 0.35 -1.01
N THR A 284 13.84 1.09 -1.34
CA THR A 284 13.64 2.45 -0.85
C THR A 284 13.56 2.49 0.67
N LEU A 285 14.30 3.43 1.28
CA LEU A 285 14.24 3.67 2.71
C LEU A 285 13.01 4.53 3.02
N ASP A 286 11.89 3.86 3.23
CA ASP A 286 10.61 4.49 3.54
C ASP A 286 10.29 4.39 5.04
N LEU A 287 10.17 5.54 5.71
CA LEU A 287 9.75 5.61 7.11
C LEU A 287 8.24 5.39 7.28
N GLY A 288 7.48 5.31 6.18
CA GLY A 288 6.05 4.98 6.15
C GLY A 288 5.14 5.99 6.84
N THR A 289 3.87 5.62 6.98
CA THR A 289 2.85 6.35 7.74
C THR A 289 2.53 5.66 9.07
N SER A 290 1.95 6.35 10.05
CA SER A 290 1.55 5.71 11.33
C SER A 290 0.04 5.80 11.61
N PRO A 291 -0.60 4.72 12.09
CA PRO A 291 -2.04 4.71 12.34
C PRO A 291 -2.48 5.44 13.63
N GLY A 292 -1.56 6.00 14.43
CA GLY A 292 -1.88 6.53 15.76
C GLY A 292 -1.12 7.81 16.14
N THR A 293 -1.57 8.46 17.22
CA THR A 293 -1.01 9.72 17.74
C THR A 293 0.17 9.49 18.70
N ASN A 294 0.99 10.54 18.92
CA ASN A 294 2.07 10.55 19.90
C ASN A 294 3.13 9.45 19.64
N CYS A 295 3.32 8.52 20.59
CA CYS A 295 4.32 7.45 20.50
C CYS A 295 3.85 6.21 19.72
N ASN A 296 2.69 6.27 19.08
CA ASN A 296 2.23 5.16 18.27
C ASN A 296 2.97 5.16 16.92
N VAL A 297 3.58 4.03 16.59
CA VAL A 297 4.32 3.80 15.36
C VAL A 297 3.76 2.57 14.64
N ALA A 298 4.04 2.43 13.34
CA ALA A 298 3.66 1.25 12.58
C ALA A 298 4.33 -0.02 13.15
N SER A 299 3.72 -1.19 12.90
CA SER A 299 4.33 -2.46 13.31
C SER A 299 5.68 -2.65 12.61
N GLY A 300 6.72 -2.98 13.38
CA GLY A 300 8.08 -3.14 12.86
C GLY A 300 8.93 -1.85 12.82
N ALA A 301 8.31 -0.67 12.91
CA ALA A 301 9.01 0.61 12.95
C ALA A 301 9.72 0.85 14.30
N SER A 302 10.79 1.62 14.27
CA SER A 302 11.52 2.09 15.44
C SER A 302 10.65 3.02 16.31
N SER A 303 10.86 3.01 17.63
CA SER A 303 9.99 3.73 18.57
C SER A 303 10.05 5.26 18.46
N GLY A 304 11.09 5.80 17.83
CA GLY A 304 11.18 7.22 17.50
C GLY A 304 10.59 7.61 16.15
N ASN A 305 10.18 6.65 15.30
CA ASN A 305 9.60 6.93 13.97
C ASN A 305 8.12 7.34 14.07
N THR A 306 7.88 8.43 14.80
CA THR A 306 6.55 9.00 15.01
C THR A 306 6.20 9.99 13.92
N ARG A 307 4.91 10.30 13.78
CA ARG A 307 4.44 11.31 12.82
C ARG A 307 5.02 12.69 13.11
N ALA A 308 5.16 13.04 14.39
CA ALA A 308 5.79 14.28 14.83
C ALA A 308 7.26 14.34 14.36
N ALA A 309 8.04 13.27 14.55
CA ALA A 309 9.44 13.22 14.13
C ALA A 309 9.62 13.46 12.62
N ARG A 310 8.80 12.81 11.77
CA ARG A 310 8.87 13.00 10.31
C ARG A 310 8.40 14.39 9.88
N THR A 311 7.28 14.84 10.43
CA THR A 311 6.65 16.11 10.06
C THR A 311 7.53 17.30 10.45
N SER A 312 8.04 17.35 11.68
CA SER A 312 8.90 18.44 12.12
C SER A 312 10.24 18.42 11.38
N PHE A 313 10.83 17.25 11.13
CA PHE A 313 12.09 17.13 10.38
C PHE A 313 11.97 17.72 8.97
N TYR A 314 10.90 17.39 8.25
CA TYR A 314 10.63 17.92 6.92
C TYR A 314 10.52 19.45 6.95
N HIS A 315 9.57 19.99 7.71
CA HIS A 315 9.27 21.44 7.72
C HIS A 315 10.45 22.29 8.20
N LEU A 316 11.22 21.81 9.19
CA LEU A 316 12.41 22.51 9.69
C LEU A 316 13.54 22.57 8.65
N ASN A 317 13.71 21.54 7.82
CA ASN A 317 14.70 21.57 6.75
C ASN A 317 14.27 22.50 5.61
N VAL A 318 12.99 22.49 5.23
CA VAL A 318 12.39 23.35 4.21
C VAL A 318 12.55 24.83 4.58
N VAL A 319 12.12 25.24 5.78
CA VAL A 319 12.23 26.64 6.22
C VAL A 319 13.70 27.09 6.34
N LYS A 320 14.61 26.19 6.77
CA LYS A 320 16.05 26.49 6.81
C LYS A 320 16.64 26.64 5.41
N GLN A 321 16.23 25.82 4.44
CA GLN A 321 16.70 25.95 3.05
C GLN A 321 16.31 27.30 2.48
N LYS A 322 15.05 27.70 2.66
CA LYS A 322 14.56 29.02 2.26
C LYS A 322 15.36 30.15 2.90
N ALA A 323 15.53 30.12 4.22
CA ALA A 323 16.26 31.16 4.93
C ALA A 323 17.74 31.24 4.53
N ARG A 324 18.41 30.12 4.27
CA ARG A 324 19.80 30.09 3.78
C ARG A 324 19.96 30.72 2.40
N PHE A 325 18.92 30.71 1.57
CA PHE A 325 18.96 31.36 0.25
C PHE A 325 19.00 32.90 0.38
N TYR A 326 18.21 33.46 1.30
CA TYR A 326 18.14 34.91 1.52
C TYR A 326 19.23 35.43 2.46
N LEU A 327 19.64 34.61 3.44
CA LEU A 327 20.63 34.94 4.47
C LEU A 327 21.81 33.94 4.45
N PRO A 328 22.55 33.82 3.32
CA PRO A 328 23.55 32.77 3.15
C PRO A 328 24.71 32.84 4.15
N ASP A 329 25.03 34.05 4.62
CA ASP A 329 26.14 34.31 5.55
C ASP A 329 25.77 34.06 7.03
N ASN A 330 24.50 33.78 7.35
CA ASN A 330 24.08 33.49 8.72
C ASN A 330 24.60 32.11 9.17
N THR A 331 25.58 32.10 10.07
CA THR A 331 26.24 30.87 10.53
C THR A 331 25.33 29.93 11.34
N TRP A 332 24.26 30.42 11.98
CA TRP A 332 23.31 29.57 12.70
C TRP A 332 22.47 28.71 11.75
N LEU A 333 22.08 29.29 10.60
CA LEU A 333 21.37 28.57 9.54
C LEU A 333 22.21 27.43 8.94
N GLN A 334 23.53 27.58 8.92
CA GLN A 334 24.48 26.55 8.49
C GLN A 334 24.74 25.48 9.57
N GLY A 335 24.38 25.77 10.83
CA GLY A 335 24.52 24.86 11.95
C GLY A 335 23.40 23.82 12.04
N LYS A 336 23.63 22.78 12.84
CA LYS A 336 22.65 21.72 13.11
C LYS A 336 21.70 22.14 14.25
N LEU A 337 20.40 22.19 13.97
CA LEU A 337 19.34 22.48 14.93
C LEU A 337 18.90 21.17 15.62
N THR A 338 18.69 21.21 16.95
CA THR A 338 18.06 20.10 17.66
C THR A 338 16.55 20.31 17.70
N ASP A 339 15.82 19.29 17.30
CA ASP A 339 14.37 19.22 17.28
C ASP A 339 13.88 18.16 18.28
N ASN A 340 13.22 18.59 19.35
CA ASN A 340 12.73 17.68 20.39
C ASN A 340 11.21 17.49 20.26
N VAL A 341 10.77 16.29 19.89
CA VAL A 341 9.35 15.96 19.69
C VAL A 341 8.80 15.06 20.79
N ASN A 342 7.46 15.00 20.88
CA ASN A 342 6.71 14.15 21.81
C ASN A 342 7.09 14.33 23.29
N ILE A 343 7.41 15.54 23.73
CA ILE A 343 7.63 15.84 25.15
C ILE A 343 6.33 15.57 25.92
N ALA A 344 6.42 14.88 27.06
CA ALA A 344 5.28 14.48 27.89
C ALA A 344 4.64 15.65 28.66
N ASN A 345 4.15 16.63 27.91
CA ASN A 345 3.35 17.76 28.32
C ASN A 345 2.35 18.04 27.18
N THR A 346 1.47 19.03 27.32
CA THR A 346 0.36 19.26 26.37
C THR A 346 0.12 20.75 26.15
N CYS A 347 -0.47 21.10 25.01
CA CYS A 347 -0.93 22.47 24.70
C CYS A 347 0.17 23.54 24.74
N ASN A 348 1.39 23.23 24.31
CA ASN A 348 2.43 24.24 24.11
C ASN A 348 3.52 23.75 23.15
N ALA A 349 4.36 24.68 22.72
CA ALA A 349 5.69 24.43 22.15
C ALA A 349 6.61 25.56 22.64
N TYR A 350 7.93 25.42 22.49
CA TYR A 350 8.83 26.52 22.83
C TYR A 350 10.22 26.42 22.20
N TRP A 351 10.82 27.58 21.97
CA TRP A 351 12.24 27.77 21.68
C TRP A 351 13.08 28.04 22.94
N ASN A 352 14.26 27.41 23.04
CA ASN A 352 15.25 27.70 24.10
C ASN A 352 16.72 27.52 23.67
N GLY A 353 17.00 27.64 22.36
CA GLY A 353 18.23 27.16 21.74
C GLY A 353 18.06 25.82 21.00
N SER A 354 16.90 25.19 21.19
CA SER A 354 16.36 24.07 20.41
C SER A 354 14.86 24.29 20.25
N VAL A 355 14.23 23.63 19.29
CA VAL A 355 12.77 23.63 19.16
C VAL A 355 12.19 22.44 19.94
N ASN A 356 11.05 22.62 20.59
CA ASN A 356 10.51 21.67 21.56
C ASN A 356 8.98 21.55 21.42
N PHE A 357 8.50 20.33 21.16
CA PHE A 357 7.11 20.04 20.83
C PHE A 357 6.48 19.02 21.77
N TYR A 358 5.22 19.27 22.13
CA TYR A 358 4.45 18.54 23.13
C TYR A 358 3.48 17.55 22.49
N ARG A 359 3.14 16.51 23.26
CA ARG A 359 2.16 15.51 22.85
C ARG A 359 0.75 16.09 22.76
N GLU A 360 -0.07 15.40 21.97
CA GLU A 360 -1.52 15.58 21.99
C GLU A 360 -2.07 15.30 23.40
N GLY A 361 -2.96 16.18 23.85
CA GLY A 361 -3.65 16.10 25.14
C GLY A 361 -4.11 17.46 25.63
N GLY A 362 -4.87 17.51 26.72
CA GLY A 362 -5.36 18.77 27.28
C GLY A 362 -6.31 19.57 26.37
N GLY A 363 -6.81 18.97 25.29
CA GLY A 363 -7.63 19.62 24.27
C GLY A 363 -6.85 20.13 23.05
N CYS A 364 -5.52 19.93 23.00
CA CYS A 364 -4.67 20.34 21.89
C CYS A 364 -4.05 19.14 21.17
N ARG A 365 -3.82 19.28 19.88
CA ARG A 365 -3.11 18.29 19.06
C ARG A 365 -1.61 18.31 19.34
N ASN A 366 -0.90 17.29 18.85
CA ASN A 366 0.55 17.20 18.98
C ASN A 366 1.21 18.37 18.23
N THR A 367 2.00 19.19 18.93
CA THR A 367 2.53 20.43 18.34
C THR A 367 3.69 20.20 17.37
N GLY A 368 4.26 19.00 17.32
CA GLY A 368 5.25 18.59 16.31
C GLY A 368 4.63 18.11 15.00
N GLU A 369 3.30 17.98 14.95
CA GLU A 369 2.54 17.56 13.77
C GLU A 369 1.85 18.75 13.06
N ILE A 370 2.10 19.99 13.49
CA ILE A 370 1.45 21.22 12.98
C ILE A 370 2.52 22.14 12.41
N GLN A 371 2.55 22.31 11.08
CA GLN A 371 3.57 23.11 10.38
C GLN A 371 3.71 24.50 11.00
N GLY A 372 2.59 25.22 11.13
CA GLY A 372 2.59 26.60 11.64
C GLY A 372 3.23 26.74 13.04
N VAL A 373 3.04 25.75 13.92
CA VAL A 373 3.68 25.76 15.25
C VAL A 373 5.16 25.41 15.14
N VAL A 374 5.51 24.42 14.31
CA VAL A 374 6.90 24.01 14.08
C VAL A 374 7.76 25.16 13.60
N VAL A 375 7.29 25.88 12.58
CA VAL A 375 8.06 26.98 11.99
C VAL A 375 7.98 28.28 12.81
N HIS A 376 6.93 28.45 13.64
CA HIS A 376 6.87 29.51 14.65
C HIS A 376 8.00 29.37 15.67
N GLU A 377 8.18 28.20 16.27
CA GLU A 377 9.28 27.97 17.21
C GLU A 377 10.66 28.11 16.56
N TRP A 378 10.77 27.73 15.30
CA TRP A 378 11.98 27.98 14.51
C TRP A 378 12.21 29.49 14.29
N GLY A 379 11.15 30.28 14.10
CA GLY A 379 11.20 31.74 13.94
C GLY A 379 11.84 32.45 15.13
N HIS A 380 11.50 32.07 16.37
CA HIS A 380 12.22 32.54 17.56
C HIS A 380 13.72 32.20 17.53
N GLY A 381 14.06 31.07 16.91
CA GLY A 381 15.44 30.67 16.68
C GLY A 381 16.18 31.57 15.71
N LEU A 382 15.55 31.95 14.59
CA LEU A 382 16.15 32.89 13.66
C LEU A 382 16.32 34.28 14.30
N ASP A 383 15.29 34.79 14.96
CA ASP A 383 15.30 36.07 15.70
C ASP A 383 16.43 36.12 16.74
N SER A 384 16.63 35.04 17.51
CA SER A 384 17.75 34.92 18.46
C SER A 384 19.14 34.97 17.79
N ASN A 385 19.23 34.70 16.50
CA ASN A 385 20.48 34.41 15.78
C ASN A 385 20.64 35.19 14.46
N ASP A 386 19.85 36.23 14.21
CA ASP A 386 20.00 37.11 13.04
C ASP A 386 21.04 38.23 13.23
N GLY A 387 21.68 38.27 14.40
CA GLY A 387 22.73 39.23 14.74
C GLY A 387 22.26 40.50 15.44
N GLY A 388 20.95 40.76 15.51
CA GLY A 388 20.38 41.94 16.18
C GLY A 388 20.03 41.73 17.65
N GLY A 389 19.87 40.46 18.06
CA GLY A 389 19.19 40.11 19.29
C GLY A 389 17.68 40.09 19.08
N MET A 390 16.92 39.67 20.10
CA MET A 390 15.48 39.43 19.93
C MET A 390 14.70 40.71 19.64
N ASP A 391 13.87 40.65 18.60
CA ASP A 391 12.78 41.57 18.34
C ASP A 391 11.76 41.55 19.50
N ASN A 392 11.05 42.66 19.71
CA ASN A 392 10.06 42.82 20.75
C ASN A 392 8.74 43.38 20.18
N PRO A 393 7.66 42.57 20.10
CA PRO A 393 7.58 41.19 20.60
C PRO A 393 8.13 40.18 19.58
N SER A 394 9.01 39.28 20.04
CA SER A 394 9.53 38.17 19.24
C SER A 394 8.43 37.23 18.70
N GLU A 395 7.30 37.16 19.39
CA GLU A 395 6.09 36.45 18.95
C GLU A 395 5.63 36.86 17.54
N ALA A 396 5.74 38.15 17.22
CA ALA A 396 5.38 38.64 15.89
C ALA A 396 6.32 38.07 14.83
N TYR A 397 7.61 37.99 15.14
CA TYR A 397 8.61 37.44 14.25
C TYR A 397 8.27 35.99 13.88
N ALA A 398 7.98 35.19 14.91
CA ALA A 398 7.63 33.80 14.78
C ALA A 398 6.28 33.58 14.06
N ASP A 399 5.26 34.39 14.35
CA ASP A 399 3.98 34.37 13.64
C ASP A 399 4.14 34.66 12.14
N VAL A 400 4.98 35.63 11.77
CA VAL A 400 5.21 35.99 10.36
C VAL A 400 5.91 34.87 9.58
N VAL A 401 6.84 34.14 10.21
CA VAL A 401 7.41 32.94 9.58
C VAL A 401 6.32 31.90 9.30
N ALA A 402 5.43 31.65 10.26
CA ALA A 402 4.31 30.73 10.06
C ALA A 402 3.33 31.19 8.95
N ILE A 403 3.08 32.49 8.85
CA ILE A 403 2.28 33.08 7.77
C ILE A 403 2.88 32.75 6.40
N PHE A 404 4.19 32.92 6.21
CA PHE A 404 4.81 32.70 4.90
C PHE A 404 4.92 31.24 4.50
N GLU A 405 5.18 30.33 5.45
CA GLU A 405 5.25 28.89 5.15
C GLU A 405 3.87 28.31 4.80
N SER A 406 2.83 28.68 5.57
CA SER A 406 1.48 28.14 5.37
C SER A 406 0.66 28.90 4.31
N ARG A 407 0.95 30.20 4.12
CA ARG A 407 0.10 31.19 3.45
C ARG A 407 -1.32 31.28 4.05
N GLU A 408 -1.45 30.97 5.34
CA GLU A 408 -2.70 31.03 6.08
C GLU A 408 -2.66 32.13 7.15
N SER A 409 -3.80 32.78 7.38
CA SER A 409 -3.95 33.79 8.44
C SER A 409 -4.12 33.17 9.82
N CYS A 410 -4.56 31.91 9.87
CA CYS A 410 -4.76 31.14 11.09
C CYS A 410 -3.45 30.47 11.52
N ILE A 411 -2.79 31.04 12.53
CA ILE A 411 -1.51 30.52 13.03
C ILE A 411 -1.72 29.19 13.74
N GLY A 412 -1.16 28.13 13.17
CA GLY A 412 -1.22 26.78 13.74
C GLY A 412 -2.61 26.15 13.64
N ARG A 413 -3.30 26.29 12.50
CA ARG A 413 -4.57 25.60 12.20
C ARG A 413 -4.57 24.18 12.73
N GLY A 414 -5.64 23.78 13.42
CA GLY A 414 -5.77 22.46 14.05
C GLY A 414 -5.15 22.33 15.45
N PHE A 415 -4.52 23.38 16.00
CA PHE A 415 -3.95 23.35 17.35
C PHE A 415 -4.96 22.90 18.40
N TYR A 416 -6.16 23.48 18.40
CA TYR A 416 -7.25 23.06 19.27
C TYR A 416 -8.05 21.93 18.62
N ILE A 417 -8.26 20.82 19.36
CA ILE A 417 -9.09 19.70 18.91
C ILE A 417 -10.55 20.15 18.75
N ASN A 418 -11.02 21.03 19.66
CA ASN A 418 -12.36 21.61 19.62
C ASN A 418 -12.29 23.11 19.95
N GLY A 419 -12.89 23.95 19.11
CA GLY A 419 -13.02 25.39 19.31
C GLY A 419 -12.10 26.24 18.44
N THR A 420 -12.29 27.56 18.51
CA THR A 420 -11.51 28.57 17.79
C THR A 420 -10.72 29.45 18.76
N CYS A 421 -9.72 30.17 18.26
CA CYS A 421 -8.92 31.06 19.10
C CYS A 421 -9.74 32.15 19.80
N SER A 422 -9.33 32.48 21.03
CA SER A 422 -10.01 33.50 21.85
C SER A 422 -9.80 34.94 21.37
N GLY A 423 -8.78 35.17 20.54
CA GLY A 423 -8.37 36.49 20.04
C GLY A 423 -8.18 37.54 21.13
N TYR A 424 -7.79 37.14 22.34
CA TYR A 424 -7.61 38.03 23.50
C TYR A 424 -8.85 38.87 23.86
N GLY A 425 -10.05 38.32 23.63
CA GLY A 425 -11.31 39.03 23.86
C GLY A 425 -11.95 39.57 22.59
N ASP A 426 -11.33 39.37 21.43
CA ASP A 426 -11.92 39.49 20.10
C ASP A 426 -11.94 38.12 19.39
N PRO A 427 -12.91 37.23 19.72
CA PRO A 427 -12.90 35.83 19.29
C PRO A 427 -12.76 35.62 17.78
N CYS A 428 -12.01 34.60 17.41
CA CYS A 428 -11.83 34.16 16.03
C CYS A 428 -13.09 33.46 15.52
N LEU A 429 -13.46 33.72 14.26
CA LEU A 429 -14.68 33.15 13.67
C LEU A 429 -14.49 31.69 13.26
N GLU A 430 -13.34 31.36 12.66
CA GLU A 430 -13.11 30.03 12.06
C GLU A 430 -11.77 29.40 12.45
N CYS A 431 -10.76 30.20 12.82
CA CYS A 431 -9.41 29.69 13.10
C CYS A 431 -9.37 28.75 14.31
N THR A 432 -9.10 27.46 14.06
CA THR A 432 -8.86 26.41 15.07
C THR A 432 -7.44 26.41 15.63
N GLY A 433 -6.61 27.34 15.17
CA GLY A 433 -5.26 27.59 15.65
C GLY A 433 -5.20 28.53 16.85
N ILE A 434 -4.03 29.13 17.07
CA ILE A 434 -3.71 29.92 18.26
C ILE A 434 -4.11 31.40 18.08
N ARG A 435 -3.90 31.96 16.88
CA ARG A 435 -4.13 33.38 16.55
C ARG A 435 -4.62 33.53 15.11
N GLU A 436 -5.43 34.56 14.84
CA GLU A 436 -5.99 34.89 13.52
C GLU A 436 -5.49 36.26 13.06
N MET A 437 -4.60 36.27 12.07
CA MET A 437 -3.93 37.48 11.56
C MET A 437 -4.73 38.19 10.45
N ASP A 438 -5.85 37.62 10.03
CA ASP A 438 -6.84 38.34 9.24
C ASP A 438 -7.86 38.94 10.20
N TRP A 439 -7.72 40.24 10.46
CA TRP A 439 -8.62 40.96 11.37
C TRP A 439 -10.08 40.94 10.93
N ASP A 440 -10.38 40.68 9.65
CA ASP A 440 -11.73 40.54 9.14
C ASP A 440 -12.35 39.17 9.47
N LYS A 441 -11.54 38.22 9.94
CA LYS A 441 -11.97 36.89 10.43
C LYS A 441 -12.10 36.83 11.95
N ARG A 442 -12.06 37.98 12.63
CA ARG A 442 -12.39 38.13 14.06
C ARG A 442 -13.73 38.82 14.24
N GLN A 443 -14.34 38.63 15.41
CA GLN A 443 -15.66 39.17 15.74
C GLN A 443 -15.78 40.69 15.58
N SER A 444 -14.72 41.44 15.83
CA SER A 444 -14.73 42.91 15.74
C SER A 444 -14.73 43.42 14.29
N HIS A 445 -14.20 42.64 13.34
CA HIS A 445 -13.89 43.10 11.98
C HIS A 445 -13.08 44.41 11.98
N THR A 446 -12.12 44.55 12.89
CA THR A 446 -11.26 45.74 13.00
C THR A 446 -9.78 45.40 13.12
N PRO A 447 -8.89 46.15 12.42
CA PRO A 447 -7.44 45.99 12.54
C PRO A 447 -6.94 46.17 13.96
N ALA A 448 -5.97 45.34 14.37
CA ALA A 448 -5.27 45.51 15.62
C ALA A 448 -4.38 46.76 15.56
N THR A 449 -4.53 47.64 16.55
CA THR A 449 -3.71 48.85 16.71
C THR A 449 -3.28 48.98 18.18
N PRO A 450 -2.18 49.70 18.49
CA PRO A 450 -1.77 49.93 19.86
C PRO A 450 -2.85 50.60 20.74
N ALA A 451 -3.57 51.57 20.19
CA ALA A 451 -4.67 52.26 20.89
C ALA A 451 -5.98 51.45 20.94
N GLY A 452 -6.33 50.77 19.85
CA GLY A 452 -7.63 50.11 19.70
C GLY A 452 -7.65 48.68 20.25
N PHE A 453 -6.60 47.90 20.00
CA PHE A 453 -6.53 46.50 20.39
C PHE A 453 -5.64 46.32 21.63
N THR A 454 -4.37 46.71 21.54
CA THR A 454 -3.38 46.44 22.59
C THR A 454 -3.75 47.07 23.94
N ALA A 455 -4.20 48.32 23.93
CA ALA A 455 -4.61 49.01 25.16
C ALA A 455 -5.84 48.37 25.83
N ASN A 456 -6.76 47.82 25.04
CA ASN A 456 -8.08 47.35 25.49
C ASN A 456 -8.12 45.86 25.82
N ASN A 457 -7.37 45.05 25.08
CA ASN A 457 -7.46 43.58 25.11
C ASN A 457 -6.26 42.93 25.80
N CYS A 458 -5.07 43.56 25.75
CA CYS A 458 -3.85 42.95 26.26
C CYS A 458 -3.57 43.27 27.75
N GLY A 459 -3.30 42.22 28.52
CA GLY A 459 -2.79 42.31 29.91
C GLY A 459 -1.37 42.86 29.99
N GLY A 460 -0.86 43.17 31.19
CA GLY A 460 0.51 43.68 31.35
C GLY A 460 1.60 42.64 31.06
N GLY A 461 2.73 43.06 30.48
CA GLY A 461 3.81 42.16 30.07
C GLY A 461 5.08 42.88 29.60
N GLY A 462 5.87 42.22 28.75
CA GLY A 462 7.18 42.67 28.30
C GLY A 462 7.23 43.25 26.88
N GLY A 463 6.10 43.32 26.18
CA GLY A 463 6.03 43.83 24.81
C GLY A 463 6.36 45.33 24.70
N PRO A 464 6.48 45.87 23.48
CA PRO A 464 6.85 47.26 23.25
C PRO A 464 5.88 48.25 23.91
N CYS A 465 4.60 47.90 24.05
CA CYS A 465 3.59 48.68 24.76
C CYS A 465 3.51 48.38 26.27
N GLY A 466 4.39 47.53 26.80
CA GLY A 466 4.36 47.05 28.19
C GLY A 466 3.21 46.07 28.48
N LYS A 467 2.69 45.41 27.45
CA LYS A 467 1.64 44.39 27.49
C LYS A 467 2.21 43.01 27.18
N GLU A 468 1.34 42.00 27.25
CA GLU A 468 1.66 40.60 27.02
C GLU A 468 2.09 40.39 25.55
N VAL A 469 3.25 39.76 25.33
CA VAL A 469 3.95 39.70 24.03
C VAL A 469 3.18 38.95 22.95
N HIS A 470 2.46 37.88 23.30
CA HIS A 470 1.67 37.09 22.36
C HIS A 470 0.41 37.85 21.89
N CYS A 471 -0.12 38.72 22.75
CA CYS A 471 -1.23 39.62 22.42
C CYS A 471 -0.77 40.82 21.59
N GLU A 472 0.40 41.39 21.90
CA GLU A 472 0.98 42.48 21.13
C GLU A 472 1.37 42.07 19.71
N SER A 473 1.66 40.79 19.46
CA SER A 473 2.08 40.30 18.13
C SER A 473 1.06 40.57 17.02
N TYR A 474 -0.23 40.67 17.34
CA TYR A 474 -1.28 40.96 16.36
C TYR A 474 -1.00 42.24 15.55
N VAL A 475 -0.53 43.31 16.19
CA VAL A 475 -0.32 44.60 15.49
C VAL A 475 0.70 44.48 14.35
N PRO A 476 1.95 44.06 14.59
CA PRO A 476 2.95 43.90 13.53
C PRO A 476 2.70 42.69 12.61
N SER A 477 2.15 41.58 13.10
CA SER A 477 1.88 40.40 12.26
C SER A 477 0.73 40.64 11.28
N GLU A 478 -0.36 41.29 11.72
CA GLU A 478 -1.45 41.70 10.81
C GLU A 478 -0.94 42.68 9.75
N ALA A 479 -0.01 43.59 10.09
CA ALA A 479 0.57 44.50 9.10
C ALA A 479 1.32 43.75 7.99
N ILE A 480 2.04 42.67 8.31
CA ILE A 480 2.69 41.85 7.28
C ILE A 480 1.68 41.02 6.48
N TRP A 481 0.66 40.46 7.13
CA TRP A 481 -0.44 39.78 6.44
C TRP A 481 -1.16 40.71 5.46
N ASP A 482 -1.50 41.92 5.88
CA ASP A 482 -2.14 42.94 5.06
C ASP A 482 -1.22 43.42 3.93
N LEU A 483 0.10 43.52 4.17
CA LEU A 483 1.06 43.82 3.11
C LEU A 483 0.98 42.79 1.98
N ALA A 484 1.00 41.50 2.30
CA ALA A 484 0.97 40.42 1.31
C ALA A 484 -0.40 40.26 0.63
N THR A 485 -1.50 40.43 1.37
CA THR A 485 -2.85 40.04 0.90
C THR A 485 -3.75 41.20 0.48
N ARG A 486 -3.46 42.43 0.92
CA ARG A 486 -4.30 43.61 0.66
C ARG A 486 -3.52 44.71 -0.06
N ASP A 487 -2.40 45.13 0.48
CA ASP A 487 -1.76 46.38 0.07
C ASP A 487 -0.85 46.24 -1.16
N LEU A 488 -0.06 45.16 -1.26
CA LEU A 488 0.66 44.84 -2.51
C LEU A 488 -0.31 44.54 -3.65
N PRO A 489 -1.38 43.73 -3.47
CA PRO A 489 -2.39 43.54 -4.52
C PRO A 489 -3.10 44.83 -4.92
N ALA A 490 -3.44 45.70 -3.96
CA ALA A 490 -4.06 47.01 -4.25
C ALA A 490 -3.13 47.94 -5.06
N SER A 491 -1.81 47.70 -5.03
CA SER A 491 -0.83 48.40 -5.86
C SER A 491 -0.77 47.91 -7.32
N GLY A 492 -1.50 46.84 -7.65
CA GLY A 492 -1.61 46.28 -9.00
C GLY A 492 -0.78 45.02 -9.23
N LEU A 493 -0.22 44.42 -8.17
CA LEU A 493 0.46 43.12 -8.24
C LEU A 493 -0.56 41.98 -8.14
N ASP A 494 -0.27 40.86 -8.79
CA ASP A 494 -1.05 39.64 -8.58
C ASP A 494 -0.75 39.03 -7.18
N PRO A 495 -1.64 38.17 -6.65
CA PRO A 495 -1.47 37.60 -5.31
C PRO A 495 -0.16 36.82 -5.12
N ASP A 496 0.29 36.08 -6.14
CA ASP A 496 1.49 35.26 -6.03
C ASP A 496 2.76 36.10 -5.98
N THR A 497 2.83 37.12 -6.84
CA THR A 497 3.91 38.13 -6.80
C THR A 497 3.90 38.87 -5.46
N SER A 498 2.72 39.21 -4.93
CA SER A 498 2.58 39.90 -3.66
C SER A 498 3.12 39.09 -2.49
N TRP A 499 2.79 37.79 -2.42
CA TRP A 499 3.37 36.87 -1.45
C TRP A 499 4.89 36.78 -1.57
N GLN A 500 5.40 36.63 -2.79
CA GLN A 500 6.84 36.43 -3.00
C GLN A 500 7.66 37.68 -2.64
N ILE A 501 7.15 38.87 -2.95
CA ILE A 501 7.79 40.14 -2.59
C ILE A 501 7.74 40.33 -1.07
N ALA A 502 6.59 40.14 -0.42
CA ALA A 502 6.46 40.28 1.02
C ALA A 502 7.40 39.34 1.79
N GLU A 503 7.51 38.08 1.36
CA GLU A 503 8.40 37.08 1.97
C GLU A 503 9.88 37.45 1.78
N LYS A 504 10.29 37.89 0.58
CA LYS A 504 11.65 38.37 0.33
C LYS A 504 11.99 39.56 1.23
N LEU A 505 11.12 40.57 1.26
CA LEU A 505 11.32 41.78 2.08
C LEU A 505 11.41 41.44 3.55
N TRP A 506 10.62 40.47 4.01
CA TRP A 506 10.72 39.93 5.36
C TRP A 506 12.12 39.41 5.65
N TYR A 507 12.59 38.38 4.93
CA TYR A 507 13.90 37.77 5.19
C TYR A 507 15.06 38.75 5.03
N MET A 508 15.02 39.60 4.00
CA MET A 508 16.10 40.59 3.75
C MET A 508 16.17 41.70 4.79
N SER A 509 15.07 41.98 5.51
CA SER A 509 15.03 43.00 6.56
C SER A 509 15.41 42.49 7.95
N ARG A 510 15.65 41.17 8.11
CA ARG A 510 15.91 40.54 9.41
C ARG A 510 17.35 40.68 9.91
N ASP A 511 18.34 40.76 9.03
CA ASP A 511 19.75 40.82 9.45
C ASP A 511 19.97 42.03 10.38
N GLY A 512 20.21 41.75 11.67
CA GLY A 512 20.29 42.79 12.70
C GLY A 512 18.97 43.52 13.03
N SER A 513 17.79 42.89 12.99
CA SER A 513 16.49 43.58 13.22
C SER A 513 16.15 43.91 14.67
N GLY A 514 16.75 43.21 15.64
CA GLY A 514 16.40 43.27 17.08
C GLY A 514 16.05 44.62 17.70
N GLY A 515 15.24 44.58 18.76
CA GLY A 515 14.70 45.78 19.43
C GLY A 515 13.18 45.85 19.37
N ASN A 516 12.60 47.00 19.73
CA ASN A 516 11.15 47.17 19.64
C ASN A 516 10.72 47.31 18.18
N VAL A 517 9.74 46.52 17.75
CA VAL A 517 9.31 46.49 16.34
C VAL A 517 8.47 47.73 15.96
N GLU A 518 7.91 48.41 16.96
CA GLU A 518 7.25 49.72 16.89
C GLU A 518 7.58 50.62 18.11
N ASN A 519 7.40 51.94 17.95
CA ASN A 519 7.55 52.92 19.02
C ASN A 519 6.21 53.09 19.75
N CYS A 520 5.91 52.22 20.71
CA CYS A 520 4.61 52.22 21.39
C CYS A 520 4.39 53.36 22.40
N SER A 521 4.11 54.57 21.89
CA SER A 521 3.84 55.78 22.66
C SER A 521 2.34 56.08 22.82
N LEU A 522 1.60 55.19 23.49
CA LEU A 522 0.12 55.27 23.59
C LEU A 522 -0.43 56.67 23.97
N PRO A 523 -1.51 57.15 23.31
CA PRO A 523 -2.32 56.43 22.31
C PRO A 523 -1.70 56.38 20.91
N ASP A 524 -0.61 57.10 20.65
CA ASP A 524 -0.05 57.24 19.30
C ASP A 524 1.25 56.42 19.21
N SER A 525 1.22 55.27 18.53
CA SER A 525 2.44 54.53 18.18
C SER A 525 2.98 55.01 16.83
N ASP A 526 4.28 54.86 16.59
CA ASP A 526 4.87 55.16 15.28
C ASP A 526 5.97 54.18 14.86
N GLY A 527 6.23 54.14 13.55
CA GLY A 527 7.27 53.34 12.92
C GLY A 527 8.57 54.10 12.69
N CYS A 528 8.80 55.25 13.33
CA CYS A 528 9.88 56.17 12.95
C CYS A 528 11.25 55.78 13.50
N GLY A 529 11.32 54.78 14.38
CA GLY A 529 12.59 54.23 14.88
C GLY A 529 13.36 53.49 13.80
N VAL A 530 14.68 53.59 13.81
CA VAL A 530 15.56 52.92 12.82
C VAL A 530 15.56 51.39 12.95
N ASP A 531 15.18 50.88 14.12
CA ASP A 531 15.09 49.45 14.40
C ASP A 531 13.65 48.91 14.23
N ASN A 532 12.67 49.78 13.96
CA ASN A 532 11.27 49.39 13.77
C ASN A 532 11.08 48.69 12.41
N TRP A 533 10.13 47.76 12.33
CA TRP A 533 9.88 46.98 11.12
C TRP A 533 9.51 47.82 9.91
N PHE A 534 8.68 48.86 10.08
CA PHE A 534 8.34 49.79 8.98
C PHE A 534 9.59 50.36 8.31
N HIS A 535 10.59 50.77 9.10
CA HIS A 535 11.83 51.30 8.56
C HIS A 535 12.69 50.22 7.90
N LYS A 536 12.85 49.06 8.55
CA LYS A 536 13.66 47.93 8.06
C LYS A 536 13.13 47.37 6.73
N LEU A 537 11.81 47.25 6.56
CA LEU A 537 11.22 46.82 5.29
C LEU A 537 11.48 47.84 4.17
N ARG A 538 11.37 49.14 4.44
CA ARG A 538 11.71 50.17 3.46
C ARG A 538 13.18 50.12 3.05
N VAL A 539 14.10 49.87 4.00
CA VAL A 539 15.52 49.67 3.70
C VAL A 539 15.74 48.45 2.79
N ALA A 540 15.02 47.35 3.03
CA ALA A 540 15.11 46.15 2.20
C ALA A 540 14.47 46.33 0.81
N ASP A 541 13.49 47.21 0.68
CA ASP A 541 12.78 47.53 -0.55
C ASP A 541 13.54 48.54 -1.44
N ASP A 542 14.38 49.39 -0.84
CA ASP A 542 15.10 50.46 -1.53
C ASP A 542 15.97 49.97 -2.71
N ASP A 543 15.81 50.63 -3.85
CA ASP A 543 16.49 50.27 -5.09
C ASP A 543 17.50 51.32 -5.56
N ASP A 544 17.50 52.54 -5.03
CA ASP A 544 18.39 53.62 -5.50
C ASP A 544 19.29 54.23 -4.42
N GLY A 545 19.17 53.77 -3.17
CA GLY A 545 19.96 54.25 -2.03
C GLY A 545 19.38 55.52 -1.38
N ASN A 546 18.14 55.89 -1.70
CA ASN A 546 17.49 57.09 -1.21
C ASN A 546 16.07 56.79 -0.69
N LEU A 547 15.91 56.83 0.63
CA LEU A 547 14.59 56.61 1.25
C LEU A 547 13.69 57.85 1.23
N ASP A 548 14.21 59.05 0.91
CA ASP A 548 13.44 60.30 1.00
C ASP A 548 12.47 60.49 -0.18
N ASN A 549 12.75 59.89 -1.34
CA ASN A 549 11.87 59.87 -2.52
C ASN A 549 10.96 58.64 -2.57
N GLY A 550 11.07 57.72 -1.61
CA GLY A 550 10.30 56.49 -1.55
C GLY A 550 11.05 55.30 -2.14
N THR A 551 10.42 54.13 -2.09
CA THR A 551 10.95 52.83 -2.54
C THR A 551 9.93 52.18 -3.49
N PRO A 552 10.26 51.10 -4.22
CA PRO A 552 9.38 50.52 -5.23
C PRO A 552 7.96 50.20 -4.72
N HIS A 553 7.84 49.77 -3.47
CA HIS A 553 6.58 49.39 -2.82
C HIS A 553 6.25 50.25 -1.59
N ALA A 554 6.86 51.43 -1.43
CA ALA A 554 6.69 52.29 -0.25
C ALA A 554 5.22 52.62 0.11
N ALA A 555 4.35 52.82 -0.88
CA ALA A 555 2.94 53.14 -0.62
C ALA A 555 2.17 51.94 -0.04
N ALA A 556 2.48 50.72 -0.50
CA ALA A 556 1.89 49.50 0.05
C ALA A 556 2.40 49.22 1.46
N ILE A 557 3.72 49.36 1.69
CA ILE A 557 4.34 49.25 3.02
C ILE A 557 3.74 50.28 3.98
N PHE A 558 3.56 51.53 3.54
CA PHE A 558 2.93 52.56 4.36
C PHE A 558 1.48 52.21 4.69
N ALA A 559 0.66 51.85 3.69
CA ALA A 559 -0.75 51.54 3.89
C ALA A 559 -0.96 50.38 4.88
N ALA A 560 -0.13 49.33 4.77
CA ALA A 560 -0.08 48.21 5.69
C ALA A 560 0.16 48.67 7.13
N PHE A 561 1.27 49.35 7.38
CA PHE A 561 1.66 49.74 8.74
C PHE A 561 0.79 50.88 9.31
N ASP A 562 0.25 51.77 8.48
CA ASP A 562 -0.60 52.89 8.90
C ASP A 562 -1.96 52.39 9.40
N ARG A 563 -2.52 51.35 8.76
CA ARG A 563 -3.77 50.71 9.21
C ARG A 563 -3.66 50.14 10.63
N HIS A 564 -2.47 49.68 11.00
CA HIS A 564 -2.16 49.16 12.33
C HIS A 564 -1.57 50.23 13.27
N GLY A 565 -1.49 51.49 12.83
CA GLY A 565 -1.03 52.61 13.64
C GLY A 565 0.45 52.55 14.01
N ILE A 566 1.28 51.93 13.16
CA ILE A 566 2.72 51.72 13.37
C ILE A 566 3.58 52.18 12.17
N ALA A 567 3.03 53.00 11.27
CA ALA A 567 3.79 53.67 10.21
C ALA A 567 4.46 54.96 10.71
N CYS A 568 5.33 55.55 9.88
CA CYS A 568 5.93 56.86 10.13
C CYS A 568 5.50 57.88 9.08
N GLY A 569 5.11 59.08 9.53
CA GLY A 569 4.73 60.19 8.66
C GLY A 569 3.29 60.08 8.15
N THR A 570 3.03 60.65 6.98
CA THR A 570 1.70 60.66 6.33
C THR A 570 1.75 60.01 4.95
N ALA A 571 0.61 59.54 4.45
CA ALA A 571 0.52 58.95 3.11
C ALA A 571 1.02 59.91 2.01
N SER A 572 0.89 61.23 2.19
CA SER A 572 1.34 62.22 1.19
C SER A 572 2.84 62.51 1.19
N ASP A 573 3.60 61.98 2.16
CA ASP A 573 5.03 62.21 2.24
C ASP A 573 5.74 61.51 1.06
N PRO A 574 6.69 62.15 0.36
CA PRO A 574 7.39 61.54 -0.77
C PRO A 574 8.05 60.20 -0.42
N SER A 575 8.56 60.06 0.80
CA SER A 575 9.15 58.83 1.33
C SER A 575 8.19 57.64 1.42
N ASN A 576 6.88 57.92 1.43
CA ASN A 576 5.79 56.93 1.54
C ASN A 576 5.05 56.74 0.20
N GLN A 577 5.63 57.23 -0.90
CA GLN A 577 5.12 57.06 -2.26
C GLN A 577 6.01 56.10 -3.04
N ASN A 578 5.44 55.34 -3.97
CA ASN A 578 6.23 54.42 -4.79
C ASN A 578 7.21 55.21 -5.66
N HIS A 579 8.49 54.85 -5.57
CA HIS A 579 9.53 55.34 -6.46
C HIS A 579 10.44 54.17 -6.82
N SER A 580 10.68 53.97 -8.10
CA SER A 580 11.55 52.90 -8.57
C SER A 580 12.37 53.33 -9.77
N SER A 581 13.64 52.97 -9.74
CA SER A 581 14.60 53.00 -10.84
C SER A 581 14.66 51.68 -11.62
N CYS A 582 13.89 50.67 -11.20
CA CYS A 582 13.90 49.34 -11.78
C CYS A 582 13.45 49.30 -13.24
N PRO A 583 14.11 48.49 -14.10
CA PRO A 583 13.60 48.24 -15.43
C PRO A 583 12.27 47.50 -15.36
N SER A 584 11.43 47.69 -16.38
CA SER A 584 10.22 46.87 -16.53
C SER A 584 10.61 45.44 -16.91
N LEU A 585 10.08 44.47 -16.15
CA LEU A 585 10.23 43.03 -16.36
C LEU A 585 8.83 42.43 -16.51
N SER A 586 8.65 41.55 -17.49
CA SER A 586 7.41 40.78 -17.66
C SER A 586 7.46 39.48 -16.85
N ALA A 587 6.28 38.97 -16.47
CA ALA A 587 6.16 37.62 -15.93
C ALA A 587 6.74 36.62 -16.96
N PRO A 588 7.66 35.72 -16.56
CA PRO A 588 8.02 34.59 -17.40
C PRO A 588 6.81 33.68 -17.62
N THR A 589 6.73 33.04 -18.79
CA THR A 589 5.82 31.90 -19.01
C THR A 589 6.62 30.63 -18.81
N LEU A 590 6.27 29.87 -17.77
CA LEU A 590 7.01 28.68 -17.34
C LEU A 590 6.33 27.42 -17.85
N ASN A 591 7.14 26.52 -18.40
CA ASN A 591 6.77 25.13 -18.69
C ASN A 591 7.70 24.18 -17.93
N ALA A 592 7.19 23.02 -17.54
CA ALA A 592 7.96 21.98 -16.86
C ALA A 592 7.69 20.62 -17.49
N ARG A 593 8.73 19.79 -17.56
CA ARG A 593 8.66 18.41 -18.03
C ARG A 593 9.36 17.49 -17.04
N GLY A 594 8.63 16.49 -16.55
CA GLY A 594 9.21 15.41 -15.76
C GLY A 594 10.15 14.55 -16.61
N VAL A 595 11.32 14.27 -16.08
CA VAL A 595 12.29 13.31 -16.63
C VAL A 595 12.82 12.46 -15.47
N SER A 596 13.65 11.44 -15.76
CA SER A 596 14.12 10.55 -14.69
C SER A 596 14.89 11.32 -13.62
N GLU A 597 14.41 11.23 -12.39
CA GLU A 597 14.99 11.83 -11.20
C GLU A 597 15.19 13.35 -11.30
N ALA A 598 14.48 14.01 -12.21
CA ALA A 598 14.65 15.44 -12.45
C ALA A 598 13.42 16.08 -13.11
N VAL A 599 13.35 17.40 -13.06
CA VAL A 599 12.37 18.19 -13.82
C VAL A 599 13.12 19.21 -14.67
N GLU A 600 12.84 19.22 -15.97
CA GLU A 600 13.34 20.24 -16.89
C GLU A 600 12.34 21.40 -16.94
N LEU A 601 12.82 22.60 -16.59
CA LEU A 601 12.08 23.85 -16.65
C LEU A 601 12.53 24.67 -17.86
N THR A 602 11.58 25.25 -18.59
CA THR A 602 11.85 26.14 -19.74
C THR A 602 10.99 27.40 -19.73
N TRP A 603 11.53 28.51 -20.23
CA TRP A 603 10.84 29.78 -20.36
C TRP A 603 11.50 30.68 -21.42
N ASP A 604 10.72 31.62 -21.95
CA ASP A 604 11.23 32.63 -22.89
C ASP A 604 12.11 33.69 -22.20
N GLU A 605 13.10 34.20 -22.93
CA GLU A 605 13.96 35.29 -22.44
C GLU A 605 13.14 36.54 -22.10
N VAL A 606 13.24 37.01 -20.85
CA VAL A 606 12.64 38.26 -20.37
C VAL A 606 13.62 39.41 -20.59
N PRO A 607 13.26 40.44 -21.39
CA PRO A 607 14.11 41.61 -21.60
C PRO A 607 14.44 42.33 -20.29
N ASN A 608 15.69 42.79 -20.18
CA ASN A 608 16.27 43.47 -18.99
C ASN A 608 16.47 42.57 -17.75
N ALA A 609 16.13 41.28 -17.82
CA ALA A 609 16.49 40.35 -16.76
C ALA A 609 18.02 40.18 -16.72
N ALA A 610 18.58 40.14 -15.51
CA ALA A 610 19.96 39.74 -15.24
C ALA A 610 20.03 38.30 -14.74
N GLU A 611 19.01 37.83 -14.02
CA GLU A 611 18.88 36.44 -13.56
C GLU A 611 17.41 36.04 -13.41
N TYR A 612 17.19 34.74 -13.22
CA TYR A 612 15.91 34.14 -12.85
C TYR A 612 16.08 33.38 -11.52
N ILE A 613 15.11 33.51 -10.63
CA ILE A 613 15.04 32.75 -9.39
C ILE A 613 14.06 31.61 -9.59
N ILE A 614 14.48 30.40 -9.27
CA ILE A 614 13.66 29.19 -9.38
C ILE A 614 13.09 28.85 -8.01
N TYR A 615 11.77 28.71 -7.93
CA TYR A 615 11.01 28.38 -6.73
C TYR A 615 10.38 27.01 -6.86
N ARG A 616 10.41 26.21 -5.79
CA ARG A 616 9.87 24.84 -5.72
C ARG A 616 9.09 24.61 -4.41
N ASN A 617 8.04 23.81 -4.44
CA ASN A 617 7.49 23.16 -3.24
C ASN A 617 6.92 21.78 -3.56
N ASP A 618 6.59 21.04 -2.50
CA ASP A 618 6.19 19.63 -2.54
C ASP A 618 4.70 19.44 -2.20
N VAL A 619 3.91 20.53 -2.14
CA VAL A 619 2.54 20.51 -1.62
C VAL A 619 1.53 21.05 -2.62
N GLY A 620 1.78 22.22 -3.22
CA GLY A 620 0.84 22.82 -4.16
C GLY A 620 1.07 24.30 -4.46
N CYS A 621 0.44 24.78 -5.53
CA CYS A 621 0.61 26.15 -6.04
C CYS A 621 0.17 27.28 -5.11
N GLU A 622 -0.70 26.98 -4.14
CA GLU A 622 -1.23 27.95 -3.17
C GLU A 622 -0.41 27.99 -1.86
N ARG A 623 0.67 27.20 -1.76
CA ARG A 623 1.52 27.08 -0.57
C ARG A 623 2.83 27.87 -0.70
N GLY A 624 3.55 28.02 0.41
CA GLY A 624 4.88 28.64 0.42
C GLY A 624 5.85 27.93 -0.53
N GLN A 625 6.79 28.68 -1.13
CA GLN A 625 7.78 28.11 -2.05
C GLN A 625 9.20 28.38 -1.60
N VAL A 626 10.09 27.42 -1.84
CA VAL A 626 11.51 27.50 -1.52
C VAL A 626 12.29 27.92 -2.76
N PRO A 627 13.10 28.98 -2.71
CA PRO A 627 14.04 29.29 -3.78
C PRO A 627 15.18 28.26 -3.80
N ILE A 628 15.37 27.58 -4.93
CA ILE A 628 16.35 26.49 -5.09
C ILE A 628 17.55 26.88 -5.95
N ALA A 629 17.40 27.85 -6.86
CA ALA A 629 18.47 28.24 -7.78
C ALA A 629 18.38 29.68 -8.27
N ARG A 630 19.53 30.20 -8.72
CA ARG A 630 19.65 31.43 -9.52
C ARG A 630 20.23 31.08 -10.88
N VAL A 631 19.57 31.49 -11.95
CA VAL A 631 19.95 31.21 -13.33
C VAL A 631 20.27 32.52 -14.04
N SER A 632 21.51 32.72 -14.47
CA SER A 632 21.91 33.95 -15.17
C SER A 632 21.19 34.10 -16.52
N ALA A 633 20.65 35.29 -16.79
CA ALA A 633 20.12 35.62 -18.11
C ALA A 633 21.26 35.64 -19.17
N PRO A 634 21.00 35.27 -20.44
CA PRO A 634 19.70 35.01 -21.05
C PRO A 634 19.30 33.52 -21.06
N ALA A 635 19.79 32.69 -20.14
CA ALA A 635 19.38 31.28 -20.11
C ALA A 635 17.87 31.14 -19.84
N GLY A 636 17.18 30.38 -20.69
CA GLY A 636 15.74 30.09 -20.61
C GLY A 636 15.44 28.63 -20.24
N ARG A 637 16.37 27.96 -19.56
CA ARG A 637 16.20 26.57 -19.11
C ARG A 637 16.92 26.30 -17.79
N TYR A 638 16.39 25.37 -17.00
CA TYR A 638 17.01 24.84 -15.78
C TYR A 638 16.60 23.38 -15.60
N LEU A 639 17.55 22.52 -15.21
CA LEU A 639 17.27 21.14 -14.86
C LEU A 639 17.39 21.02 -13.34
N ASP A 640 16.27 20.74 -12.68
CA ASP A 640 16.25 20.42 -11.24
C ASP A 640 16.51 18.93 -11.09
N GLU A 641 17.77 18.57 -10.84
CA GLU A 641 18.20 17.19 -10.67
C GLU A 641 18.09 16.75 -9.22
N GLY A 642 17.88 15.45 -9.02
CA GLY A 642 17.96 14.84 -7.72
C GLY A 642 16.61 14.68 -7.02
N LEU A 643 15.54 14.53 -7.80
CA LEU A 643 14.15 14.41 -7.36
C LEU A 643 13.69 12.95 -7.29
N ILE A 644 12.73 12.66 -6.42
CA ILE A 644 12.13 11.32 -6.33
C ILE A 644 11.15 11.15 -7.48
N ASN A 645 11.26 10.05 -8.24
CA ASN A 645 10.27 9.70 -9.27
C ASN A 645 8.89 9.47 -8.65
N ASP A 646 7.84 9.76 -9.43
CA ASP A 646 6.43 9.59 -9.04
C ASP A 646 5.96 10.48 -7.88
N PHE A 647 6.76 11.47 -7.47
CA PHE A 647 6.36 12.48 -6.48
C PHE A 647 6.10 13.84 -7.16
N PRO A 648 4.90 14.44 -7.04
CA PRO A 648 4.57 15.71 -7.71
C PRO A 648 5.28 16.90 -7.06
N VAL A 649 5.76 17.82 -7.90
CA VAL A 649 6.54 18.99 -7.50
C VAL A 649 6.02 20.23 -8.22
N TYR A 650 5.96 21.38 -7.52
CA TYR A 650 5.35 22.62 -8.03
C TYR A 650 6.37 23.74 -8.18
N TYR A 651 6.46 24.32 -9.37
CA TYR A 651 7.46 25.33 -9.72
C TYR A 651 6.88 26.69 -10.06
N ARG A 652 7.64 27.73 -9.72
CA ARG A 652 7.51 29.09 -10.28
C ARG A 652 8.89 29.67 -10.55
N ILE A 653 8.94 30.67 -11.43
CA ILE A 653 10.16 31.43 -11.69
C ILE A 653 9.88 32.93 -11.62
N GLN A 654 10.88 33.70 -11.21
CA GLN A 654 10.81 35.15 -11.15
C GLN A 654 12.02 35.78 -11.84
N ALA A 655 11.77 36.64 -12.82
CA ALA A 655 12.83 37.40 -13.47
C ALA A 655 13.29 38.55 -12.55
N ARG A 656 14.60 38.75 -12.45
CA ARG A 656 15.22 39.82 -11.65
C ARG A 656 16.17 40.65 -12.51
N GLY A 657 16.10 41.96 -12.36
CA GLY A 657 16.97 42.91 -13.05
C GLY A 657 18.40 42.94 -12.48
N SER A 658 19.28 43.78 -13.04
CA SER A 658 20.67 43.91 -12.56
C SER A 658 20.81 44.45 -11.13
N ASN A 659 19.74 45.02 -10.59
CA ASN A 659 19.63 45.46 -9.22
C ASN A 659 18.80 44.42 -8.43
N PRO A 660 19.31 43.87 -7.32
CA PRO A 660 18.61 42.88 -6.51
C PRO A 660 17.25 43.29 -5.95
N ALA A 661 16.93 44.59 -5.87
CA ALA A 661 15.61 45.09 -5.50
C ALA A 661 14.57 44.95 -6.63
N CYS A 662 15.02 44.79 -7.88
CA CYS A 662 14.17 44.83 -9.07
C CYS A 662 13.67 43.44 -9.49
N ASP A 663 12.78 42.87 -8.69
CA ASP A 663 12.05 41.66 -9.07
C ASP A 663 10.82 41.99 -9.92
N GLY A 664 10.64 41.22 -11.00
CA GLY A 664 9.43 41.26 -11.82
C GLY A 664 8.30 40.41 -11.23
N PRO A 665 7.16 40.30 -11.93
CA PRO A 665 6.11 39.36 -11.54
C PRO A 665 6.59 37.90 -11.58
N VAL A 666 6.03 37.05 -10.71
CA VAL A 666 6.27 35.61 -10.75
C VAL A 666 5.52 34.96 -11.93
N SER A 667 6.01 33.83 -12.43
CA SER A 667 5.35 33.07 -13.49
C SER A 667 4.04 32.42 -13.04
N ASN A 668 3.33 31.83 -14.01
CA ASN A 668 2.36 30.77 -13.72
C ASN A 668 3.01 29.66 -12.86
N CYS A 669 2.20 29.02 -12.03
CA CYS A 669 2.60 27.78 -11.37
C CYS A 669 2.49 26.61 -12.35
N VAL A 670 3.47 25.71 -12.33
CA VAL A 670 3.41 24.44 -13.05
C VAL A 670 3.68 23.29 -12.09
N GLU A 671 2.86 22.26 -12.18
CA GLU A 671 3.10 20.97 -11.55
C GLU A 671 3.88 20.10 -12.52
N ALA A 672 4.88 19.37 -12.03
CA ALA A 672 5.56 18.33 -12.77
C ALA A 672 5.93 17.18 -11.83
N THR A 673 5.84 15.96 -12.34
CA THR A 673 6.24 14.75 -11.62
C THR A 673 7.46 14.15 -12.32
N PRO A 674 8.62 14.01 -11.65
CA PRO A 674 9.73 13.25 -12.21
C PRO A 674 9.27 11.83 -12.52
N ILE A 675 9.64 11.32 -13.70
CA ILE A 675 9.17 10.02 -14.22
C ILE A 675 10.35 9.27 -14.80
N ALA A 676 10.37 7.95 -14.61
CA ALA A 676 11.46 7.13 -15.11
C ALA A 676 11.60 7.25 -16.64
N ARG A 677 12.85 7.25 -17.11
CA ARG A 677 13.18 7.07 -18.53
C ARG A 677 12.84 5.66 -18.97
N ALA A 678 13.31 4.67 -18.21
CA ALA A 678 12.93 3.28 -18.39
C ALA A 678 11.39 3.13 -18.40
N GLY A 679 10.86 2.80 -19.57
CA GLY A 679 9.44 2.64 -19.80
C GLY A 679 8.89 1.41 -19.07
N SER A 680 7.65 1.52 -18.59
CA SER A 680 6.93 0.42 -17.95
C SER A 680 5.49 0.37 -18.46
N VAL A 681 4.95 -0.84 -18.63
CA VAL A 681 3.56 -1.06 -19.06
C VAL A 681 2.91 -2.03 -18.08
N SER A 682 1.60 -1.87 -17.82
CA SER A 682 0.88 -2.73 -16.88
C SER A 682 -0.61 -2.88 -17.23
N PHE A 683 -1.23 -4.00 -16.85
CA PHE A 683 -2.66 -4.15 -16.74
C PHE A 683 -3.16 -3.56 -15.41
N ALA A 684 -4.38 -3.06 -15.39
CA ALA A 684 -5.01 -2.55 -14.16
C ALA A 684 -5.41 -3.67 -13.17
N THR A 685 -5.52 -4.91 -13.65
CA THR A 685 -5.95 -6.08 -12.86
C THR A 685 -5.33 -7.36 -13.42
N ASP A 686 -4.90 -8.26 -12.52
CA ASP A 686 -4.21 -9.51 -12.87
C ASP A 686 -5.13 -10.60 -13.43
N VAL A 687 -6.45 -10.54 -13.16
CA VAL A 687 -7.45 -11.49 -13.67
C VAL A 687 -8.69 -10.75 -14.17
N LEU A 688 -9.20 -11.16 -15.32
CA LEU A 688 -10.28 -10.50 -16.06
C LEU A 688 -11.34 -11.51 -16.51
N SER A 689 -12.62 -11.13 -16.45
CA SER A 689 -13.65 -11.91 -17.13
C SER A 689 -13.49 -11.81 -18.64
N CYS A 690 -13.75 -12.90 -19.37
CA CYS A 690 -13.69 -12.93 -20.84
C CYS A 690 -14.74 -12.06 -21.56
N ARG A 691 -15.54 -11.30 -20.82
CA ARG A 691 -16.50 -10.30 -21.34
C ARG A 691 -16.24 -8.89 -20.79
N GLN A 692 -15.14 -8.68 -20.07
CA GLN A 692 -14.76 -7.42 -19.46
C GLN A 692 -13.97 -6.53 -20.45
N THR A 693 -13.75 -5.27 -20.10
CA THR A 693 -12.75 -4.41 -20.75
C THR A 693 -11.46 -4.46 -19.94
N ALA A 694 -10.35 -4.84 -20.59
CA ALA A 694 -9.01 -4.77 -20.02
C ALA A 694 -8.49 -3.33 -20.13
N ASN A 695 -8.14 -2.72 -19.00
CA ASN A 695 -7.50 -1.40 -18.94
C ASN A 695 -6.00 -1.58 -18.69
N MET A 696 -5.19 -0.73 -19.30
CA MET A 696 -3.73 -0.78 -19.25
C MET A 696 -3.13 0.61 -19.14
N ASP A 697 -2.00 0.69 -18.45
CA ASP A 697 -1.21 1.91 -18.23
C ASP A 697 0.20 1.74 -18.82
N LEU A 698 0.78 2.85 -19.27
CA LEU A 698 2.16 2.95 -19.77
C LEU A 698 2.80 4.21 -19.19
N VAL A 699 4.01 4.09 -18.64
CA VAL A 699 4.78 5.21 -18.10
C VAL A 699 6.13 5.21 -18.81
N ASP A 700 6.43 6.28 -19.53
CA ASP A 700 7.69 6.45 -20.25
C ASP A 700 7.93 7.93 -20.57
N SER A 701 9.00 8.51 -20.02
CA SER A 701 9.33 9.92 -20.22
C SER A 701 9.87 10.26 -21.62
N ASP A 702 10.40 9.27 -22.34
CA ASP A 702 11.00 9.40 -23.66
C ASP A 702 9.94 9.47 -24.77
N LEU A 703 8.73 8.93 -24.53
CA LEU A 703 7.59 9.08 -25.43
C LEU A 703 6.99 10.50 -25.47
N ASN A 704 7.15 11.27 -24.39
CA ASN A 704 6.71 12.66 -24.29
C ASN A 704 7.72 13.58 -24.99
N THR A 705 7.59 13.72 -26.31
CA THR A 705 8.56 14.42 -27.16
C THR A 705 8.22 15.88 -27.43
N ASP A 706 6.96 16.27 -27.28
CA ASP A 706 6.49 17.65 -27.43
C ASP A 706 5.62 18.04 -26.23
N PRO A 707 6.11 18.88 -25.31
CA PRO A 707 5.42 19.15 -24.06
C PRO A 707 4.07 19.90 -24.22
N ASP A 708 3.77 20.43 -25.41
CA ASP A 708 2.53 21.16 -25.69
C ASP A 708 1.43 20.27 -26.32
N VAL A 709 1.73 19.01 -26.62
CA VAL A 709 0.83 18.10 -27.34
C VAL A 709 0.52 16.89 -26.46
N VAL A 710 -0.68 16.33 -26.62
CA VAL A 710 -1.02 15.01 -26.06
C VAL A 710 -0.52 13.98 -27.06
N GLU A 711 0.46 13.19 -26.66
CA GLU A 711 1.01 12.16 -27.52
C GLU A 711 0.20 10.85 -27.50
N THR A 712 0.42 10.02 -28.52
CA THR A 712 -0.16 8.69 -28.58
C THR A 712 0.87 7.68 -29.05
N VAL A 713 0.81 6.48 -28.49
CA VAL A 713 1.58 5.31 -28.92
C VAL A 713 0.63 4.14 -29.14
N VAL A 714 0.97 3.21 -30.01
CA VAL A 714 0.13 2.04 -30.29
C VAL A 714 0.86 0.79 -29.83
N LEU A 715 0.26 0.04 -28.92
CA LEU A 715 0.84 -1.17 -28.36
C LEU A 715 0.10 -2.41 -28.85
N PRO A 716 0.82 -3.49 -29.21
CA PRO A 716 0.21 -4.79 -29.45
C PRO A 716 -0.29 -5.42 -28.14
N VAL A 717 -1.52 -5.89 -28.17
CA VAL A 717 -2.14 -6.69 -27.10
C VAL A 717 -2.60 -8.01 -27.69
N THR A 718 -2.28 -9.12 -27.02
CA THR A 718 -2.57 -10.49 -27.48
C THR A 718 -3.19 -11.29 -26.36
N SER A 719 -3.83 -12.41 -26.71
CA SER A 719 -4.16 -13.48 -25.78
C SER A 719 -3.61 -14.80 -26.32
N THR A 720 -3.62 -15.85 -25.50
CA THR A 720 -3.29 -17.20 -25.97
C THR A 720 -4.34 -17.78 -26.94
N THR A 721 -5.59 -17.28 -26.95
CA THR A 721 -6.59 -17.60 -27.99
C THR A 721 -6.36 -16.81 -29.28
N GLU A 722 -5.93 -15.56 -29.15
CA GLU A 722 -5.69 -14.60 -30.24
C GLU A 722 -4.23 -14.12 -30.22
N PRO A 723 -3.33 -14.90 -30.86
CA PRO A 723 -1.89 -14.61 -30.85
C PRO A 723 -1.49 -13.51 -31.85
N ASP A 724 -2.32 -13.26 -32.86
CA ASP A 724 -2.16 -12.13 -33.76
C ASP A 724 -2.66 -10.87 -33.03
N PRO A 725 -1.83 -9.84 -32.82
CA PRO A 725 -2.13 -8.77 -31.88
C PRO A 725 -3.26 -7.85 -32.34
N GLU A 726 -4.08 -7.44 -31.37
CA GLU A 726 -4.90 -6.24 -31.44
C GLU A 726 -4.03 -5.01 -31.14
N MET A 727 -4.09 -4.02 -32.03
CA MET A 727 -3.30 -2.80 -31.88
C MET A 727 -4.09 -1.76 -31.09
N VAL A 728 -3.74 -1.59 -29.82
CA VAL A 728 -4.44 -0.69 -28.89
C VAL A 728 -3.78 0.68 -28.89
N LEU A 729 -4.59 1.73 -29.04
CA LEU A 729 -4.14 3.11 -28.94
C LEU A 729 -4.00 3.50 -27.47
N PHE A 730 -2.78 3.82 -27.07
CA PHE A 730 -2.47 4.43 -25.78
C PHE A 730 -2.39 5.94 -25.97
N THR A 731 -3.16 6.68 -25.17
CA THR A 731 -3.20 8.15 -25.23
C THR A 731 -2.62 8.72 -23.97
N GLU A 732 -1.75 9.70 -24.11
CA GLU A 732 -1.18 10.42 -23.00
C GLU A 732 -2.30 11.06 -22.15
N THR A 733 -2.17 10.98 -20.83
CA THR A 733 -3.21 11.45 -19.90
C THR A 733 -3.40 12.96 -19.91
N GLY A 734 -2.40 13.70 -20.36
CA GLY A 734 -2.40 15.13 -20.63
C GLY A 734 -1.07 15.56 -21.25
N PRO A 735 -0.94 16.79 -21.77
CA PRO A 735 0.33 17.26 -22.32
C PRO A 735 1.46 17.14 -21.30
N SER A 736 2.60 16.63 -21.74
CA SER A 736 3.81 16.49 -20.94
C SER A 736 3.73 15.60 -19.70
N THR A 737 2.80 14.65 -19.64
CA THR A 737 2.65 13.74 -18.48
C THR A 737 3.56 12.51 -18.57
N GLY A 738 3.96 12.08 -19.77
CA GLY A 738 4.71 10.83 -19.98
C GLY A 738 3.98 9.57 -19.49
N ARG A 739 2.67 9.68 -19.24
CA ARG A 739 1.79 8.59 -18.82
C ARG A 739 0.68 8.41 -19.85
N PHE A 740 0.47 7.19 -20.30
CA PHE A 740 -0.47 6.84 -21.34
C PHE A 740 -1.42 5.75 -20.87
N THR A 741 -2.68 5.81 -21.31
CA THR A 741 -3.72 4.83 -20.96
C THR A 741 -4.29 4.20 -22.22
N GLY A 742 -4.57 2.90 -22.17
CA GLY A 742 -5.15 2.12 -23.25
C GLY A 742 -6.22 1.14 -22.72
N SER A 743 -7.16 0.74 -23.57
CA SER A 743 -8.16 -0.27 -23.19
C SER A 743 -8.61 -1.12 -24.37
N ILE A 744 -9.02 -2.36 -24.09
CA ILE A 744 -9.54 -3.30 -25.09
C ILE A 744 -10.67 -4.16 -24.51
N GLY A 745 -11.74 -4.38 -25.28
CA GLY A 745 -12.82 -5.27 -24.88
C GLY A 745 -12.42 -6.74 -25.07
N LEU A 746 -12.83 -7.62 -24.16
CA LEU A 746 -12.65 -9.06 -24.24
C LEU A 746 -13.94 -9.74 -24.72
N ALA A 747 -13.81 -10.81 -25.53
CA ALA A 747 -14.96 -11.64 -25.91
C ALA A 747 -14.59 -13.13 -26.06
N PRO A 748 -15.50 -14.07 -25.72
CA PRO A 748 -15.29 -15.48 -26.05
C PRO A 748 -15.58 -15.72 -27.54
N GLY A 749 -14.76 -16.54 -28.21
CA GLY A 749 -14.99 -16.91 -29.60
C GLY A 749 -13.71 -17.29 -30.36
N PRO A 750 -13.83 -17.63 -31.66
CA PRO A 750 -12.66 -17.79 -32.51
C PRO A 750 -11.91 -16.45 -32.67
N PRO A 751 -10.57 -16.45 -32.80
CA PRO A 751 -9.78 -15.23 -32.96
C PRO A 751 -10.05 -14.50 -34.29
N VAL A 752 -10.09 -13.17 -34.26
CA VAL A 752 -10.43 -12.27 -35.37
C VAL A 752 -9.56 -11.01 -35.29
N ALA A 753 -8.29 -11.17 -35.67
CA ALA A 753 -7.32 -10.09 -35.57
C ALA A 753 -7.71 -8.80 -36.30
N GLY A 754 -7.52 -7.67 -35.62
CA GLY A 754 -7.74 -6.31 -36.08
C GLY A 754 -9.20 -5.84 -36.02
N ASP A 755 -10.04 -6.48 -35.20
CA ASP A 755 -11.44 -6.09 -35.03
C ASP A 755 -11.68 -5.18 -33.80
N GLY A 756 -10.65 -4.95 -32.99
CA GLY A 756 -10.68 -4.10 -31.81
C GLY A 756 -11.27 -4.78 -30.56
N VAL A 757 -11.46 -6.10 -30.59
CA VAL A 757 -11.89 -6.92 -29.47
C VAL A 757 -10.92 -8.08 -29.35
N LEU A 758 -10.30 -8.25 -28.18
CA LEU A 758 -9.39 -9.38 -27.96
C LEU A 758 -10.19 -10.61 -27.58
N GLN A 759 -10.13 -11.68 -28.38
CA GLN A 759 -10.79 -12.93 -28.05
C GLN A 759 -10.02 -13.69 -26.98
N ALA A 760 -10.73 -14.14 -25.95
CA ALA A 760 -10.16 -14.85 -24.81
C ALA A 760 -11.01 -16.07 -24.42
N SER A 761 -10.33 -17.11 -23.97
CA SER A 761 -10.86 -18.35 -23.40
C SER A 761 -10.38 -18.53 -21.97
N ASP A 762 -10.99 -19.47 -21.25
CA ASP A 762 -10.66 -19.68 -19.85
C ASP A 762 -9.21 -20.12 -19.67
N GLY A 763 -8.52 -19.51 -18.69
CA GLY A 763 -7.12 -19.72 -18.42
C GLY A 763 -6.17 -19.07 -19.43
N ASP A 764 -6.68 -18.22 -20.35
CA ASP A 764 -5.82 -17.52 -21.29
C ASP A 764 -4.89 -16.53 -20.60
N VAL A 765 -3.68 -16.37 -21.15
CA VAL A 765 -2.75 -15.30 -20.77
C VAL A 765 -2.92 -14.15 -21.75
N LEU A 766 -3.39 -13.02 -21.24
CA LEU A 766 -3.42 -11.74 -21.92
C LEU A 766 -2.05 -11.08 -21.77
N THR A 767 -1.58 -10.39 -22.80
CA THR A 767 -0.27 -9.72 -22.77
C THR A 767 -0.35 -8.39 -23.47
N VAL A 768 0.18 -7.35 -22.83
CA VAL A 768 0.50 -6.06 -23.45
C VAL A 768 2.01 -5.96 -23.60
N THR A 769 2.50 -5.56 -24.78
CA THR A 769 3.95 -5.42 -25.02
C THR A 769 4.28 -4.01 -25.46
N TYR A 770 5.29 -3.41 -24.83
CA TYR A 770 5.86 -2.13 -25.17
C TYR A 770 7.34 -2.26 -25.57
N VAL A 771 7.73 -1.58 -26.64
CA VAL A 771 9.14 -1.45 -27.03
C VAL A 771 9.57 -0.05 -26.66
N ASP A 772 10.22 0.04 -25.51
CA ASP A 772 10.89 1.23 -25.01
C ASP A 772 12.11 1.53 -25.89
N ALA A 773 12.17 2.73 -26.44
CA ALA A 773 13.26 3.18 -27.30
C ALA A 773 14.53 3.53 -26.53
N ASP A 774 14.41 3.88 -25.25
CA ASP A 774 15.50 4.28 -24.35
C ASP A 774 15.19 3.83 -22.92
N ASP A 775 15.82 2.74 -22.49
CA ASP A 775 15.63 2.14 -21.17
C ASP A 775 16.23 2.95 -20.00
N GLY A 776 16.47 4.24 -20.19
CA GLY A 776 17.19 5.11 -19.29
C GLY A 776 18.71 5.02 -19.39
N PHE A 777 19.25 4.11 -20.20
CA PHE A 777 20.68 3.98 -20.49
C PHE A 777 21.02 4.24 -21.97
N GLY A 778 20.06 4.68 -22.78
CA GLY A 778 20.22 5.00 -24.20
C GLY A 778 20.04 3.81 -25.15
N GLU A 779 19.55 2.67 -24.66
CA GLU A 779 19.35 1.45 -25.43
C GLU A 779 17.87 1.07 -25.50
N GLN A 780 17.45 0.46 -26.61
CA GLN A 780 16.06 0.01 -26.79
C GLN A 780 15.80 -1.26 -25.96
N ARG A 781 14.73 -1.27 -25.16
CA ARG A 781 14.28 -2.43 -24.36
C ARG A 781 12.84 -2.81 -24.71
N THR A 782 12.50 -4.09 -24.60
CA THR A 782 11.10 -4.53 -24.63
C THR A 782 10.64 -4.79 -23.21
N VAL A 783 9.52 -4.20 -22.83
CA VAL A 783 8.83 -4.44 -21.56
C VAL A 783 7.42 -4.93 -21.85
N PHE A 784 6.85 -5.72 -20.96
CA PHE A 784 5.52 -6.29 -21.14
C PHE A 784 4.89 -6.53 -19.78
N ASP A 785 3.59 -6.74 -19.79
CA ASP A 785 2.85 -7.22 -18.63
C ASP A 785 1.79 -8.24 -19.05
N THR A 786 1.33 -9.05 -18.09
CA THR A 786 0.40 -10.17 -18.31
C THR A 786 -0.77 -10.17 -17.34
N ALA A 787 -1.94 -10.60 -17.81
CA ALA A 787 -3.12 -10.87 -16.99
C ALA A 787 -3.78 -12.17 -17.42
N HIS A 788 -4.60 -12.80 -16.57
CA HIS A 788 -5.29 -14.05 -16.88
C HIS A 788 -6.78 -13.82 -17.17
N ALA A 789 -7.34 -14.66 -18.04
CA ALA A 789 -8.76 -14.67 -18.32
C ALA A 789 -9.48 -15.78 -17.55
N ASP A 790 -10.56 -15.45 -16.86
CA ASP A 790 -11.49 -16.41 -16.24
C ASP A 790 -12.84 -16.38 -16.98
N CYS A 791 -13.23 -17.51 -17.57
CA CYS A 791 -14.52 -17.63 -18.24
C CYS A 791 -15.46 -18.69 -17.63
N VAL A 792 -15.11 -19.35 -16.53
CA VAL A 792 -15.87 -20.51 -16.02
C VAL A 792 -16.67 -20.16 -14.80
N GLU A 793 -17.80 -20.84 -14.66
CA GLU A 793 -18.68 -20.72 -13.51
C GLU A 793 -18.30 -21.71 -12.40
N PRO A 794 -18.50 -21.36 -11.10
CA PRO A 794 -18.16 -22.24 -9.99
C PRO A 794 -18.88 -23.59 -10.02
N ARG A 795 -18.16 -24.71 -10.07
CA ARG A 795 -18.79 -26.03 -10.16
C ARG A 795 -19.37 -26.49 -8.82
N ILE A 796 -20.71 -26.55 -8.75
CA ILE A 796 -21.44 -27.02 -7.57
C ILE A 796 -21.34 -28.55 -7.38
N LYS A 797 -20.82 -28.98 -6.22
CA LYS A 797 -20.64 -30.38 -5.78
C LYS A 797 -21.16 -30.61 -4.35
N ASN A 798 -21.27 -31.88 -3.94
CA ASN A 798 -21.65 -32.27 -2.56
C ASN A 798 -22.97 -31.65 -2.03
N LEU A 799 -23.90 -31.30 -2.94
CA LEU A 799 -25.21 -30.73 -2.60
C LEU A 799 -26.05 -31.75 -1.82
N ARG A 800 -26.38 -31.44 -0.57
CA ARG A 800 -27.12 -32.32 0.33
C ARG A 800 -28.05 -31.54 1.26
N VAL A 801 -29.06 -32.22 1.78
CA VAL A 801 -29.92 -31.72 2.86
C VAL A 801 -29.79 -32.62 4.08
N GLU A 802 -29.53 -32.02 5.22
CA GLU A 802 -29.30 -32.70 6.49
C GLU A 802 -30.00 -31.97 7.65
N GLN A 803 -29.89 -32.52 8.87
CA GLN A 803 -30.53 -31.98 10.08
C GLN A 803 -32.04 -31.72 9.89
N ILE A 804 -32.69 -32.64 9.16
CA ILE A 804 -34.12 -32.54 8.85
C ILE A 804 -34.93 -32.87 10.11
N THR A 805 -35.80 -31.94 10.51
CA THR A 805 -36.87 -32.19 11.48
C THR A 805 -38.22 -32.04 10.79
N ASP A 806 -39.28 -31.93 11.58
CA ASP A 806 -40.60 -31.51 11.15
C ASP A 806 -40.64 -30.12 10.49
N GLN A 807 -39.81 -29.15 10.92
CA GLN A 807 -39.92 -27.74 10.46
C GLN A 807 -38.62 -27.09 10.01
N ARG A 808 -37.50 -27.80 10.08
CA ARG A 808 -36.19 -27.28 9.64
C ARG A 808 -35.37 -28.29 8.86
N MET A 809 -34.47 -27.77 8.05
CA MET A 809 -33.42 -28.51 7.37
C MET A 809 -32.23 -27.59 7.06
N THR A 810 -31.05 -28.16 6.91
CA THR A 810 -29.84 -27.43 6.48
C THR A 810 -29.46 -27.86 5.07
N VAL A 811 -29.34 -26.91 4.15
CA VAL A 811 -28.82 -27.10 2.79
C VAL A 811 -27.33 -26.83 2.80
N ARG A 812 -26.53 -27.77 2.28
CA ARG A 812 -25.08 -27.61 2.13
C ARG A 812 -24.64 -27.96 0.73
N PHE A 813 -23.70 -27.19 0.18
CA PHE A 813 -22.99 -27.51 -1.04
C PHE A 813 -21.58 -26.92 -1.03
N GLU A 814 -20.77 -27.34 -1.97
CA GLU A 814 -19.41 -26.85 -2.17
C GLU A 814 -19.24 -26.41 -3.63
N THR A 815 -18.27 -25.55 -3.88
CA THR A 815 -17.78 -25.19 -5.21
C THR A 815 -16.29 -25.55 -5.34
N ASP A 816 -15.76 -25.59 -6.56
CA ASP A 816 -14.32 -25.73 -6.82
C ASP A 816 -13.56 -24.40 -6.77
N GLU A 817 -14.26 -23.27 -6.85
CA GLU A 817 -13.73 -21.92 -6.66
C GLU A 817 -14.66 -21.04 -5.79
N PRO A 818 -14.15 -19.96 -5.16
CA PRO A 818 -14.95 -19.10 -4.30
C PRO A 818 -16.10 -18.43 -5.05
N GLY A 819 -17.32 -18.63 -4.57
CA GLY A 819 -18.52 -18.00 -5.12
C GLY A 819 -19.52 -17.56 -4.06
N ASP A 820 -20.51 -16.76 -4.46
CA ASP A 820 -21.60 -16.34 -3.59
C ASP A 820 -22.52 -17.53 -3.22
N THR A 821 -23.36 -17.35 -2.19
CA THR A 821 -24.31 -18.40 -1.76
C THR A 821 -25.73 -17.96 -2.09
N VAL A 822 -26.41 -18.66 -3.01
CA VAL A 822 -27.83 -18.45 -3.27
C VAL A 822 -28.59 -19.76 -3.13
N VAL A 823 -29.65 -19.76 -2.31
CA VAL A 823 -30.57 -20.90 -2.14
C VAL A 823 -32.00 -20.42 -2.33
N GLU A 824 -32.69 -21.00 -3.31
CA GLU A 824 -34.09 -20.75 -3.63
C GLU A 824 -34.93 -21.98 -3.23
N TRP A 825 -36.08 -21.81 -2.57
CA TRP A 825 -36.96 -22.93 -2.21
C TRP A 825 -38.46 -22.59 -2.27
N GLY A 826 -39.32 -23.61 -2.26
CA GLY A 826 -40.77 -23.47 -2.17
C GLY A 826 -41.50 -24.81 -2.00
N ASP A 827 -42.80 -24.75 -1.66
CA ASP A 827 -43.69 -25.92 -1.55
C ASP A 827 -44.12 -26.49 -2.92
N THR A 828 -43.80 -25.77 -4.01
CA THR A 828 -44.00 -26.19 -5.39
C THR A 828 -42.72 -25.98 -6.22
N PRO A 829 -42.58 -26.64 -7.39
CA PRO A 829 -41.42 -26.45 -8.27
C PRO A 829 -41.28 -25.02 -8.84
N ALA A 830 -42.25 -24.14 -8.64
CA ALA A 830 -42.13 -22.73 -9.05
C ALA A 830 -41.20 -21.92 -8.13
N LEU A 831 -40.83 -22.48 -6.96
CA LEU A 831 -40.10 -21.79 -5.89
C LEU A 831 -40.86 -20.53 -5.42
N GLY A 832 -40.24 -19.75 -4.54
CA GLY A 832 -40.83 -18.50 -4.05
C GLY A 832 -40.06 -17.82 -2.93
N ASN A 833 -39.24 -18.58 -2.21
CA ASN A 833 -38.33 -18.08 -1.18
C ASN A 833 -36.89 -18.07 -1.71
N ARG A 834 -36.09 -17.11 -1.23
CA ARG A 834 -34.69 -16.95 -1.62
C ARG A 834 -33.84 -16.46 -0.45
N PHE A 835 -32.70 -17.11 -0.25
CA PHE A 835 -31.59 -16.65 0.58
C PHE A 835 -30.44 -16.24 -0.35
N SER A 836 -29.72 -15.18 0.01
CA SER A 836 -28.47 -14.81 -0.67
C SER A 836 -27.45 -14.19 0.28
N ASP A 837 -26.21 -14.62 0.15
CA ASP A 837 -25.03 -14.06 0.80
C ASP A 837 -23.95 -13.82 -0.26
N SER A 838 -23.46 -12.59 -0.38
CA SER A 838 -22.45 -12.19 -1.36
C SER A 838 -21.01 -12.53 -0.96
N THR A 839 -20.82 -13.13 0.23
CA THR A 839 -19.50 -13.56 0.69
C THR A 839 -19.00 -14.73 -0.17
N LEU A 840 -17.87 -14.54 -0.85
CA LEU A 840 -17.28 -15.56 -1.70
C LEU A 840 -16.62 -16.67 -0.85
N THR A 841 -17.12 -17.89 -0.96
CA THR A 841 -16.66 -19.07 -0.21
C THR A 841 -16.72 -20.31 -1.10
N THR A 842 -16.01 -21.37 -0.72
CA THR A 842 -16.10 -22.70 -1.38
C THR A 842 -16.98 -23.69 -0.63
N VAL A 843 -17.43 -23.31 0.57
CA VAL A 843 -18.29 -24.11 1.44
C VAL A 843 -19.51 -23.27 1.80
N HIS A 844 -20.68 -23.76 1.40
CA HIS A 844 -21.94 -23.05 1.51
C HIS A 844 -22.89 -23.79 2.46
N GLU A 845 -23.53 -23.04 3.35
CA GLU A 845 -24.49 -23.56 4.33
C GLU A 845 -25.66 -22.60 4.49
N VAL A 846 -26.89 -23.11 4.38
CA VAL A 846 -28.11 -22.34 4.62
C VAL A 846 -29.08 -23.14 5.47
N LEU A 847 -29.47 -22.59 6.62
CA LEU A 847 -30.56 -23.11 7.44
C LEU A 847 -31.91 -22.64 6.88
N ILE A 848 -32.82 -23.59 6.62
CA ILE A 848 -34.21 -23.32 6.28
C ILE A 848 -35.07 -23.84 7.44
N ASN A 849 -35.70 -22.95 8.18
CA ASN A 849 -36.51 -23.27 9.36
C ASN A 849 -37.97 -22.77 9.27
N THR A 850 -38.44 -22.46 8.06
CA THR A 850 -39.80 -21.98 7.77
C THR A 850 -40.63 -23.06 7.06
N LEU A 851 -40.66 -24.26 7.65
CA LEU A 851 -41.24 -25.45 7.01
C LEU A 851 -42.37 -26.06 7.84
N ASP A 852 -43.23 -26.78 7.13
CA ASP A 852 -44.34 -27.54 7.70
C ASP A 852 -43.98 -29.02 7.81
N ILE A 853 -44.51 -29.66 8.87
CA ILE A 853 -44.37 -31.11 9.14
C ILE A 853 -44.89 -31.96 7.97
N CYS A 854 -44.13 -32.99 7.59
CA CYS A 854 -44.46 -33.93 6.51
C CYS A 854 -44.92 -33.31 5.18
N ARG A 855 -44.18 -32.32 4.68
CA ARG A 855 -44.44 -31.68 3.39
C ARG A 855 -43.28 -31.83 2.40
N PRO A 856 -43.58 -31.97 1.09
CA PRO A 856 -42.58 -31.84 0.04
C PRO A 856 -42.19 -30.37 -0.15
N TYR A 857 -40.90 -30.11 -0.28
CA TYR A 857 -40.31 -28.85 -0.70
C TYR A 857 -39.42 -29.04 -1.90
N TYR A 858 -39.23 -28.00 -2.70
CA TYR A 858 -38.37 -27.95 -3.86
C TYR A 858 -37.30 -26.90 -3.63
N LEU A 859 -36.04 -27.21 -3.90
CA LEU A 859 -34.91 -26.30 -3.72
C LEU A 859 -33.99 -26.23 -4.94
N LYS A 860 -33.29 -25.11 -5.07
CA LYS A 860 -32.30 -24.85 -6.11
C LYS A 860 -31.20 -23.98 -5.51
N VAL A 861 -29.94 -24.24 -5.85
CA VAL A 861 -28.81 -23.43 -5.42
C VAL A 861 -28.09 -22.83 -6.62
N SER A 862 -27.48 -21.66 -6.44
CA SER A 862 -26.58 -21.04 -7.43
C SER A 862 -25.42 -20.34 -6.74
N SER A 863 -24.32 -20.16 -7.47
CA SER A 863 -23.12 -19.50 -7.00
C SER A 863 -22.47 -18.70 -8.12
N THR A 864 -22.03 -17.47 -7.80
CA THR A 864 -21.39 -16.52 -8.70
C THR A 864 -19.99 -16.21 -8.19
N ASP A 865 -18.98 -16.34 -9.03
CA ASP A 865 -17.59 -16.01 -8.66
C ASP A 865 -17.35 -14.48 -8.60
N ALA A 866 -16.08 -14.09 -8.37
CA ALA A 866 -15.65 -12.69 -8.37
C ALA A 866 -15.73 -12.03 -9.76
N TYR A 867 -15.80 -12.81 -10.84
CA TYR A 867 -15.73 -12.37 -12.23
C TYR A 867 -17.09 -12.37 -12.93
N GLY A 868 -18.15 -12.72 -12.20
CA GLY A 868 -19.54 -12.69 -12.65
C GLY A 868 -20.01 -13.95 -13.38
N ASN A 869 -19.25 -15.04 -13.34
CA ASN A 869 -19.66 -16.33 -13.90
C ASN A 869 -20.60 -17.05 -12.91
N VAL A 870 -21.77 -17.50 -13.39
CA VAL A 870 -22.87 -17.98 -12.52
C VAL A 870 -23.16 -19.45 -12.78
N ALA A 871 -22.98 -20.28 -11.74
CA ALA A 871 -23.36 -21.68 -11.75
C ALA A 871 -24.70 -21.91 -11.09
N VAL A 872 -25.47 -22.89 -11.59
CA VAL A 872 -26.80 -23.23 -11.10
C VAL A 872 -26.96 -24.74 -10.93
N SER A 873 -27.50 -25.19 -9.79
CA SER A 873 -27.73 -26.62 -9.53
C SER A 873 -28.83 -27.20 -10.42
N GLY A 874 -28.64 -28.46 -10.84
CA GLY A 874 -29.59 -29.23 -11.63
C GLY A 874 -29.42 -29.03 -13.14
N GLY A 875 -29.36 -30.12 -13.91
CA GLY A 875 -29.22 -30.06 -15.37
C GLY A 875 -30.40 -29.30 -16.02
N GLY A 876 -30.16 -28.05 -16.42
CA GLY A 876 -31.18 -27.12 -16.94
C GLY A 876 -31.96 -26.34 -15.87
N GLY A 877 -31.43 -26.20 -14.65
CA GLY A 877 -31.98 -25.32 -13.59
C GLY A 877 -33.26 -25.82 -12.92
N LYS A 878 -33.55 -27.13 -12.98
CA LYS A 878 -34.73 -27.73 -12.35
C LYS A 878 -34.57 -27.85 -10.83
N PRO A 879 -35.56 -27.45 -10.02
CA PRO A 879 -35.52 -27.65 -8.58
C PRO A 879 -35.55 -29.12 -8.16
N HIS A 880 -34.90 -29.41 -7.04
CA HIS A 880 -34.82 -30.72 -6.42
C HIS A 880 -35.82 -30.88 -5.27
N ALA A 881 -36.50 -32.04 -5.20
CA ALA A 881 -37.49 -32.31 -4.14
C ALA A 881 -36.84 -32.85 -2.86
N VAL A 882 -37.32 -32.38 -1.70
CA VAL A 882 -36.93 -32.80 -0.34
C VAL A 882 -38.17 -32.86 0.55
N HIS A 883 -38.13 -33.61 1.67
CA HIS A 883 -39.28 -33.76 2.57
C HIS A 883 -38.88 -33.48 4.02
N THR A 884 -39.74 -32.78 4.76
CA THR A 884 -39.65 -32.69 6.23
C THR A 884 -40.12 -33.98 6.90
N TYR A 885 -39.76 -34.17 8.16
CA TYR A 885 -40.05 -35.37 8.94
C TYR A 885 -41.38 -35.27 9.70
N ASP A 886 -41.84 -36.40 10.26
CA ASP A 886 -42.94 -36.53 11.22
C ASP A 886 -42.40 -36.54 12.66
N ILE A 887 -43.32 -36.44 13.63
CA ILE A 887 -43.06 -36.69 15.05
C ILE A 887 -43.81 -37.97 15.47
N PRO A 888 -43.14 -39.13 15.51
CA PRO A 888 -43.79 -40.39 15.86
C PRO A 888 -44.39 -40.41 17.27
N GLY A 889 -45.61 -40.94 17.40
CA GLY A 889 -46.30 -41.02 18.70
C GLY A 889 -46.63 -39.66 19.30
N LEU A 890 -46.83 -38.65 18.46
CA LEU A 890 -47.22 -37.31 18.87
C LEU A 890 -48.54 -37.34 19.66
N TYR A 891 -48.51 -36.81 20.88
CA TYR A 891 -49.68 -36.61 21.72
C TYR A 891 -50.18 -35.17 21.67
N TYR A 892 -49.25 -34.21 21.73
CA TYR A 892 -49.54 -32.78 21.69
C TYR A 892 -48.36 -32.02 21.09
N ARG A 893 -48.64 -30.99 20.29
CA ARG A 893 -47.65 -30.09 19.69
C ARG A 893 -48.15 -28.66 19.76
N GLU A 894 -47.27 -27.75 20.13
CA GLU A 894 -47.47 -26.32 20.03
C GLU A 894 -46.26 -25.67 19.37
N THR A 895 -46.50 -24.88 18.32
CA THR A 895 -45.47 -24.12 17.59
C THR A 895 -45.58 -22.62 17.81
N PHE A 896 -46.62 -22.14 18.51
CA PHE A 896 -46.88 -20.72 18.80
C PHE A 896 -47.15 -19.81 17.58
N GLU A 897 -47.03 -20.32 16.36
CA GLU A 897 -47.36 -19.63 15.09
C GLU A 897 -48.81 -19.15 15.00
N ASN A 898 -49.72 -19.73 15.79
CA ASN A 898 -51.15 -19.37 15.82
C ASN A 898 -51.53 -18.59 17.09
N GLY A 899 -50.57 -17.91 17.72
CA GLY A 899 -50.78 -17.19 18.97
C GLY A 899 -50.88 -18.12 20.17
N THR A 900 -51.60 -17.71 21.22
CA THR A 900 -51.58 -18.44 22.50
C THR A 900 -52.24 -19.82 22.47
N ASN A 901 -53.05 -20.16 21.45
CA ASN A 901 -53.65 -21.49 21.25
C ASN A 901 -54.18 -22.21 22.52
N GLY A 902 -54.83 -21.46 23.43
CA GLY A 902 -55.40 -22.01 24.67
C GLY A 902 -54.46 -22.07 25.88
N TRP A 903 -53.21 -21.62 25.75
CA TRP A 903 -52.31 -21.38 26.87
C TRP A 903 -52.81 -20.22 27.74
N THR A 904 -52.69 -20.41 29.06
CA THR A 904 -53.00 -19.38 30.04
C THR A 904 -51.71 -18.76 30.52
N LEU A 905 -51.48 -17.50 30.16
CA LEU A 905 -50.29 -16.73 30.48
C LEU A 905 -50.61 -15.75 31.63
N THR A 906 -49.69 -15.61 32.58
CA THR A 906 -49.75 -14.60 33.66
C THR A 906 -48.47 -13.80 33.66
N GLY A 907 -48.50 -12.58 34.19
CA GLY A 907 -47.33 -11.71 34.19
C GLY A 907 -46.98 -11.28 32.77
N GLU A 908 -45.72 -11.44 32.40
CA GLU A 908 -45.06 -10.94 31.20
C GLU A 908 -44.80 -12.03 30.17
N TRP A 909 -45.33 -13.23 30.38
CA TRP A 909 -45.35 -14.27 29.37
C TRP A 909 -46.15 -13.82 28.13
N GLN A 910 -45.53 -13.94 26.96
CA GLN A 910 -46.06 -13.55 25.67
C GLN A 910 -45.87 -14.65 24.63
N VAL A 911 -46.71 -14.61 23.60
CA VAL A 911 -46.49 -15.37 22.36
C VAL A 911 -46.30 -14.37 21.22
N GLY A 912 -45.17 -14.45 20.53
CA GLY A 912 -44.83 -13.54 19.44
C GLY A 912 -43.44 -13.78 18.88
N ALA A 913 -43.03 -12.97 17.90
CA ALA A 913 -41.66 -12.99 17.40
C ALA A 913 -40.72 -12.42 18.47
N PRO A 914 -39.62 -13.12 18.82
CA PRO A 914 -38.64 -12.57 19.72
C PRO A 914 -37.86 -11.45 19.00
N GLN A 915 -37.43 -10.44 19.74
CA GLN A 915 -36.95 -9.17 19.16
C GLN A 915 -35.48 -8.84 19.46
N GLY A 916 -34.74 -9.75 20.12
CA GLY A 916 -33.37 -9.46 20.53
C GLY A 916 -33.26 -8.42 21.65
N LEU A 917 -34.31 -8.26 22.46
CA LEU A 917 -34.37 -7.29 23.57
C LEU A 917 -33.80 -7.91 24.87
N GLY A 918 -33.66 -7.11 25.93
CA GLY A 918 -33.10 -7.58 27.20
C GLY A 918 -31.57 -7.44 27.31
N ALA A 919 -30.99 -8.10 28.32
CA ALA A 919 -29.60 -7.93 28.76
C ALA A 919 -29.23 -6.48 29.08
N THR A 920 -30.20 -5.69 29.53
CA THR A 920 -29.96 -4.30 29.90
C THR A 920 -29.11 -4.18 31.17
N GLN A 921 -29.18 -5.19 32.03
CA GLN A 921 -28.46 -5.25 33.31
C GLN A 921 -27.50 -6.44 33.42
N ALA A 922 -27.90 -7.64 32.98
CA ALA A 922 -27.10 -8.85 33.04
C ALA A 922 -27.60 -9.94 32.06
N GLY A 923 -26.79 -10.96 31.79
CA GLY A 923 -27.17 -12.07 30.92
C GLY A 923 -27.01 -11.81 29.42
N ASN A 924 -27.64 -12.65 28.62
CA ASN A 924 -27.77 -12.48 27.16
C ASN A 924 -29.17 -11.97 26.83
N PRO A 925 -29.32 -11.17 25.75
CA PRO A 925 -30.64 -10.74 25.31
C PRO A 925 -31.45 -11.94 24.83
N ASP A 926 -32.76 -11.74 24.66
CA ASP A 926 -33.63 -12.62 23.90
C ASP A 926 -32.99 -12.97 22.55
N PRO A 927 -33.34 -14.14 21.97
CA PRO A 927 -32.97 -14.43 20.60
C PRO A 927 -33.62 -13.42 19.63
N SER A 928 -32.94 -13.14 18.52
CA SER A 928 -33.46 -12.22 17.48
C SER A 928 -34.45 -12.88 16.52
N ALA A 929 -34.61 -14.20 16.61
CA ALA A 929 -35.55 -14.99 15.81
C ALA A 929 -36.03 -16.23 16.61
N ALA A 930 -37.18 -16.76 16.23
CA ALA A 930 -37.65 -18.05 16.73
C ALA A 930 -36.71 -19.19 16.25
N TYR A 931 -36.71 -20.32 16.95
CA TYR A 931 -35.91 -21.48 16.54
C TYR A 931 -36.43 -22.05 15.22
N ASN A 932 -37.75 -22.17 15.09
CA ASN A 932 -38.48 -22.50 13.88
C ASN A 932 -39.54 -21.43 13.60
N ASN A 933 -39.79 -21.16 12.32
CA ASN A 933 -40.79 -20.20 11.83
C ASN A 933 -40.64 -18.80 12.44
N ALA A 934 -41.65 -18.28 13.15
CA ALA A 934 -41.74 -16.85 13.45
C ALA A 934 -42.09 -16.50 14.91
N ALA A 935 -42.69 -17.39 15.69
CA ALA A 935 -43.19 -17.07 17.03
C ALA A 935 -42.75 -18.05 18.10
N VAL A 936 -42.51 -17.54 19.31
CA VAL A 936 -42.14 -18.32 20.49
C VAL A 936 -43.04 -17.97 21.67
N LEU A 937 -43.03 -18.81 22.70
CA LEU A 937 -43.52 -18.47 24.04
C LEU A 937 -42.34 -17.95 24.86
N GLY A 938 -42.36 -16.69 25.26
CA GLY A 938 -41.27 -16.13 26.06
C GLY A 938 -41.69 -15.07 27.06
N ASN A 939 -40.74 -14.69 27.92
CA ASN A 939 -40.89 -13.58 28.85
C ASN A 939 -40.55 -12.28 28.12
N ASP A 940 -41.43 -11.29 28.26
CA ASP A 940 -41.28 -9.93 27.75
C ASP A 940 -40.74 -9.71 26.31
N LEU A 941 -41.22 -10.50 25.35
CA LEU A 941 -40.82 -10.41 23.93
C LEU A 941 -40.99 -9.02 23.28
N THR A 942 -41.86 -8.16 23.84
CA THR A 942 -42.18 -6.84 23.29
C THR A 942 -41.62 -5.65 24.08
N GLY A 943 -40.94 -5.89 25.20
CA GLY A 943 -40.42 -4.81 26.04
C GLY A 943 -41.47 -4.10 26.91
N LEU A 944 -42.52 -4.80 27.34
CA LEU A 944 -43.49 -4.35 28.34
C LEU A 944 -42.85 -4.31 29.72
N GLY A 945 -42.92 -3.15 30.37
CA GLY A 945 -42.46 -3.01 31.75
C GLY A 945 -41.48 -1.85 31.90
N ASP A 946 -40.82 -1.82 33.05
CA ASP A 946 -39.71 -0.91 33.36
C ASP A 946 -38.36 -1.44 32.82
N ASN A 947 -38.25 -2.75 32.53
CA ASN A 947 -37.04 -3.40 32.00
C ASN A 947 -37.30 -4.13 30.65
N PRO A 948 -37.28 -3.41 29.50
CA PRO A 948 -37.67 -3.99 28.22
C PRO A 948 -36.84 -5.22 27.79
N GLY A 949 -37.50 -6.36 27.65
CA GLY A 949 -36.93 -7.65 27.24
C GLY A 949 -36.27 -8.42 28.40
N ASP A 950 -36.36 -7.94 29.63
CA ASP A 950 -35.93 -8.63 30.84
C ASP A 950 -37.16 -8.82 31.76
N TYR A 951 -37.24 -9.91 32.54
CA TYR A 951 -38.37 -10.09 33.48
C TYR A 951 -38.33 -9.08 34.63
N GLU A 952 -39.49 -8.68 35.15
CA GLU A 952 -39.53 -7.67 36.22
C GLU A 952 -39.13 -8.16 37.62
N MET A 953 -38.71 -7.20 38.45
CA MET A 953 -38.34 -7.47 39.84
C MET A 953 -39.54 -8.04 40.62
N PHE A 954 -39.29 -9.12 41.36
CA PHE A 954 -40.32 -9.89 42.09
C PHE A 954 -41.38 -10.56 41.20
N ALA A 955 -41.10 -10.75 39.90
CA ALA A 955 -41.94 -11.56 39.03
C ALA A 955 -42.22 -12.92 39.67
N ASP A 956 -43.49 -13.34 39.63
CA ASP A 956 -43.90 -14.69 39.97
C ASP A 956 -45.02 -15.08 39.00
N GLU A 957 -44.60 -15.67 37.89
CA GLU A 957 -45.40 -15.72 36.69
C GLU A 957 -45.30 -17.07 35.99
N THR A 958 -46.36 -17.41 35.26
CA THR A 958 -46.56 -18.74 34.73
C THR A 958 -47.15 -18.72 33.34
N ALA A 959 -46.68 -19.65 32.50
CA ALA A 959 -47.35 -20.05 31.28
C ALA A 959 -47.86 -21.48 31.46
N THR A 960 -49.18 -21.66 31.47
CA THR A 960 -49.82 -22.96 31.68
C THR A 960 -50.47 -23.45 30.38
N MET A 961 -50.03 -24.63 29.94
CA MET A 961 -50.55 -25.35 28.79
C MET A 961 -52.04 -25.73 28.97
N PRO A 962 -52.86 -25.78 27.91
CA PRO A 962 -54.23 -26.30 27.99
C PRO A 962 -54.25 -27.76 28.49
N THR A 963 -55.22 -28.10 29.34
CA THR A 963 -55.35 -29.45 29.92
C THR A 963 -55.60 -30.50 28.86
N GLN A 964 -54.81 -31.58 28.90
CA GLN A 964 -54.91 -32.73 28.02
C GLN A 964 -55.51 -33.94 28.74
N ASP A 965 -56.22 -34.76 27.98
CA ASP A 965 -56.64 -36.10 28.41
C ASP A 965 -55.54 -37.11 28.08
N ALA A 966 -54.62 -37.30 29.02
CA ALA A 966 -53.52 -38.24 28.95
C ALA A 966 -53.89 -39.66 29.45
N SER A 967 -55.18 -40.02 29.55
CA SER A 967 -55.62 -41.34 30.06
C SER A 967 -55.05 -42.51 29.25
N SER A 968 -54.78 -42.29 27.96
CA SER A 968 -54.27 -43.31 27.04
C SER A 968 -52.78 -43.15 26.71
N TRP A 969 -52.11 -42.13 27.27
CA TRP A 969 -50.70 -41.88 26.97
C TRP A 969 -49.81 -42.83 27.74
N THR A 970 -48.69 -43.19 27.11
CA THR A 970 -47.64 -44.03 27.69
C THR A 970 -46.26 -43.52 27.30
N ASN A 971 -45.28 -43.67 28.19
CA ASN A 971 -43.89 -43.24 28.02
C ASN A 971 -43.76 -41.75 27.67
N THR A 972 -44.59 -40.87 28.23
CA THR A 972 -44.63 -39.46 27.81
C THR A 972 -43.27 -38.77 27.95
N LYS A 973 -42.75 -38.23 26.84
CA LYS A 973 -41.54 -37.40 26.75
C LYS A 973 -41.90 -36.00 26.28
N LEU A 974 -41.29 -34.98 26.90
CA LEU A 974 -41.31 -33.59 26.45
C LEU A 974 -40.05 -33.29 25.63
N LEU A 975 -40.23 -32.65 24.48
CA LEU A 975 -39.21 -31.96 23.71
C LEU A 975 -39.60 -30.48 23.64
N LEU A 976 -38.63 -29.59 23.80
CA LEU A 976 -38.77 -28.16 23.50
C LEU A 976 -37.40 -27.55 23.20
N TYR A 977 -37.37 -26.48 22.43
CA TYR A 977 -36.17 -25.67 22.25
C TYR A 977 -36.20 -24.51 23.23
N ARG A 978 -35.20 -24.48 24.11
CA ARG A 978 -35.08 -23.51 25.20
C ARG A 978 -33.94 -22.55 24.93
N HIS A 979 -34.22 -21.27 25.06
CA HIS A 979 -33.24 -20.25 25.40
C HIS A 979 -33.64 -19.67 26.77
N LEU A 980 -32.79 -19.81 27.78
CA LEU A 980 -33.10 -19.40 29.16
C LEU A 980 -31.97 -18.57 29.77
N ASN A 981 -32.32 -17.40 30.28
CA ASN A 981 -31.42 -16.50 31.01
C ASN A 981 -32.01 -16.16 32.37
N VAL A 982 -31.38 -16.62 33.46
CA VAL A 982 -31.80 -16.35 34.85
C VAL A 982 -30.59 -16.33 35.78
N ASP A 983 -30.63 -15.54 36.85
CA ASP A 983 -29.61 -15.59 37.90
C ASP A 983 -29.80 -16.81 38.83
N SER A 984 -28.75 -17.10 39.58
CA SER A 984 -28.71 -18.05 40.69
C SER A 984 -29.70 -17.76 41.81
N ALA A 985 -30.14 -16.51 41.97
CA ALA A 985 -31.16 -16.11 42.94
C ALA A 985 -32.59 -16.38 42.47
N ASP A 986 -32.78 -16.56 41.15
CA ASP A 986 -34.08 -16.75 40.53
C ASP A 986 -34.44 -18.23 40.42
N THR A 987 -35.73 -18.50 40.23
CA THR A 987 -36.24 -19.86 39.97
C THR A 987 -36.97 -19.90 38.65
N ALA A 988 -36.38 -20.62 37.69
CA ALA A 988 -37.02 -21.02 36.45
C ALA A 988 -37.37 -22.51 36.56
N SER A 989 -38.65 -22.87 36.39
CA SER A 989 -39.09 -24.26 36.55
C SER A 989 -40.16 -24.70 35.54
N ILE A 990 -40.21 -26.02 35.31
CA ILE A 990 -41.28 -26.71 34.58
C ILE A 990 -41.94 -27.69 35.54
N SER A 991 -43.27 -27.66 35.63
CA SER A 991 -44.07 -28.55 36.46
C SER A 991 -45.18 -29.23 35.67
N VAL A 992 -45.58 -30.43 36.09
CA VAL A 992 -46.78 -31.12 35.60
C VAL A 992 -47.92 -30.93 36.60
N VAL A 993 -49.07 -30.46 36.12
CA VAL A 993 -50.29 -30.25 36.92
C VAL A 993 -51.31 -31.35 36.60
N ALA A 994 -51.47 -32.33 37.52
CA ALA A 994 -52.37 -33.48 37.36
C ALA A 994 -52.99 -33.93 38.70
N GLY A 995 -53.96 -33.17 39.22
CA GLY A 995 -54.55 -33.38 40.57
C GLY A 995 -53.67 -32.91 41.73
N GLY A 996 -52.42 -32.54 41.43
CA GLY A 996 -51.39 -31.86 42.22
C GLY A 996 -50.31 -31.35 41.27
N GLU A 997 -49.40 -30.50 41.76
CA GLU A 997 -48.30 -29.93 40.95
C GLU A 997 -46.98 -30.61 41.31
N THR A 998 -46.27 -31.13 40.31
CA THR A 998 -44.98 -31.81 40.48
C THR A 998 -43.94 -31.13 39.60
N GLU A 999 -42.90 -30.56 40.21
CA GLU A 999 -41.76 -30.00 39.48
C GLU A 999 -40.96 -31.12 38.80
N VAL A 1000 -40.66 -30.91 37.52
CA VAL A 1000 -39.91 -31.84 36.66
C VAL A 1000 -38.60 -31.23 36.13
N PHE A 1001 -38.45 -29.91 36.23
CA PHE A 1001 -37.20 -29.19 36.02
C PHE A 1001 -37.15 -27.93 36.88
N SER A 1002 -35.95 -27.61 37.39
CA SER A 1002 -35.62 -26.25 37.85
C SER A 1002 -34.14 -25.95 37.61
N ASN A 1003 -33.78 -24.66 37.56
CA ASN A 1003 -32.38 -24.21 37.54
C ASN A 1003 -31.63 -24.50 38.86
N ALA A 1004 -32.31 -25.01 39.89
CA ALA A 1004 -31.74 -25.48 41.16
C ALA A 1004 -30.81 -24.44 41.86
N GLY A 1005 -31.12 -23.15 41.72
CA GLY A 1005 -30.32 -22.05 42.28
C GLY A 1005 -28.99 -21.78 41.56
N SER A 1006 -28.84 -22.27 40.32
CA SER A 1006 -27.74 -21.93 39.43
C SER A 1006 -28.19 -20.91 38.41
N ALA A 1007 -27.30 -19.98 38.05
CA ALA A 1007 -27.52 -19.09 36.92
C ALA A 1007 -27.47 -19.89 35.61
N ILE A 1008 -28.31 -19.53 34.65
CA ILE A 1008 -28.30 -20.06 33.28
C ILE A 1008 -28.21 -18.84 32.36
N THR A 1009 -27.31 -18.88 31.39
CA THR A 1009 -27.09 -17.79 30.41
C THR A 1009 -26.95 -18.37 29.01
N ASP A 1010 -28.03 -18.89 28.45
CA ASP A 1010 -28.03 -19.47 27.12
C ASP A 1010 -27.74 -18.36 26.08
N SER A 1011 -26.81 -18.60 25.15
CA SER A 1011 -26.51 -17.66 24.06
C SER A 1011 -27.25 -17.99 22.76
N ASP A 1012 -27.87 -19.17 22.70
CA ASP A 1012 -28.65 -19.69 21.58
C ASP A 1012 -29.63 -20.76 22.11
N TYR A 1013 -30.60 -21.18 21.30
CA TYR A 1013 -31.53 -22.25 21.64
C TYR A 1013 -30.84 -23.59 21.84
N SER A 1014 -31.30 -24.35 22.83
CA SER A 1014 -30.87 -25.71 23.11
C SER A 1014 -32.07 -26.65 23.22
N LEU A 1015 -31.95 -27.87 22.67
CA LEU A 1015 -32.99 -28.89 22.82
C LEU A 1015 -33.03 -29.38 24.27
N MET A 1016 -34.18 -29.24 24.91
CA MET A 1016 -34.46 -29.75 26.24
C MET A 1016 -35.40 -30.94 26.17
N THR A 1017 -35.01 -32.04 26.82
CA THR A 1017 -35.82 -33.27 26.87
C THR A 1017 -36.10 -33.70 28.31
N LEU A 1018 -37.38 -33.97 28.64
CA LEU A 1018 -37.77 -34.49 29.96
C LEU A 1018 -38.62 -35.76 29.82
N ASP A 1019 -38.37 -36.76 30.66
CA ASP A 1019 -39.26 -37.90 30.85
C ASP A 1019 -40.37 -37.52 31.85
N LEU A 1020 -41.60 -37.51 31.36
CA LEU A 1020 -42.80 -37.14 32.11
C LEU A 1020 -43.75 -38.33 32.34
N SER A 1021 -43.30 -39.55 32.03
CA SER A 1021 -44.13 -40.76 32.06
C SER A 1021 -44.80 -40.95 33.43
N ALA A 1022 -44.05 -40.75 34.52
CA ALA A 1022 -44.57 -40.92 35.87
C ALA A 1022 -45.63 -39.87 36.26
N GLN A 1023 -45.59 -38.69 35.64
CA GLN A 1023 -46.43 -37.55 35.98
C GLN A 1023 -47.66 -37.44 35.07
N MET A 1024 -47.54 -37.79 33.79
CA MET A 1024 -48.60 -37.61 32.78
C MET A 1024 -49.33 -38.90 32.37
N ASP A 1025 -48.67 -40.06 32.35
CA ASP A 1025 -49.29 -41.28 31.83
C ASP A 1025 -50.52 -41.70 32.65
N GLY A 1026 -51.63 -41.98 31.94
CA GLY A 1026 -52.89 -42.41 32.54
C GLY A 1026 -53.66 -41.32 33.29
N LYS A 1027 -53.31 -40.04 33.14
CA LYS A 1027 -53.99 -38.92 33.81
C LYS A 1027 -55.07 -38.30 32.91
N PRO A 1028 -56.35 -38.24 33.34
CA PRO A 1028 -57.41 -37.65 32.51
C PRO A 1028 -57.35 -36.12 32.40
N GLN A 1029 -56.53 -35.47 33.22
CA GLN A 1029 -56.31 -34.02 33.22
C GLN A 1029 -54.85 -33.76 33.59
N ALA A 1030 -54.02 -33.48 32.59
CA ALA A 1030 -52.61 -33.12 32.76
C ALA A 1030 -52.26 -31.87 31.94
N ALA A 1031 -51.42 -30.99 32.48
CA ALA A 1031 -50.90 -29.81 31.79
C ALA A 1031 -49.46 -29.55 32.22
N LEU A 1032 -48.66 -28.95 31.33
CA LEU A 1032 -47.38 -28.35 31.67
C LEU A 1032 -47.59 -26.93 32.20
N ARG A 1033 -46.76 -26.55 33.16
CA ARG A 1033 -46.63 -25.17 33.63
C ARG A 1033 -45.16 -24.78 33.66
N PHE A 1034 -44.84 -23.74 32.91
CA PHE A 1034 -43.58 -23.02 33.02
C PHE A 1034 -43.79 -21.93 34.07
N ARG A 1035 -42.79 -21.73 34.92
CA ARG A 1035 -42.79 -20.69 35.93
C ARG A 1035 -41.45 -19.98 35.96
N LEU A 1036 -41.53 -18.67 36.14
CA LEU A 1036 -40.39 -17.83 36.46
C LEU A 1036 -40.71 -17.08 37.76
N THR A 1037 -39.80 -17.17 38.72
CA THR A 1037 -39.87 -16.44 39.98
C THR A 1037 -38.57 -15.68 40.20
N ALA A 1038 -38.63 -14.35 40.15
CA ALA A 1038 -37.48 -13.49 40.42
C ALA A 1038 -37.17 -13.51 41.94
N GLY A 1039 -35.90 -13.67 42.26
CA GLY A 1039 -35.37 -13.64 43.62
C GLY A 1039 -35.39 -12.24 44.23
N ASN A 1040 -35.07 -12.13 45.52
CA ASN A 1040 -34.86 -10.81 46.14
C ASN A 1040 -33.47 -10.29 45.79
N HIS A 1041 -33.40 -9.36 44.84
CA HIS A 1041 -32.13 -8.75 44.43
C HIS A 1041 -31.70 -7.72 45.48
N SER A 1042 -30.43 -7.73 45.85
CA SER A 1042 -29.90 -6.76 46.82
C SER A 1042 -29.57 -5.45 46.09
N VAL A 1043 -30.17 -4.34 46.51
CA VAL A 1043 -29.79 -3.00 46.02
C VAL A 1043 -28.68 -2.47 46.92
N LEU A 1044 -27.51 -2.20 46.36
CA LEU A 1044 -26.42 -1.54 47.06
C LEU A 1044 -26.81 -0.09 47.43
N PRO A 1045 -26.26 0.50 48.50
CA PRO A 1045 -26.61 1.86 48.94
C PRO A 1045 -26.34 2.97 47.92
N ASN A 1046 -25.57 2.69 46.86
CA ASN A 1046 -25.29 3.61 45.75
C ASN A 1046 -26.33 3.51 44.61
N GLY A 1047 -27.39 2.70 44.78
CA GLY A 1047 -28.41 2.43 43.76
C GLY A 1047 -28.02 1.35 42.75
N SER A 1048 -26.85 0.72 42.87
CA SER A 1048 -26.43 -0.38 42.00
C SER A 1048 -27.05 -1.70 42.47
N ILE A 1049 -27.70 -2.41 41.56
CA ILE A 1049 -28.24 -3.74 41.79
C ILE A 1049 -27.10 -4.76 41.62
N ILE A 1050 -26.89 -5.66 42.61
CA ILE A 1050 -25.77 -6.62 42.59
C ILE A 1050 -26.07 -7.93 41.83
N ASN A 1051 -27.34 -8.16 41.46
CA ASN A 1051 -27.81 -9.26 40.61
C ASN A 1051 -28.85 -8.64 39.64
N GLY A 1052 -28.60 -8.59 38.33
CA GLY A 1052 -29.53 -7.94 37.37
C GLY A 1052 -30.72 -8.81 37.01
N GLU A 1053 -31.79 -8.21 36.48
CA GLU A 1053 -32.81 -8.92 35.70
C GLU A 1053 -32.21 -9.47 34.39
N TYR A 1054 -32.75 -10.59 33.90
CA TYR A 1054 -32.31 -11.30 32.69
C TYR A 1054 -33.50 -11.48 31.74
N SER A 1055 -33.25 -11.93 30.52
CA SER A 1055 -34.29 -12.13 29.49
C SER A 1055 -35.26 -13.30 29.74
N GLY A 1056 -35.03 -14.11 30.77
CA GLY A 1056 -35.97 -15.17 31.15
C GLY A 1056 -36.06 -16.28 30.12
N TRP A 1057 -37.25 -16.83 29.90
CA TRP A 1057 -37.50 -17.93 28.97
C TRP A 1057 -37.84 -17.43 27.58
N ASN A 1058 -37.30 -18.11 26.57
CA ASN A 1058 -37.84 -18.20 25.22
C ASN A 1058 -37.94 -19.68 24.85
N ILE A 1059 -39.14 -20.13 24.53
CA ILE A 1059 -39.47 -21.53 24.30
C ILE A 1059 -40.13 -21.67 22.94
N ASP A 1060 -39.56 -22.54 22.14
CA ASP A 1060 -40.10 -22.92 20.84
C ASP A 1060 -40.37 -24.43 20.76
N ASP A 1061 -41.36 -24.81 19.97
CA ASP A 1061 -41.86 -26.18 19.75
C ASP A 1061 -42.07 -27.05 21.02
N VAL A 1062 -43.17 -26.83 21.74
CA VAL A 1062 -43.55 -27.72 22.86
C VAL A 1062 -44.19 -29.00 22.33
N ILE A 1063 -43.46 -30.10 22.40
CA ILE A 1063 -43.87 -31.42 21.88
C ILE A 1063 -43.96 -32.43 23.01
N LEU A 1064 -45.14 -33.03 23.19
CA LEU A 1064 -45.35 -34.22 24.01
C LEU A 1064 -45.61 -35.42 23.12
N LYS A 1065 -44.84 -36.49 23.32
CA LYS A 1065 -44.90 -37.70 22.50
C LYS A 1065 -44.58 -38.96 23.29
N ASP A 1066 -44.81 -40.12 22.68
CA ASP A 1066 -44.27 -41.39 23.16
C ASP A 1066 -42.73 -41.37 23.05
N GLY A 1067 -42.07 -41.33 24.21
CA GLY A 1067 -40.61 -41.30 24.35
C GLY A 1067 -39.93 -42.61 23.98
N SER A 1068 -40.68 -43.70 23.76
CA SER A 1068 -40.13 -44.96 23.23
C SER A 1068 -39.87 -44.91 21.73
N LEU A 1069 -40.39 -43.90 21.04
CA LEU A 1069 -40.18 -43.66 19.60
C LEU A 1069 -39.13 -42.56 19.36
N PRO A 1070 -38.49 -42.50 18.17
CA PRO A 1070 -37.59 -41.40 17.79
C PRO A 1070 -38.27 -40.03 17.88
N ASP A 1071 -37.50 -38.98 18.13
CA ASP A 1071 -38.03 -37.61 18.28
C ASP A 1071 -38.57 -37.06 16.96
N TYR A 1072 -37.80 -37.26 15.89
CA TYR A 1072 -38.23 -37.03 14.51
C TYR A 1072 -37.96 -38.31 13.71
N ALA A 1073 -38.85 -38.64 12.79
CA ALA A 1073 -38.64 -39.71 11.83
C ALA A 1073 -39.30 -39.36 10.52
N ALA A 1074 -38.77 -39.86 9.41
CA ALA A 1074 -39.43 -39.63 8.13
C ALA A 1074 -40.89 -40.13 8.14
N CYS A 1075 -41.73 -39.45 7.37
CA CYS A 1075 -43.18 -39.62 7.38
C CYS A 1075 -43.65 -41.03 6.98
N GLY A 1076 -42.79 -41.79 6.29
CA GLY A 1076 -43.08 -43.14 5.82
C GLY A 1076 -44.25 -43.20 4.84
N GLY A 1077 -44.74 -44.41 4.58
CA GLY A 1077 -45.97 -44.63 3.82
C GLY A 1077 -45.79 -44.71 2.30
N CYS A 1078 -44.57 -44.91 1.79
CA CYS A 1078 -44.31 -45.22 0.38
C CYS A 1078 -44.71 -44.06 -0.55
N GLY A 1079 -44.47 -42.83 -0.11
CA GLY A 1079 -44.95 -41.63 -0.78
C GLY A 1079 -44.03 -41.17 -1.91
N GLN A 1080 -42.73 -41.03 -1.63
CA GLN A 1080 -41.74 -40.47 -2.56
C GLN A 1080 -40.40 -41.21 -2.44
N ALA A 1081 -39.82 -41.55 -3.59
CA ALA A 1081 -38.49 -42.17 -3.69
C ALA A 1081 -37.37 -41.16 -3.35
N PRO A 1082 -36.13 -41.62 -3.09
CA PRO A 1082 -34.98 -40.75 -2.91
C PRO A 1082 -34.76 -39.79 -4.09
N ALA A 1083 -34.35 -38.56 -3.79
CA ALA A 1083 -33.85 -37.61 -4.77
C ALA A 1083 -32.33 -37.80 -4.91
N PHE A 1084 -31.91 -38.49 -5.96
CA PHE A 1084 -30.51 -38.87 -6.18
C PHE A 1084 -30.05 -38.53 -7.60
N ARG A 1085 -28.83 -38.00 -7.72
CA ARG A 1085 -28.28 -37.55 -9.02
C ARG A 1085 -27.60 -38.66 -9.82
N GLY A 1086 -27.36 -39.82 -9.20
CA GLY A 1086 -26.62 -40.91 -9.83
C GLY A 1086 -25.11 -40.86 -9.58
N ALA A 1087 -24.40 -41.74 -10.29
CA ALA A 1087 -22.94 -41.81 -10.25
C ALA A 1087 -22.29 -40.57 -10.85
N THR A 1088 -21.23 -40.08 -10.20
CA THR A 1088 -20.45 -38.92 -10.66
C THR A 1088 -19.22 -39.34 -11.45
N SER A 1089 -18.54 -40.42 -11.06
CA SER A 1089 -17.44 -40.99 -11.83
C SER A 1089 -17.24 -42.48 -11.61
N ALA A 1090 -16.52 -43.13 -12.52
CA ALA A 1090 -15.95 -44.46 -12.34
C ALA A 1090 -14.48 -44.39 -12.75
N VAL A 1091 -13.58 -44.80 -11.85
CA VAL A 1091 -12.14 -44.66 -12.00
C VAL A 1091 -11.47 -46.00 -11.79
N ASP A 1092 -10.51 -46.33 -12.64
CA ASP A 1092 -9.64 -47.49 -12.44
C ASP A 1092 -8.69 -47.23 -11.26
N ASN A 1093 -8.67 -48.11 -10.25
CA ASN A 1093 -7.97 -47.84 -8.98
C ASN A 1093 -6.45 -47.90 -9.08
N ASP A 1094 -5.96 -48.71 -9.99
CA ASP A 1094 -4.54 -48.82 -10.32
C ASP A 1094 -4.52 -49.01 -11.82
N ALA A 1095 -4.20 -47.94 -12.54
CA ALA A 1095 -4.17 -48.00 -13.98
C ALA A 1095 -3.23 -49.10 -14.52
N CYS A 1096 -2.33 -49.66 -13.69
CA CYS A 1096 -1.28 -50.63 -14.04
C CYS A 1096 -1.53 -52.04 -13.52
N GLY A 1097 -2.64 -52.27 -12.82
CA GLY A 1097 -2.88 -53.50 -12.10
C GLY A 1097 -4.36 -53.71 -11.85
N ALA A 1098 -4.81 -54.96 -12.02
CA ALA A 1098 -6.20 -55.31 -11.73
C ALA A 1098 -6.49 -55.23 -10.21
N SER A 1099 -6.84 -54.03 -9.75
CA SER A 1099 -7.19 -53.70 -8.37
C SER A 1099 -8.64 -53.22 -8.23
N GLY A 1100 -9.42 -53.32 -9.31
CA GLY A 1100 -10.83 -52.96 -9.41
C GLY A 1100 -11.09 -51.53 -9.89
N VAL A 1101 -12.36 -51.26 -10.17
CA VAL A 1101 -12.87 -49.91 -10.49
C VAL A 1101 -13.56 -49.33 -9.26
N THR A 1102 -13.23 -48.11 -8.87
CA THR A 1102 -14.02 -47.36 -7.89
C THR A 1102 -15.03 -46.46 -8.58
N VAL A 1103 -16.30 -46.69 -8.28
CA VAL A 1103 -17.42 -45.82 -8.67
C VAL A 1103 -17.71 -44.89 -7.52
N THR A 1104 -17.89 -43.60 -7.81
CA THR A 1104 -18.23 -42.56 -6.82
C THR A 1104 -19.52 -41.84 -7.22
N TRP A 1105 -20.21 -41.30 -6.22
CA TRP A 1105 -21.42 -40.49 -6.38
C TRP A 1105 -21.53 -39.44 -5.28
N ASP A 1106 -22.31 -38.39 -5.51
CA ASP A 1106 -22.70 -37.47 -4.44
C ASP A 1106 -23.73 -38.16 -3.52
N PRO A 1107 -23.83 -37.81 -2.22
CA PRO A 1107 -24.93 -38.28 -1.39
C PRO A 1107 -26.30 -38.01 -2.04
N ALA A 1108 -27.28 -38.89 -1.82
CA ALA A 1108 -28.67 -38.59 -2.11
C ALA A 1108 -29.05 -37.28 -1.42
N LEU A 1109 -29.65 -36.36 -2.17
CA LEU A 1109 -30.04 -35.06 -1.66
C LEU A 1109 -31.10 -35.19 -0.56
N SER A 1110 -32.00 -36.15 -0.71
CA SER A 1110 -33.01 -36.55 0.27
C SER A 1110 -33.38 -38.01 0.03
N TRP A 1111 -33.74 -38.72 1.10
CA TRP A 1111 -34.20 -40.11 1.05
C TRP A 1111 -35.72 -40.26 0.80
N GLY A 1112 -36.36 -39.18 0.35
CA GLY A 1112 -37.80 -39.15 0.08
C GLY A 1112 -38.60 -39.25 1.37
N THR A 1113 -39.58 -40.17 1.43
CA THR A 1113 -40.35 -40.44 2.67
C THR A 1113 -39.64 -41.41 3.63
N GLY A 1114 -38.48 -41.93 3.25
CA GLY A 1114 -37.65 -42.78 4.12
C GLY A 1114 -36.72 -41.96 5.02
N ASN A 1115 -36.33 -42.55 6.14
CA ASN A 1115 -35.46 -41.93 7.15
C ASN A 1115 -33.97 -42.03 6.77
N GLY A 1116 -33.67 -42.91 5.83
CA GLY A 1116 -32.36 -43.06 5.24
C GLY A 1116 -32.46 -43.99 4.05
N GLY A 1117 -31.33 -44.56 3.67
CA GLY A 1117 -31.33 -45.54 2.62
C GLY A 1117 -29.94 -46.05 2.32
N THR A 1118 -29.87 -46.78 1.23
CA THR A 1118 -28.64 -47.40 0.75
C THR A 1118 -28.53 -47.26 -0.76
N TYR A 1119 -27.34 -47.48 -1.29
CA TYR A 1119 -27.11 -47.49 -2.71
C TYR A 1119 -26.98 -48.92 -3.23
N ALA A 1120 -27.49 -49.11 -4.44
CA ALA A 1120 -27.33 -50.31 -5.24
C ALA A 1120 -26.51 -49.97 -6.50
N VAL A 1121 -25.44 -50.72 -6.70
CA VAL A 1121 -24.53 -50.59 -7.84
C VAL A 1121 -24.82 -51.73 -8.81
N TYR A 1122 -25.11 -51.34 -10.04
CA TYR A 1122 -25.32 -52.25 -11.16
C TYR A 1122 -24.19 -52.09 -12.16
N ARG A 1123 -23.79 -53.17 -12.82
CA ARG A 1123 -22.73 -53.20 -13.83
C ARG A 1123 -23.07 -54.12 -14.99
N ASP A 1124 -22.87 -53.65 -16.22
CA ASP A 1124 -22.94 -54.45 -17.45
C ASP A 1124 -21.85 -54.00 -18.43
N THR A 1125 -21.55 -54.81 -19.45
CA THR A 1125 -20.69 -54.39 -20.57
C THR A 1125 -21.49 -53.71 -21.69
N SER A 1126 -22.82 -53.73 -21.60
CA SER A 1126 -23.74 -53.06 -22.52
C SER A 1126 -24.02 -51.63 -22.04
N PRO A 1127 -23.74 -50.58 -22.86
CA PRO A 1127 -24.12 -49.21 -22.51
C PRO A 1127 -25.65 -49.08 -22.34
N GLY A 1128 -26.09 -48.41 -21.28
CA GLY A 1128 -27.51 -48.14 -21.04
C GLY A 1128 -28.35 -49.37 -20.69
N PHE A 1129 -27.74 -50.42 -20.13
CA PHE A 1129 -28.43 -51.63 -19.71
C PHE A 1129 -29.58 -51.35 -18.72
N THR A 1130 -30.66 -52.14 -18.77
CA THR A 1130 -31.73 -52.01 -17.77
C THR A 1130 -31.30 -52.62 -16.43
N PRO A 1131 -31.33 -51.88 -15.31
CA PRO A 1131 -30.95 -52.43 -14.00
C PRO A 1131 -31.90 -53.54 -13.57
N GLY A 1132 -31.34 -54.61 -13.02
CA GLY A 1132 -32.08 -55.76 -12.50
C GLY A 1132 -31.17 -56.78 -11.81
N PRO A 1133 -31.72 -57.91 -11.34
CA PRO A 1133 -30.94 -58.89 -10.58
C PRO A 1133 -29.73 -59.50 -11.32
N GLY A 1134 -29.73 -59.45 -12.67
CA GLY A 1134 -28.66 -60.02 -13.49
C GLY A 1134 -27.39 -59.16 -13.59
N ASN A 1135 -27.49 -57.86 -13.27
CA ASN A 1135 -26.38 -56.90 -13.32
C ASN A 1135 -26.16 -56.18 -11.99
N LEU A 1136 -26.87 -56.55 -10.93
CA LEU A 1136 -26.62 -56.05 -9.58
C LEU A 1136 -25.33 -56.64 -9.02
N ILE A 1137 -24.36 -55.80 -8.65
CA ILE A 1137 -23.06 -56.23 -8.10
C ILE A 1137 -22.88 -55.88 -6.63
N ALA A 1138 -23.56 -54.85 -6.15
CA ALA A 1138 -23.61 -54.49 -4.73
C ALA A 1138 -24.95 -53.82 -4.39
N ALA A 1139 -25.42 -54.04 -3.17
CA ALA A 1139 -26.59 -53.37 -2.60
C ALA A 1139 -26.35 -53.16 -1.10
N GLY A 1140 -27.12 -52.26 -0.48
CA GLY A 1140 -26.98 -51.98 0.95
C GLY A 1140 -25.80 -51.07 1.29
N LEU A 1141 -25.25 -50.34 0.32
CA LEU A 1141 -24.10 -49.47 0.52
C LEU A 1141 -24.52 -48.17 1.22
N THR A 1142 -23.80 -47.77 2.26
CA THR A 1142 -24.05 -46.50 2.98
C THR A 1142 -23.03 -45.41 2.64
N GLY A 1143 -21.88 -45.79 2.08
CA GLY A 1143 -20.88 -44.85 1.57
C GLY A 1143 -21.25 -44.29 0.20
N THR A 1144 -20.52 -43.28 -0.24
CA THR A 1144 -20.64 -42.61 -1.54
C THR A 1144 -19.66 -43.13 -2.59
N SER A 1145 -19.05 -44.28 -2.30
CA SER A 1145 -18.16 -44.96 -3.23
C SER A 1145 -18.28 -46.48 -3.10
N TYR A 1146 -17.97 -47.17 -4.19
CA TYR A 1146 -17.88 -48.61 -4.22
C TYR A 1146 -16.73 -49.05 -5.11
N THR A 1147 -15.84 -49.86 -4.54
CA THR A 1147 -14.77 -50.51 -5.27
C THR A 1147 -15.21 -51.89 -5.76
N ASP A 1148 -15.42 -51.99 -7.07
CA ASP A 1148 -15.66 -53.24 -7.78
C ASP A 1148 -14.35 -53.94 -8.11
N THR A 1149 -13.87 -54.78 -7.20
CA THR A 1149 -12.68 -55.64 -7.40
C THR A 1149 -12.92 -56.80 -8.35
N THR A 1150 -14.12 -56.91 -8.93
CA THR A 1150 -14.53 -58.00 -9.83
C THR A 1150 -14.80 -57.52 -11.25
N ALA A 1151 -14.45 -56.26 -11.56
CA ALA A 1151 -14.53 -55.76 -12.91
C ALA A 1151 -13.70 -56.68 -13.84
N PRO A 1152 -14.20 -56.97 -15.06
CA PRO A 1152 -13.43 -57.74 -16.02
C PRO A 1152 -12.29 -56.86 -16.56
N PRO A 1153 -11.03 -57.33 -16.48
CA PRO A 1153 -9.92 -56.55 -17.00
C PRO A 1153 -10.00 -56.40 -18.52
N ASP A 1154 -9.51 -55.26 -18.99
CA ASP A 1154 -9.42 -54.85 -20.39
C ASP A 1154 -10.77 -54.86 -21.13
N GLN A 1155 -11.87 -54.69 -20.40
CA GLN A 1155 -13.23 -54.53 -20.93
C GLN A 1155 -13.91 -53.30 -20.33
N THR A 1156 -14.49 -52.44 -21.18
CA THR A 1156 -15.30 -51.32 -20.69
C THR A 1156 -16.57 -51.84 -20.03
N VAL A 1157 -16.75 -51.43 -18.78
CA VAL A 1157 -17.93 -51.70 -17.99
C VAL A 1157 -18.66 -50.39 -17.71
N TYR A 1158 -19.98 -50.46 -17.74
CA TYR A 1158 -20.88 -49.37 -17.42
C TYR A 1158 -21.49 -49.64 -16.06
N TYR A 1159 -21.45 -48.63 -15.19
CA TYR A 1159 -22.04 -48.65 -13.87
C TYR A 1159 -23.25 -47.73 -13.81
N LEU A 1160 -24.29 -48.19 -13.13
CA LEU A 1160 -25.44 -47.39 -12.72
C LEU A 1160 -25.58 -47.51 -11.22
N VAL A 1161 -25.71 -46.39 -10.53
CA VAL A 1161 -25.99 -46.36 -9.10
C VAL A 1161 -27.43 -45.88 -8.91
N ARG A 1162 -28.15 -46.55 -8.01
CA ARG A 1162 -29.48 -46.14 -7.54
C ARG A 1162 -29.51 -46.04 -6.03
N ALA A 1163 -30.21 -45.04 -5.51
CA ALA A 1163 -30.56 -44.87 -4.12
C ALA A 1163 -31.90 -45.59 -3.82
N GLU A 1164 -31.88 -46.44 -2.81
CA GLU A 1164 -33.04 -47.14 -2.24
C GLU A 1164 -33.30 -46.57 -0.85
N ASN A 1165 -34.51 -46.11 -0.56
CA ASN A 1165 -34.86 -45.70 0.80
C ASN A 1165 -35.04 -46.89 1.76
N ASP A 1166 -35.10 -46.64 3.05
CA ASP A 1166 -35.21 -47.66 4.10
C ASP A 1166 -36.63 -48.25 4.30
N GLU A 1167 -37.60 -47.93 3.42
CA GLU A 1167 -38.96 -48.46 3.45
C GLU A 1167 -39.03 -49.92 2.91
N THR A 1168 -40.20 -50.56 2.90
CA THR A 1168 -40.35 -52.00 2.52
C THR A 1168 -41.46 -52.28 1.50
N CYS A 1169 -41.86 -51.26 0.75
CA CYS A 1169 -43.04 -51.28 -0.12
C CYS A 1169 -42.75 -51.02 -1.60
N GLY A 1170 -41.48 -50.88 -1.96
CA GLY A 1170 -41.02 -50.77 -3.34
C GLY A 1170 -40.45 -52.09 -3.85
N SER A 1171 -39.51 -51.97 -4.78
CA SER A 1171 -38.82 -53.08 -5.44
C SER A 1171 -37.31 -53.00 -5.29
N GLY A 1172 -36.82 -52.25 -4.30
CA GLY A 1172 -35.41 -52.10 -4.03
C GLY A 1172 -34.71 -53.41 -3.65
N PRO A 1173 -33.46 -53.62 -4.10
CA PRO A 1173 -32.75 -54.89 -3.92
C PRO A 1173 -32.26 -55.17 -2.49
N ASN A 1174 -32.13 -54.17 -1.61
CA ASN A 1174 -31.59 -54.35 -0.26
C ASN A 1174 -32.67 -54.72 0.75
N ASN A 1175 -33.71 -53.89 0.87
CA ASN A 1175 -34.77 -54.03 1.88
C ASN A 1175 -36.18 -53.95 1.29
N GLY A 1176 -36.30 -53.81 -0.03
CA GLY A 1176 -37.59 -53.63 -0.70
C GLY A 1176 -38.09 -52.18 -0.62
N GLY A 1177 -37.19 -51.21 -0.49
CA GLY A 1177 -37.50 -49.79 -0.47
C GLY A 1177 -37.92 -49.24 -1.83
N LEU A 1178 -38.38 -47.99 -1.84
CA LEU A 1178 -38.53 -47.22 -3.08
C LEU A 1178 -37.15 -46.90 -3.64
N LEU A 1179 -36.94 -47.30 -4.88
CA LEU A 1179 -35.77 -46.90 -5.67
C LEU A 1179 -36.08 -45.59 -6.38
N ASP A 1180 -35.06 -44.75 -6.49
CA ASP A 1180 -35.09 -43.64 -7.43
C ASP A 1180 -35.14 -44.13 -8.89
N ASP A 1181 -35.42 -43.21 -9.81
CA ASP A 1181 -35.56 -43.48 -11.24
C ASP A 1181 -34.33 -43.13 -12.09
N ASN A 1182 -33.16 -42.90 -11.47
CA ASN A 1182 -31.93 -42.49 -12.14
C ASN A 1182 -31.51 -43.43 -13.28
N THR A 1183 -31.02 -42.80 -14.34
CA THR A 1183 -30.46 -43.44 -15.54
C THR A 1183 -29.09 -42.86 -15.92
N VAL A 1184 -28.35 -42.29 -14.97
CA VAL A 1184 -26.97 -41.81 -15.18
C VAL A 1184 -26.02 -42.99 -15.12
N TYR A 1185 -25.44 -43.33 -16.27
CA TYR A 1185 -24.41 -44.36 -16.41
C TYR A 1185 -23.03 -43.71 -16.47
N VAL A 1186 -22.09 -44.21 -15.68
CA VAL A 1186 -20.65 -43.91 -15.79
C VAL A 1186 -19.93 -45.15 -16.29
N SER A 1187 -18.77 -45.01 -16.92
CA SER A 1187 -18.03 -46.15 -17.44
C SER A 1187 -16.55 -46.06 -17.11
N ALA A 1188 -15.93 -47.21 -16.88
CA ALA A 1188 -14.49 -47.34 -16.76
C ALA A 1188 -14.02 -48.64 -17.44
N THR A 1189 -12.73 -48.72 -17.74
CA THR A 1189 -12.08 -49.94 -18.20
C THR A 1189 -10.95 -50.24 -17.21
N GLU A 1190 -11.04 -51.34 -16.47
CA GLU A 1190 -9.96 -51.78 -15.57
C GLU A 1190 -8.80 -52.30 -16.43
N SER A 1191 -7.65 -51.65 -16.38
CA SER A 1191 -6.51 -51.99 -17.22
C SER A 1191 -5.49 -52.83 -16.43
N THR A 1192 -5.14 -54.02 -16.93
CA THR A 1192 -4.09 -54.84 -16.27
C THR A 1192 -2.67 -54.41 -16.62
N SER A 1193 -2.55 -53.70 -17.73
CA SER A 1193 -1.35 -53.01 -18.19
C SER A 1193 -1.80 -52.09 -19.31
N PRO A 1194 -1.87 -50.77 -19.10
CA PRO A 1194 -2.09 -49.86 -20.18
C PRO A 1194 -0.88 -49.98 -21.11
N PRO A 1195 -1.06 -49.83 -22.43
CA PRO A 1195 0.08 -49.79 -23.35
C PRO A 1195 1.05 -48.73 -22.84
N ALA A 1196 2.35 -49.04 -22.79
CA ALA A 1196 3.35 -48.02 -22.52
C ALA A 1196 3.13 -46.87 -23.51
N VAL A 1197 2.99 -45.66 -22.98
CA VAL A 1197 2.82 -44.46 -23.81
C VAL A 1197 3.98 -44.36 -24.77
N GLY A 1198 3.63 -44.13 -26.05
CA GLY A 1198 4.62 -43.90 -27.08
C GLY A 1198 5.34 -42.56 -26.87
N PRO A 1199 6.40 -42.28 -27.65
CA PRO A 1199 7.03 -40.97 -27.64
C PRO A 1199 6.03 -39.91 -28.09
N VAL A 1200 6.18 -38.69 -27.56
CA VAL A 1200 5.57 -37.51 -28.18
C VAL A 1200 6.28 -37.29 -29.52
N GLU A 1201 5.63 -37.64 -30.64
CA GLU A 1201 6.28 -37.71 -31.96
C GLU A 1201 6.83 -36.35 -32.42
N SER A 1202 6.20 -35.26 -31.98
CA SER A 1202 6.62 -33.90 -32.29
C SER A 1202 6.09 -32.92 -31.26
N VAL A 1203 6.92 -31.97 -30.85
CA VAL A 1203 6.51 -30.78 -30.11
C VAL A 1203 6.65 -29.59 -31.05
N THR A 1204 5.57 -28.84 -31.23
CA THR A 1204 5.57 -27.56 -31.91
C THR A 1204 5.73 -26.49 -30.86
N VAL A 1205 6.79 -25.69 -30.97
CA VAL A 1205 7.02 -24.56 -30.09
C VAL A 1205 6.65 -23.30 -30.89
N ARG A 1206 5.72 -22.52 -30.36
CA ARG A 1206 5.26 -21.26 -30.95
C ARG A 1206 5.55 -20.15 -29.96
N ILE A 1207 6.32 -19.17 -30.41
CA ILE A 1207 6.34 -17.88 -29.73
C ILE A 1207 4.95 -17.27 -29.99
N VAL A 1208 4.12 -17.22 -28.95
CA VAL A 1208 2.77 -16.64 -29.05
C VAL A 1208 2.89 -15.13 -29.07
N ASN A 1209 3.72 -14.60 -28.17
CA ASN A 1209 4.17 -13.21 -28.20
C ASN A 1209 5.57 -13.10 -27.54
N ARG A 1210 6.04 -11.88 -27.28
CA ARG A 1210 7.36 -11.67 -26.69
C ARG A 1210 7.44 -12.07 -25.20
N ALA A 1211 6.32 -12.14 -24.49
CA ALA A 1211 6.27 -12.54 -23.08
C ALA A 1211 6.25 -14.07 -22.90
N HIS A 1212 5.65 -14.85 -23.81
CA HIS A 1212 5.46 -16.28 -23.57
C HIS A 1212 5.56 -17.18 -24.81
N VAL A 1213 5.91 -18.44 -24.56
CA VAL A 1213 6.04 -19.50 -25.57
C VAL A 1213 5.01 -20.59 -25.28
N ARG A 1214 4.18 -20.91 -26.29
CA ARG A 1214 3.28 -22.07 -26.24
C ARG A 1214 3.96 -23.27 -26.85
N LEU A 1215 3.99 -24.35 -26.09
CA LEU A 1215 4.31 -25.67 -26.59
C LEU A 1215 3.03 -26.39 -26.95
N GLU A 1216 2.97 -27.05 -28.09
CA GLU A 1216 1.84 -27.87 -28.53
C GLU A 1216 2.34 -29.23 -29.01
N TRP A 1217 1.62 -30.31 -28.73
CA TRP A 1217 1.98 -31.63 -29.23
C TRP A 1217 0.74 -32.46 -29.59
N PRO A 1218 0.85 -33.43 -30.52
CA PRO A 1218 -0.25 -34.36 -30.76
C PRO A 1218 -0.55 -35.17 -29.49
N ALA A 1219 -1.84 -35.39 -29.23
CA ALA A 1219 -2.25 -36.29 -28.15
C ALA A 1219 -1.63 -37.68 -28.34
N VAL A 1220 -0.96 -38.20 -27.32
CA VAL A 1220 -0.39 -39.55 -27.33
C VAL A 1220 -1.44 -40.54 -26.79
N ALA A 1221 -1.73 -41.58 -27.58
CA ALA A 1221 -2.69 -42.60 -27.17
C ALA A 1221 -2.22 -43.30 -25.87
N GLY A 1222 -3.03 -43.23 -24.82
CA GLY A 1222 -2.74 -43.80 -23.51
C GLY A 1222 -2.09 -42.84 -22.51
N ALA A 1223 -1.87 -41.57 -22.87
CA ALA A 1223 -1.36 -40.54 -21.97
C ALA A 1223 -2.46 -40.03 -21.03
N ASP A 1224 -2.11 -39.87 -19.76
CA ASP A 1224 -2.91 -39.30 -18.67
C ASP A 1224 -2.66 -37.80 -18.55
N HIS A 1225 -1.39 -37.41 -18.52
CA HIS A 1225 -0.93 -36.04 -18.59
C HIS A 1225 0.43 -36.00 -19.30
N TYR A 1226 1.00 -34.80 -19.40
CA TYR A 1226 2.30 -34.57 -20.03
C TYR A 1226 3.20 -33.79 -19.08
N ASN A 1227 4.45 -34.23 -18.96
CA ASN A 1227 5.49 -33.49 -18.27
C ASN A 1227 6.29 -32.68 -19.28
N VAL A 1228 6.44 -31.39 -19.01
CA VAL A 1228 7.19 -30.44 -19.85
C VAL A 1228 8.51 -30.13 -19.18
N TYR A 1229 9.58 -30.40 -19.93
CA TYR A 1229 10.93 -30.19 -19.48
C TYR A 1229 11.57 -29.08 -20.29
N ARG A 1230 12.37 -28.25 -19.62
CA ARG A 1230 13.12 -27.16 -20.23
C ARG A 1230 14.59 -27.21 -19.84
N SER A 1231 15.45 -26.81 -20.76
CA SER A 1231 16.84 -26.51 -20.49
C SER A 1231 17.34 -25.42 -21.43
N THR A 1232 18.38 -24.71 -21.04
CA THR A 1232 19.18 -23.87 -21.94
C THR A 1232 20.28 -24.66 -22.66
N ASP A 1233 20.47 -25.93 -22.27
CA ASP A 1233 21.42 -26.87 -22.88
C ASP A 1233 20.64 -28.09 -23.44
N PRO A 1234 20.86 -28.50 -24.71
CA PRO A 1234 20.15 -29.65 -25.30
C PRO A 1234 20.54 -31.02 -24.71
N HIS A 1235 21.47 -31.11 -23.76
CA HIS A 1235 21.85 -32.38 -23.12
C HIS A 1235 20.76 -32.91 -22.16
N PRO A 1236 20.29 -34.16 -22.29
CA PRO A 1236 19.14 -34.66 -21.53
C PRO A 1236 19.21 -34.55 -20.00
N GLU A 1237 20.41 -34.54 -19.42
CA GLU A 1237 20.64 -34.43 -17.98
C GLU A 1237 20.46 -33.02 -17.39
N THR A 1238 20.44 -31.98 -18.23
CA THR A 1238 20.30 -30.58 -17.82
C THR A 1238 18.85 -30.10 -17.83
N PHE A 1239 17.92 -30.95 -18.27
CA PHE A 1239 16.50 -30.64 -18.33
C PHE A 1239 15.85 -30.73 -16.96
N THR A 1240 15.16 -29.66 -16.59
CA THR A 1240 14.35 -29.61 -15.38
C THR A 1240 12.88 -29.64 -15.77
N LEU A 1241 12.07 -30.32 -14.94
CA LEU A 1241 10.62 -30.29 -15.06
C LEU A 1241 10.15 -28.88 -14.73
N ILE A 1242 9.48 -28.22 -15.67
CA ILE A 1242 8.96 -26.86 -15.48
C ILE A 1242 7.44 -26.84 -15.25
N GLY A 1243 6.76 -27.93 -15.59
CA GLY A 1243 5.34 -28.10 -15.31
C GLY A 1243 4.80 -29.37 -15.94
N GLY A 1244 3.53 -29.64 -15.64
CA GLY A 1244 2.78 -30.71 -16.27
C GLY A 1244 1.34 -30.31 -16.49
N ASP A 1245 0.75 -30.80 -17.57
CA ASP A 1245 -0.61 -30.43 -18.00
C ASP A 1245 -1.32 -31.65 -18.59
N GLU A 1246 -2.63 -31.75 -18.36
CA GLU A 1246 -3.49 -32.76 -19.02
C GLU A 1246 -3.77 -32.38 -20.49
N ARG A 1247 -3.66 -31.09 -20.79
CA ARG A 1247 -3.84 -30.53 -22.13
C ARG A 1247 -2.64 -30.89 -23.01
N THR A 1248 -2.85 -30.74 -24.30
CA THR A 1248 -1.82 -30.98 -25.33
C THR A 1248 -1.00 -29.73 -25.65
N PHE A 1249 -0.99 -28.78 -24.72
CA PHE A 1249 -0.20 -27.58 -24.79
C PHE A 1249 0.26 -27.13 -23.39
N PHE A 1250 1.27 -26.27 -23.34
CA PHE A 1250 1.79 -25.66 -22.13
C PHE A 1250 2.27 -24.24 -22.42
N GLU A 1251 1.94 -23.30 -21.52
CA GLU A 1251 2.40 -21.91 -21.59
C GLU A 1251 3.66 -21.76 -20.74
N ASP A 1252 4.78 -21.42 -21.39
CA ASP A 1252 6.01 -21.04 -20.71
C ASP A 1252 6.13 -19.52 -20.69
N GLU A 1253 5.65 -18.90 -19.60
CA GLU A 1253 5.65 -17.46 -19.39
C GLU A 1253 7.06 -16.90 -19.12
N ASN A 1254 7.29 -15.65 -19.49
CA ASN A 1254 8.55 -14.91 -19.36
C ASN A 1254 9.75 -15.50 -20.12
N THR A 1255 9.53 -16.19 -21.25
CA THR A 1255 10.60 -16.90 -21.98
C THR A 1255 10.83 -16.43 -23.43
N GLY A 1256 10.02 -15.51 -23.94
CA GLY A 1256 10.06 -15.05 -25.33
C GLY A 1256 11.03 -13.88 -25.65
N THR A 1257 11.67 -13.27 -24.65
CA THR A 1257 12.29 -11.93 -24.77
C THR A 1257 13.81 -11.87 -24.98
N ASP A 1258 14.57 -12.90 -24.61
CA ASP A 1258 15.99 -12.69 -24.27
C ASP A 1258 16.98 -13.22 -25.33
N GLY A 1259 16.50 -13.74 -26.46
CA GLY A 1259 17.34 -14.42 -27.45
C GLY A 1259 17.96 -15.74 -26.94
N THR A 1260 17.68 -16.11 -25.68
CA THR A 1260 18.03 -17.38 -25.06
C THR A 1260 17.36 -18.54 -25.80
N THR A 1261 18.17 -19.51 -26.25
CA THR A 1261 17.62 -20.72 -26.86
C THR A 1261 17.20 -21.67 -25.75
N TYR A 1262 15.89 -21.87 -25.61
CA TYR A 1262 15.34 -22.93 -24.78
C TYR A 1262 15.13 -24.19 -25.61
N PHE A 1263 15.54 -25.32 -25.04
CA PHE A 1263 15.24 -26.64 -25.53
C PHE A 1263 14.14 -27.21 -24.66
N TYR A 1264 13.18 -27.84 -25.32
CA TYR A 1264 12.06 -28.48 -24.65
C TYR A 1264 11.95 -29.92 -25.11
N PHE A 1265 11.58 -30.78 -24.19
CA PHE A 1265 10.94 -32.03 -24.56
C PHE A 1265 9.72 -32.24 -23.67
N VAL A 1266 8.77 -32.97 -24.23
CA VAL A 1266 7.53 -33.29 -23.56
C VAL A 1266 7.43 -34.80 -23.50
N ARG A 1267 7.12 -35.33 -22.32
CA ARG A 1267 6.88 -36.75 -22.14
C ARG A 1267 5.43 -36.97 -21.81
N ALA A 1268 4.79 -37.79 -22.64
CA ALA A 1268 3.53 -38.39 -22.26
C ALA A 1268 3.77 -39.25 -21.02
N VAL A 1269 2.93 -39.08 -20.02
CA VAL A 1269 2.92 -39.90 -18.81
C VAL A 1269 1.68 -40.76 -18.91
N ASP A 1270 1.82 -42.08 -18.84
CA ASP A 1270 0.64 -42.93 -18.74
C ASP A 1270 0.00 -42.79 -17.35
N ALA A 1271 -1.21 -43.33 -17.20
CA ALA A 1271 -1.90 -43.35 -15.91
C ALA A 1271 -1.16 -44.15 -14.81
N CYS A 1272 -0.02 -44.78 -15.13
CA CYS A 1272 0.90 -45.42 -14.19
C CYS A 1272 2.01 -44.51 -13.68
N GLY A 1273 2.05 -43.25 -14.11
CA GLY A 1273 3.18 -42.35 -13.84
C GLY A 1273 4.46 -42.74 -14.59
N ARG A 1274 4.38 -43.64 -15.58
CA ARG A 1274 5.54 -44.03 -16.40
C ARG A 1274 5.61 -43.09 -17.58
N GLU A 1275 6.73 -42.41 -17.69
CA GLU A 1275 6.99 -41.56 -18.83
C GLU A 1275 7.32 -42.39 -20.07
N GLY A 1276 6.73 -41.98 -21.18
CA GLY A 1276 7.10 -42.43 -22.51
C GLY A 1276 8.53 -42.02 -22.88
N PRO A 1277 9.11 -42.68 -23.90
CA PRO A 1277 10.46 -42.41 -24.38
C PRO A 1277 10.63 -41.00 -24.96
#